data_AF-A0A0B1PAV9-F1
#
_entry.id   AF-A0A0B1PAV9-F1
#
_cell.length_a   1.000
_cell.length_b   1.000
_cell.length_c   1.000
_cell.angle_alpha   90.00
_cell.angle_beta   90.00
_cell.angle_gamma   90.00
#
_symmetry.space_group_name_H-M   'P 1'
#
loop_
_entity.id
_entity.type
_entity.pdbx_description
1 polymer ?
#
loop_
_entity_poly.entity_id
_entity_poly.type
_entity_poly.pdbx_seq_one_letter_code
_entity_poly.pdbx_strand_id
1 'polypeptide(L)'
;MAICRSLKGPGKTPPRLIADLLDYVPKEVDNGFNLLAHPAQQFWNKPLFRRDQNDCRHILMKKDNQTQAPISENLNLEIPCHYFVSAICSSCKHHFKITLIAESRGCNEICNLSQPKYPLHHLILTNSSRARDNIKLSHESKYEGLYESYEYKCSRPNCPIVVEIRILPPRLSKNLLQLIDNAEILAERGSREIKKDPLRFSDLPAVNPYAALNHLASYLKDALSTIGEPRKIALRNKKFTLSFANDCTDLFKYLDFTYSDDQTEEGESNFFWGLPRITDQNRNFIQDVLEEINYRAYEMQTSPKQTLQSSLTVSAMNQIKIILGYAGYTQRTTYFDADTEEHPYYASLGAVEGFTDELLAWAYDRQCECDPSNKPYYLDCLDDLARGRNSYYLQTKVVMATSAGEYGTNAIEEAYNYFELSSNSRESDDYIISLYRARIALAPRLKEMAQSCLEKIAKHRNSSTLEALANDRTMTYDEALKYLGVNSETAPEFIEASAVVMFVDGDKSKVALALKTIAKEKPGNMVLQRAAATMASEMGQVTLSINDAYKRLQISSHEISDEGVLNYFQSLSNGAAAGSRDSFIEALQVIALDRNSHFLFAKLENPNAEVISCKAEPIGLDNIGNTCYLNSLLQYYYSVKPLREMVLDFDKYRMVLNDENLRRKKVGGRQVEEAEVVKAQKFVEELQKLFKRLKTAPTRSVRPTKELAALTIFSTQAAEQAARNYSIEGSKILQNNDQNQFDIGSGTQWSSPNSVTENEVEMIENVNEKIPGRDDNSSEITLVDAISLSYNSCEVENDKTLLSHQIIQNKYQKKQNMSDFEADTVMVNNIFQEVKPIPPTPERPSPALPNDMADIFGPKKKSCQSDSDNRAWDFGTQQDVTEVIGNVLFRLQCAITAIDYETTSGEQIDIIRESFFGANTVYTQKAHSLQKKVEAWSYILVFPNPNESVPRSIYEALDVSFDEQLVEIDKQLVPQFTSISKLPRIMQFHIQRTAFDQESLRSWKNRSPVTIPETLYLDRYIDDSNTLDSSIMSRRRQTWLWKKQLSKLEARYEVLTNDKKITPSDALLATRDLVNDIREEPIDGISIDNDFPRLLDIRIDELGMEIDEIKNEIGILQEKLQNQFIDMRNHEYTLHAVFIHHGEVGGGHYWVYIYDAENDIWRQYNDESVSQVRNRDYIFKHESVSEGSPYYVVYVQSSMQKELVDPVCRDLQQVERNGLDSYSTDPNSTDSLMSNRVEDINEVRHIEYAGEKLHYTNISATGPEGQW
;
A
#
# COMPACT_ATOMS: atom_id res chain seq x y z
N MET A 1 -32.35 5.99 27.47
CA MET A 1 -31.82 6.14 26.10
C MET A 1 -32.96 6.55 25.19
N ALA A 2 -33.02 7.82 24.79
CA ALA A 2 -33.96 8.25 23.75
C ALA A 2 -33.32 7.99 22.38
N ILE A 3 -33.97 7.20 21.52
CA ILE A 3 -33.51 6.98 20.15
C ILE A 3 -33.77 8.27 19.39
N CYS A 4 -32.73 9.04 19.08
CA CYS A 4 -32.83 10.17 18.15
C CYS A 4 -33.35 9.65 16.80
N ARG A 5 -34.60 10.01 16.46
CA ARG A 5 -35.12 9.77 15.11
C ARG A 5 -34.31 10.64 14.15
N SER A 6 -33.67 10.03 13.16
CA SER A 6 -33.07 10.78 12.06
C SER A 6 -34.13 11.62 11.35
N LEU A 7 -33.82 12.89 11.11
CA LEU A 7 -34.65 13.76 10.29
C LEU A 7 -34.63 13.24 8.86
N LYS A 8 -35.81 13.13 8.23
CA LYS A 8 -35.99 12.67 6.86
C LYS A 8 -36.69 13.74 6.03
N GLY A 9 -36.27 13.86 4.77
CA GLY A 9 -36.71 14.88 3.83
C GLY A 9 -35.51 15.61 3.21
N PRO A 10 -35.73 16.29 2.07
CA PRO A 10 -34.69 17.02 1.36
C PRO A 10 -34.21 18.21 2.21
N GLY A 11 -32.90 18.45 2.20
CA GLY A 11 -32.28 19.54 2.95
C GLY A 11 -31.57 20.56 2.08
N LYS A 12 -30.98 21.56 2.73
CA LYS A 12 -30.24 22.65 2.11
C LYS A 12 -29.01 22.99 2.92
N THR A 13 -27.89 23.25 2.27
CA THR A 13 -26.74 23.85 2.94
C THR A 13 -27.01 25.33 3.24
N PRO A 14 -26.41 25.94 4.28
CA PRO A 14 -26.58 27.36 4.56
C PRO A 14 -26.33 28.30 3.36
N PRO A 15 -25.30 28.08 2.50
CA PRO A 15 -25.14 28.85 1.26
C PRO A 15 -26.37 28.79 0.34
N ARG A 16 -26.97 27.60 0.12
CA ARG A 16 -28.17 27.45 -0.73
C ARG A 16 -29.42 28.02 -0.07
N LEU A 17 -29.60 27.81 1.23
CA LEU A 17 -30.73 28.37 1.98
C LEU A 17 -30.73 29.91 1.93
N ILE A 18 -29.56 30.53 2.06
CA ILE A 18 -29.44 31.99 1.95
C ILE A 18 -29.59 32.45 0.50
N ALA A 19 -29.04 31.75 -0.49
CA ALA A 19 -29.30 32.09 -1.89
C ALA A 19 -30.80 31.98 -2.24
N ASP A 20 -31.53 30.97 -1.72
CA ASP A 20 -32.99 30.88 -1.85
C ASP A 20 -33.67 32.08 -1.18
N LEU A 21 -33.22 32.49 0.02
CA LEU A 21 -33.75 33.65 0.74
C LEU A 21 -33.59 34.97 -0.04
N LEU A 22 -32.47 35.15 -0.76
CA LEU A 22 -32.23 36.36 -1.54
C LEU A 22 -33.10 36.42 -2.81
N ASP A 23 -33.42 35.28 -3.42
CA ASP A 23 -34.26 35.22 -4.62
C ASP A 23 -35.77 35.07 -4.28
N TYR A 24 -36.11 34.73 -3.02
CA TYR A 24 -37.48 34.49 -2.58
C TYR A 24 -38.28 35.77 -2.30
N VAL A 25 -39.21 36.10 -3.19
CA VAL A 25 -40.23 37.13 -2.93
C VAL A 25 -41.47 36.51 -2.28
N PRO A 26 -41.89 36.96 -1.08
CA PRO A 26 -43.17 36.56 -0.49
C PRO A 26 -44.33 37.09 -1.35
N LYS A 27 -45.19 36.19 -1.85
CA LYS A 27 -46.33 36.53 -2.74
C LYS A 27 -47.66 36.14 -2.09
N GLU A 28 -48.69 36.97 -2.28
CA GLU A 28 -50.02 36.77 -1.70
C GLU A 28 -50.87 35.68 -2.39
N VAL A 29 -50.38 35.06 -3.47
CA VAL A 29 -51.19 34.21 -4.38
C VAL A 29 -51.05 32.72 -4.08
N ASP A 30 -52.18 32.00 -4.03
CA ASP A 30 -52.31 30.59 -3.60
C ASP A 30 -51.43 29.54 -4.30
N ASN A 31 -50.99 29.78 -5.55
CA ASN A 31 -50.37 28.76 -6.39
C ASN A 31 -48.85 28.93 -6.60
N GLY A 32 -48.19 29.76 -5.80
CA GLY A 32 -46.74 30.02 -5.92
C GLY A 32 -45.86 28.88 -5.38
N PHE A 33 -44.82 28.50 -6.14
CA PHE A 33 -43.74 27.66 -5.61
C PHE A 33 -42.90 28.46 -4.60
N ASN A 34 -42.76 27.96 -3.38
CA ASN A 34 -42.06 28.65 -2.31
C ASN A 34 -40.61 28.15 -2.20
N LEU A 35 -39.64 29.00 -2.57
CA LEU A 35 -38.22 28.65 -2.56
C LEU A 35 -37.69 28.24 -1.19
N LEU A 36 -38.30 28.65 -0.08
CA LEU A 36 -37.85 28.31 1.28
C LEU A 36 -38.49 27.02 1.77
N ALA A 37 -39.82 26.91 1.63
CA ALA A 37 -40.62 25.83 2.19
C ALA A 37 -40.60 24.53 1.37
N HIS A 38 -40.53 24.63 0.03
CA HIS A 38 -40.67 23.46 -0.83
C HIS A 38 -39.31 22.87 -1.22
N PRO A 39 -39.23 21.55 -1.46
CA PRO A 39 -38.08 20.92 -2.12
C PRO A 39 -37.83 21.58 -3.47
N ALA A 40 -36.56 21.70 -3.88
CA ALA A 40 -36.21 22.25 -5.19
C ALA A 40 -36.97 21.53 -6.32
N GLN A 41 -37.49 22.30 -7.29
CA GLN A 41 -38.24 21.73 -8.40
C GLN A 41 -37.33 20.82 -9.23
N GLN A 42 -37.84 19.64 -9.57
CA GLN A 42 -37.12 18.71 -10.44
C GLN A 42 -37.00 19.31 -11.85
N PHE A 43 -35.79 19.37 -12.37
CA PHE A 43 -35.47 19.95 -13.67
C PHE A 43 -35.60 18.89 -14.77
N TRP A 44 -36.52 19.14 -15.69
CA TRP A 44 -36.86 18.24 -16.80
C TRP A 44 -36.63 18.95 -18.15
N ASN A 45 -35.43 19.50 -18.34
CA ASN A 45 -35.04 20.27 -19.55
C ASN A 45 -35.99 21.43 -19.91
N LYS A 46 -36.61 22.04 -18.89
CA LYS A 46 -37.46 23.23 -19.00
C LYS A 46 -36.89 24.33 -18.11
N PRO A 47 -36.87 25.61 -18.54
CA PRO A 47 -36.36 26.70 -17.72
C PRO A 47 -37.18 26.81 -16.43
N LEU A 48 -36.49 26.68 -15.29
CA LEU A 48 -37.07 26.83 -13.96
C LEU A 48 -36.77 28.24 -13.44
N PHE A 49 -37.65 29.19 -13.75
CA PHE A 49 -37.55 30.55 -13.24
C PHE A 49 -37.72 30.56 -11.72
N ARG A 50 -36.65 30.87 -10.99
CA ARG A 50 -36.67 30.96 -9.52
C ARG A 50 -37.35 32.24 -9.03
N ARG A 51 -37.36 33.26 -9.89
CA ARG A 51 -37.76 34.64 -9.61
C ARG A 51 -38.33 35.24 -10.90
N ASP A 52 -39.42 36.00 -10.83
CA ASP A 52 -39.94 36.71 -12.01
C ASP A 52 -39.03 37.90 -12.37
N GLN A 53 -39.04 38.36 -13.62
CA GLN A 53 -38.18 39.47 -14.07
C GLN A 53 -38.39 40.79 -13.27
N ASN A 54 -39.58 40.97 -12.70
CA ASN A 54 -39.95 42.13 -11.87
C ASN A 54 -39.81 41.89 -10.35
N ASP A 55 -39.48 40.66 -9.93
CA ASP A 55 -39.33 40.32 -8.51
C ASP A 55 -38.01 40.85 -7.94
N CYS A 56 -38.06 41.34 -6.70
CA CYS A 56 -36.89 41.83 -5.99
C CYS A 56 -35.91 40.70 -5.63
N ARG A 57 -34.68 40.75 -6.15
CA ARG A 57 -33.54 40.03 -5.54
C ARG A 57 -33.10 40.83 -4.30
N HIS A 58 -33.25 40.27 -3.12
CA HIS A 58 -33.12 41.02 -1.87
C HIS A 58 -31.66 41.36 -1.57
N ILE A 59 -31.34 42.66 -1.56
CA ILE A 59 -30.07 43.15 -1.02
C ILE A 59 -30.26 43.43 0.48
N LEU A 60 -29.78 42.52 1.32
CA LEU A 60 -30.00 42.56 2.77
C LEU A 60 -29.00 43.49 3.48
N MET A 61 -29.53 44.57 4.05
CA MET A 61 -28.79 45.56 4.85
C MET A 61 -29.01 45.29 6.33
N LYS A 62 -27.94 45.35 7.14
CA LYS A 62 -27.96 45.04 8.57
C LYS A 62 -28.72 46.11 9.36
N LYS A 63 -29.54 45.70 10.33
CA LYS A 63 -30.10 46.57 11.36
C LYS A 63 -29.28 46.44 12.65
N ASP A 64 -28.40 47.41 12.93
CA ASP A 64 -27.47 47.32 14.07
C ASP A 64 -28.20 47.23 15.42
N ASN A 65 -29.23 48.06 15.64
CA ASN A 65 -30.01 48.08 16.88
C ASN A 65 -30.88 46.82 17.11
N GLN A 66 -30.94 45.91 16.15
CA GLN A 66 -31.75 44.69 16.17
C GLN A 66 -30.94 43.43 15.81
N THR A 67 -29.61 43.47 15.88
CA THR A 67 -28.73 42.33 15.54
C THR A 67 -27.88 41.94 16.74
N GLN A 68 -27.96 40.67 17.14
CA GLN A 68 -27.10 40.06 18.15
C GLN A 68 -26.30 38.93 17.49
N ALA A 69 -25.13 39.28 16.96
CA ALA A 69 -24.23 38.35 16.28
C ALA A 69 -22.77 38.58 16.74
N PRO A 70 -21.94 37.52 16.80
CA PRO A 70 -20.53 37.62 17.11
C PRO A 70 -19.74 38.39 16.04
N ILE A 71 -18.60 38.96 16.44
CA ILE A 71 -17.77 39.86 15.62
C ILE A 71 -16.64 39.10 14.88
N SER A 72 -16.16 37.99 15.44
CA SER A 72 -15.05 37.19 14.89
C SER A 72 -15.56 36.09 13.95
N GLU A 73 -14.78 35.79 12.90
CA GLU A 73 -15.03 34.66 12.01
C GLU A 73 -14.61 33.31 12.65
N ASN A 74 -13.67 33.33 13.60
CA ASN A 74 -13.18 32.15 14.33
C ASN A 74 -14.12 31.76 15.48
N LEU A 75 -15.30 31.21 15.16
CA LEU A 75 -16.27 30.76 16.16
C LEU A 75 -16.18 29.28 16.49
N ASN A 76 -15.66 29.00 17.69
CA ASN A 76 -16.22 27.94 18.51
C ASN A 76 -17.54 28.48 19.11
N LEU A 77 -18.69 28.02 18.61
CA LEU A 77 -20.00 28.41 19.13
C LEU A 77 -20.17 27.89 20.57
N GLU A 78 -20.21 28.81 21.54
CA GLU A 78 -20.50 28.48 22.94
C GLU A 78 -21.95 28.01 23.09
N ILE A 79 -22.18 26.75 23.48
CA ILE A 79 -23.53 26.21 23.73
C ILE A 79 -23.89 26.43 25.22
N PRO A 80 -25.08 26.96 25.55
CA PRO A 80 -26.17 27.35 24.65
C PRO A 80 -25.98 28.73 24.01
N CYS A 81 -26.32 28.87 22.72
CA CYS A 81 -26.33 30.15 22.02
C CYS A 81 -27.70 30.47 21.41
N HIS A 82 -27.97 31.77 21.33
CA HIS A 82 -29.14 32.35 20.67
C HIS A 82 -28.71 33.64 19.97
N TYR A 83 -28.24 33.51 18.73
CA TYR A 83 -27.79 34.62 17.90
C TYR A 83 -28.83 34.95 16.84
N PHE A 84 -28.95 36.23 16.45
CA PHE A 84 -29.82 36.63 15.35
C PHE A 84 -29.30 37.84 14.60
N VAL A 85 -29.49 37.81 13.27
CA VAL A 85 -29.24 38.94 12.37
C VAL A 85 -30.59 39.44 11.87
N SER A 86 -30.89 40.71 12.14
CA SER A 86 -32.04 41.39 11.57
C SER A 86 -31.59 42.29 10.43
N ALA A 87 -32.30 42.23 9.31
CA ALA A 87 -31.98 42.95 8.09
C ALA A 87 -33.22 43.57 7.46
N ILE A 88 -33.01 44.57 6.61
CA ILE A 88 -34.01 45.16 5.72
C ILE A 88 -33.51 45.04 4.27
N CYS A 89 -34.38 44.69 3.34
CA CYS A 89 -34.05 44.73 1.92
C CYS A 89 -33.99 46.18 1.44
N SER A 90 -32.86 46.59 0.84
CA SER A 90 -32.71 47.96 0.33
C SER A 90 -33.70 48.32 -0.78
N SER A 91 -34.23 47.35 -1.54
CA SER A 91 -35.16 47.61 -2.65
C SER A 91 -36.64 47.45 -2.26
N CYS A 92 -37.06 46.28 -1.79
CA CYS A 92 -38.48 46.01 -1.48
C CYS A 92 -38.91 46.37 -0.04
N LYS A 93 -37.98 46.81 0.81
CA LYS A 93 -38.16 47.16 2.23
C LYS A 93 -38.73 46.06 3.14
N HIS A 94 -38.78 44.80 2.68
CA HIS A 94 -39.13 43.67 3.54
C HIS A 94 -38.06 43.47 4.61
N HIS A 95 -38.49 43.03 5.80
CA HIS A 95 -37.63 42.77 6.94
C HIS A 95 -37.40 41.28 7.10
N PHE A 96 -36.16 40.92 7.41
CA PHE A 96 -35.72 39.54 7.55
C PHE A 96 -35.05 39.39 8.92
N LYS A 97 -35.37 38.31 9.65
CA LYS A 97 -34.66 37.94 10.88
C LYS A 97 -34.24 36.48 10.76
N ILE A 98 -32.92 36.24 10.74
CA ILE A 98 -32.33 34.91 10.75
C ILE A 98 -31.80 34.68 12.17
N THR A 99 -32.35 33.68 12.87
CA THR A 99 -31.99 33.29 14.23
C THR A 99 -31.31 31.91 14.21
N LEU A 100 -30.19 31.78 14.91
CA LEU A 100 -29.54 30.50 15.22
C LEU A 100 -29.75 30.18 16.71
N ILE A 101 -30.30 29.01 16.99
CA ILE A 101 -30.56 28.50 18.34
C ILE A 101 -29.79 27.18 18.53
N ALA A 102 -29.02 27.09 19.62
CA ALA A 102 -28.38 25.86 20.06
C ALA A 102 -28.66 25.62 21.54
N GLU A 103 -29.40 24.57 21.86
CA GLU A 103 -29.70 24.20 23.26
C GLU A 103 -28.76 23.10 23.76
N SER A 104 -28.29 23.21 25.01
CA SER A 104 -27.52 22.14 25.65
C SER A 104 -28.43 20.98 26.06
N ARG A 105 -28.53 19.96 25.20
CA ARG A 105 -29.29 18.72 25.45
C ARG A 105 -28.39 17.48 25.57
N GLY A 106 -27.15 17.67 26.03
CA GLY A 106 -26.18 16.57 26.26
C GLY A 106 -25.47 16.06 25.00
N CYS A 107 -25.53 16.78 23.88
CA CYS A 107 -24.79 16.50 22.65
C CYS A 107 -24.21 17.80 22.09
N ASN A 108 -22.88 17.90 22.02
CA ASN A 108 -22.15 19.12 21.65
C ASN A 108 -21.47 19.00 20.26
N GLU A 109 -21.89 18.06 19.42
CA GLU A 109 -21.32 17.82 18.10
C GLU A 109 -21.88 18.80 17.05
N ILE A 110 -21.30 20.00 16.99
CA ILE A 110 -21.57 20.98 15.93
C ILE A 110 -20.84 20.56 14.64
N CYS A 111 -21.48 20.80 13.48
CA CYS A 111 -20.81 20.72 12.18
C CYS A 111 -19.88 21.93 12.04
N ASN A 112 -18.65 21.73 11.56
CA ASN A 112 -17.68 22.80 11.39
C ASN A 112 -16.73 22.50 10.23
N LEU A 113 -16.13 23.55 9.65
CA LEU A 113 -15.27 23.44 8.47
C LEU A 113 -14.03 22.56 8.69
N SER A 114 -13.63 22.30 9.94
CA SER A 114 -12.50 21.42 10.28
C SER A 114 -12.88 19.93 10.40
N GLN A 115 -14.16 19.56 10.34
CA GLN A 115 -14.61 18.16 10.34
C GLN A 115 -14.91 17.68 8.92
N PRO A 116 -14.04 16.89 8.26
CA PRO A 116 -14.22 16.51 6.84
C PRO A 116 -15.49 15.68 6.56
N LYS A 117 -16.06 15.01 7.57
CA LYS A 117 -17.33 14.25 7.43
C LYS A 117 -18.59 15.14 7.50
N TYR A 118 -18.50 16.30 8.16
CA TYR A 118 -19.60 17.24 8.34
C TYR A 118 -19.09 18.69 8.27
N PRO A 119 -18.52 19.12 7.12
CA PRO A 119 -17.88 20.42 6.97
C PRO A 119 -18.88 21.58 7.08
N LEU A 120 -20.13 21.36 6.67
CA LEU A 120 -21.22 22.32 6.73
C LEU A 120 -22.44 21.70 7.40
N HIS A 121 -23.38 22.54 7.83
CA HIS A 121 -24.72 22.08 8.18
C HIS A 121 -25.49 21.64 6.92
N HIS A 122 -26.34 20.63 7.07
CA HIS A 122 -27.35 20.27 6.09
C HIS A 122 -28.71 20.43 6.79
N LEU A 123 -29.47 21.44 6.40
CA LEU A 123 -30.64 21.95 7.11
C LEU A 123 -31.92 21.41 6.45
N ILE A 124 -32.71 20.63 7.20
CA ILE A 124 -34.01 20.12 6.78
C ILE A 124 -35.11 20.96 7.42
N LEU A 125 -36.10 21.38 6.64
CA LEU A 125 -37.27 22.12 7.14
C LEU A 125 -38.08 21.21 8.09
N THR A 126 -38.37 21.70 9.29
CA THR A 126 -39.18 20.97 10.29
C THR A 126 -40.48 21.65 10.64
N ASN A 127 -40.59 22.98 10.46
CA ASN A 127 -41.83 23.71 10.66
C ASN A 127 -41.88 24.93 9.73
N SER A 128 -43.07 25.32 9.30
CA SER A 128 -43.30 26.53 8.52
C SER A 128 -44.67 27.12 8.85
N SER A 129 -44.75 28.43 9.03
CA SER A 129 -46.02 29.12 9.22
C SER A 129 -46.14 30.30 8.27
N ARG A 130 -47.34 30.56 7.76
CA ARG A 130 -47.70 31.77 7.01
C ARG A 130 -48.90 32.43 7.67
N ALA A 131 -48.98 33.75 7.67
CA ALA A 131 -50.08 34.51 8.30
C ALA A 131 -51.48 34.00 7.89
N ARG A 132 -51.63 33.62 6.62
CA ARG A 132 -52.88 33.08 6.06
C ARG A 132 -53.33 31.74 6.67
N ASP A 133 -52.40 30.90 7.12
CA ASP A 133 -52.74 29.59 7.68
C ASP A 133 -53.22 29.72 9.14
N ASN A 134 -52.91 30.86 9.78
CA ASN A 134 -53.30 31.23 11.14
C ASN A 134 -54.61 32.05 11.25
N ILE A 135 -55.39 32.21 10.16
CA ILE A 135 -56.64 33.02 10.13
C ILE A 135 -57.67 32.67 11.23
N LYS A 136 -57.54 31.52 11.91
CA LYS A 136 -58.35 31.14 13.08
C LYS A 136 -58.00 31.90 14.38
N LEU A 137 -56.92 32.67 14.44
CA LEU A 137 -56.53 33.50 15.59
C LEU A 137 -56.77 34.98 15.27
N SER A 138 -58.00 35.44 15.48
CA SER A 138 -58.52 36.74 15.02
C SER A 138 -58.02 37.98 15.80
N HIS A 139 -56.78 37.98 16.30
CA HIS A 139 -56.19 39.08 17.09
C HIS A 139 -54.67 39.24 16.90
N GLU A 140 -54.14 39.07 15.68
CA GLU A 140 -52.75 39.48 15.42
C GLU A 140 -52.60 41.01 15.57
N SER A 141 -51.69 41.41 16.46
CA SER A 141 -51.38 42.82 16.72
C SER A 141 -50.58 43.41 15.56
N LYS A 142 -50.81 44.69 15.22
CA LYS A 142 -50.02 45.41 14.18
C LYS A 142 -48.49 45.38 14.44
N TYR A 143 -48.08 45.15 15.69
CA TYR A 143 -46.68 45.00 16.07
C TYR A 143 -46.10 43.62 15.68
N GLU A 144 -46.91 42.55 15.80
CA GLU A 144 -46.54 41.15 15.60
C GLU A 144 -46.85 40.63 14.19
N GLY A 145 -46.85 41.51 13.17
CA GLY A 145 -47.10 41.19 11.75
C GLY A 145 -46.07 40.26 11.10
N LEU A 146 -45.95 39.03 11.61
CA LEU A 146 -45.21 37.93 11.04
C LEU A 146 -45.93 37.47 9.78
N TYR A 147 -45.27 37.58 8.63
CA TYR A 147 -45.87 37.17 7.36
C TYR A 147 -45.57 35.70 7.09
N GLU A 148 -44.31 35.31 7.28
CA GLU A 148 -43.87 33.92 7.17
C GLU A 148 -42.74 33.59 8.17
N SER A 149 -42.74 32.35 8.68
CA SER A 149 -41.59 31.78 9.41
C SER A 149 -41.25 30.37 8.94
N TYR A 150 -39.96 30.04 9.00
CA TYR A 150 -39.39 28.75 8.61
C TYR A 150 -38.38 28.28 9.65
N GLU A 151 -38.60 27.09 10.22
CA GLU A 151 -37.71 26.43 11.17
C GLU A 151 -37.01 25.25 10.49
N TYR A 152 -35.68 25.27 10.46
CA TYR A 152 -34.84 24.20 9.94
C TYR A 152 -33.98 23.58 11.04
N LYS A 153 -33.72 22.28 10.95
CA LYS A 153 -32.82 21.56 11.86
C LYS A 153 -31.73 20.85 11.09
N CYS A 154 -30.53 20.80 11.67
CA CYS A 154 -29.41 20.10 11.04
C CYS A 154 -29.66 18.58 11.01
N SER A 155 -29.44 17.94 9.86
CA SER A 155 -29.75 16.50 9.67
C SER A 155 -28.75 15.55 10.33
N ARG A 156 -27.58 16.04 10.77
CA ARG A 156 -26.60 15.27 11.54
C ARG A 156 -27.21 14.79 12.87
N PRO A 157 -27.21 13.47 13.20
CA PRO A 157 -27.98 12.89 14.31
C PRO A 157 -27.79 13.47 15.73
N ASN A 158 -26.69 14.18 15.99
CA ASN A 158 -26.34 14.74 17.31
C ASN A 158 -26.11 16.28 17.29
N CYS A 159 -26.46 16.97 16.19
CA CYS A 159 -26.19 18.41 16.07
C CYS A 159 -27.34 19.25 16.66
N PRO A 160 -27.11 20.10 17.67
CA PRO A 160 -28.17 20.84 18.36
C PRO A 160 -28.68 22.09 17.62
N ILE A 161 -28.21 22.35 16.40
CA ILE A 161 -28.49 23.58 15.66
C ILE A 161 -29.91 23.58 15.06
N VAL A 162 -30.65 24.62 15.41
CA VAL A 162 -31.92 25.03 14.80
C VAL A 162 -31.74 26.42 14.19
N VAL A 163 -32.21 26.61 12.96
CA VAL A 163 -32.22 27.90 12.24
C VAL A 163 -33.66 28.33 12.03
N GLU A 164 -34.02 29.52 12.49
CA GLU A 164 -35.32 30.14 12.24
C GLU A 164 -35.17 31.35 11.33
N ILE A 165 -35.91 31.39 10.22
CA ILE A 165 -36.02 32.57 9.34
C ILE A 165 -37.43 33.14 9.49
N ARG A 166 -37.55 34.41 9.87
CA ARG A 166 -38.81 35.17 9.87
C ARG A 166 -38.75 36.27 8.82
N ILE A 167 -39.85 36.44 8.08
CA ILE A 167 -40.02 37.48 7.06
C ILE A 167 -41.24 38.33 7.44
N LEU A 168 -41.09 39.65 7.35
CA LEU A 168 -42.15 40.62 7.60
C LEU A 168 -42.23 41.61 6.41
N PRO A 169 -43.42 42.01 5.94
CA PRO A 169 -43.59 43.04 4.93
C PRO A 169 -43.15 44.40 5.47
N PRO A 170 -43.01 45.41 4.59
CA PRO A 170 -42.88 46.80 4.98
C PRO A 170 -44.05 47.19 5.91
N ARG A 171 -43.74 47.80 7.04
CA ARG A 171 -44.70 48.27 8.04
C ARG A 171 -45.53 49.45 7.51
N LEU A 172 -44.95 50.28 6.64
CA LEU A 172 -45.67 51.37 6.00
C LEU A 172 -46.26 50.92 4.65
N SER A 173 -47.60 50.90 4.57
CA SER A 173 -48.29 50.59 3.32
C SER A 173 -48.09 51.68 2.26
N LYS A 174 -48.18 51.32 0.98
CA LYS A 174 -48.03 52.27 -0.15
C LYS A 174 -48.97 53.48 -0.03
N ASN A 175 -50.18 53.29 0.46
CA ASN A 175 -51.17 54.36 0.65
C ASN A 175 -50.73 55.35 1.74
N LEU A 176 -50.19 54.85 2.86
CA LEU A 176 -49.67 55.69 3.95
C LEU A 176 -48.38 56.43 3.54
N LEU A 177 -47.51 55.78 2.77
CA LEU A 177 -46.31 56.38 2.20
C LEU A 177 -46.64 57.47 1.19
N GLN A 178 -47.58 57.24 0.26
CA GLN A 178 -47.93 58.20 -0.80
C GLN A 178 -48.29 59.60 -0.25
N LEU A 179 -48.84 59.69 0.97
CA LEU A 179 -49.15 60.95 1.64
C LEU A 179 -47.90 61.80 1.98
N ILE A 180 -46.71 61.20 2.08
CA ILE A 180 -45.45 61.86 2.48
C ILE A 180 -44.29 61.64 1.49
N ASP A 181 -44.47 60.77 0.50
CA ASP A 181 -43.47 60.34 -0.47
C ASP A 181 -43.70 60.97 -1.86
N ASN A 182 -44.97 61.27 -2.20
CA ASN A 182 -45.32 61.89 -3.48
C ASN A 182 -45.08 63.41 -3.46
N ALA A 183 -44.21 63.88 -4.36
CA ALA A 183 -43.81 65.28 -4.47
C ALA A 183 -44.96 66.23 -4.89
N GLU A 184 -45.90 65.78 -5.72
CA GLU A 184 -47.03 66.59 -6.18
C GLU A 184 -48.02 66.81 -5.03
N ILE A 185 -48.41 65.74 -4.33
CA ILE A 185 -49.30 65.79 -3.16
C ILE A 185 -48.72 66.69 -2.06
N LEU A 186 -47.40 66.60 -1.81
CA LEU A 186 -46.71 67.47 -0.86
C LEU A 186 -46.64 68.93 -1.32
N ALA A 187 -46.38 69.18 -2.61
CA ALA A 187 -46.35 70.53 -3.16
C ALA A 187 -47.73 71.20 -3.13
N GLU A 188 -48.80 70.46 -3.44
CA GLU A 188 -50.18 70.91 -3.31
C GLU A 188 -50.55 71.20 -1.86
N ARG A 189 -50.25 70.29 -0.92
CA ARG A 189 -50.47 70.48 0.53
C ARG A 189 -49.74 71.73 1.03
N GLY A 190 -48.43 71.83 0.76
CA GLY A 190 -47.62 72.98 1.16
C GLY A 190 -48.17 74.28 0.61
N SER A 191 -48.48 74.32 -0.69
CA SER A 191 -49.07 75.50 -1.35
C SER A 191 -50.44 75.88 -0.78
N ARG A 192 -51.26 74.90 -0.40
CA ARG A 192 -52.58 75.11 0.22
C ARG A 192 -52.46 75.72 1.61
N GLU A 193 -51.54 75.23 2.45
CA GLU A 193 -51.34 75.78 3.79
C GLU A 193 -50.62 77.14 3.77
N ILE A 194 -49.69 77.38 2.83
CA ILE A 194 -49.09 78.71 2.59
C ILE A 194 -50.16 79.73 2.16
N LYS A 195 -51.10 79.35 1.27
CA LYS A 195 -52.21 80.22 0.84
C LYS A 195 -53.19 80.57 1.95
N LYS A 196 -53.37 79.69 2.96
CA LYS A 196 -54.27 79.94 4.11
C LYS A 196 -53.71 80.96 5.09
N ASP A 197 -52.38 81.02 5.27
CA ASP A 197 -51.71 81.95 6.20
C ASP A 197 -50.40 82.51 5.59
N PRO A 198 -50.48 83.40 4.58
CA PRO A 198 -49.29 83.85 3.85
C PRO A 198 -48.28 84.62 4.70
N LEU A 199 -48.76 85.31 5.74
CA LEU A 199 -47.90 86.09 6.65
C LEU A 199 -47.03 85.20 7.54
N ARG A 200 -47.53 84.02 7.94
CA ARG A 200 -46.78 83.08 8.79
C ARG A 200 -45.74 82.27 8.00
N PHE A 201 -45.95 82.09 6.70
CA PHE A 201 -45.12 81.22 5.85
C PHE A 201 -44.29 81.97 4.79
N SER A 202 -44.17 83.29 4.87
CA SER A 202 -43.47 84.15 3.89
C SER A 202 -42.08 83.67 3.45
N ASP A 203 -41.34 83.04 4.38
CA ASP A 203 -39.92 82.71 4.20
C ASP A 203 -39.69 81.20 3.96
N LEU A 204 -40.76 80.40 3.80
CA LEU A 204 -40.69 78.94 3.73
C LEU A 204 -41.28 78.38 2.43
N PRO A 205 -40.50 77.63 1.63
CA PRO A 205 -41.03 76.93 0.45
C PRO A 205 -41.88 75.72 0.85
N ALA A 206 -42.62 75.16 -0.12
CA ALA A 206 -43.26 73.86 0.05
C ALA A 206 -42.21 72.77 0.38
N VAL A 207 -42.59 71.85 1.27
CA VAL A 207 -41.69 70.80 1.78
C VAL A 207 -41.55 69.69 0.72
N ASN A 208 -40.32 69.29 0.43
CA ASN A 208 -40.06 68.15 -0.47
C ASN A 208 -40.15 66.80 0.29
N PRO A 209 -40.36 65.66 -0.42
CA PRO A 209 -40.45 64.34 0.20
C PRO A 209 -39.30 64.01 1.16
N TYR A 210 -38.05 64.30 0.76
CA TYR A 210 -36.86 64.13 1.61
C TYR A 210 -36.99 64.81 2.97
N ALA A 211 -37.43 66.07 3.02
CA ALA A 211 -37.60 66.81 4.27
C ALA A 211 -38.81 66.31 5.07
N ALA A 212 -39.91 65.93 4.43
CA ALA A 212 -41.08 65.36 5.10
C ALA A 212 -40.74 64.02 5.80
N LEU A 213 -40.04 63.11 5.12
CA LEU A 213 -39.55 61.85 5.67
C LEU A 213 -38.60 62.09 6.86
N ASN A 214 -37.63 63.00 6.71
CA ASN A 214 -36.70 63.35 7.80
C ASN A 214 -37.39 63.98 9.03
N HIS A 215 -38.47 64.76 8.84
CA HIS A 215 -39.27 65.26 9.96
C HIS A 215 -39.96 64.11 10.72
N LEU A 216 -40.55 63.14 10.02
CA LEU A 216 -41.17 61.97 10.64
C LEU A 216 -40.14 61.08 11.35
N ALA A 217 -39.01 60.80 10.71
CA ALA A 217 -37.89 60.06 11.29
C ALA A 217 -37.38 60.72 12.59
N SER A 218 -37.29 62.04 12.61
CA SER A 218 -36.90 62.80 13.80
C SER A 218 -37.88 62.59 14.97
N TYR A 219 -39.19 62.60 14.70
CA TYR A 219 -40.21 62.36 15.73
C TYR A 219 -40.17 60.93 16.28
N LEU A 220 -39.95 59.92 15.43
CA LEU A 220 -39.81 58.53 15.87
C LEU A 220 -38.49 58.27 16.63
N LYS A 221 -37.40 58.94 16.23
CA LYS A 221 -36.12 58.89 16.94
C LYS A 221 -36.19 59.55 18.33
N ASP A 222 -36.89 60.68 18.43
CA ASP A 222 -37.21 61.31 19.72
C ASP A 222 -38.08 60.38 20.59
N ALA A 223 -39.06 59.67 20.01
CA ALA A 223 -39.88 58.70 20.74
C ALA A 223 -39.04 57.53 21.28
N LEU A 224 -38.15 56.96 20.46
CA LEU A 224 -37.25 55.86 20.84
C LEU A 224 -36.19 56.23 21.90
N SER A 225 -35.87 57.52 22.05
CA SER A 225 -34.87 58.03 23.01
C SER A 225 -35.47 58.69 24.24
N THR A 226 -36.79 58.92 24.29
CA THR A 226 -37.46 59.56 25.44
C THR A 226 -37.69 58.57 26.57
N ILE A 227 -37.16 58.89 27.75
CA ILE A 227 -37.38 58.16 29.01
C ILE A 227 -38.35 58.99 29.87
N GLY A 228 -39.66 58.72 29.77
CA GLY A 228 -40.68 59.47 30.51
C GLY A 228 -41.97 59.68 29.72
N GLU A 229 -42.63 60.82 29.94
CA GLU A 229 -43.80 61.22 29.17
C GLU A 229 -43.44 61.56 27.71
N PRO A 230 -44.28 61.19 26.72
CA PRO A 230 -44.01 61.49 25.32
C PRO A 230 -44.08 62.99 25.05
N ARG A 231 -43.10 63.51 24.30
CA ARG A 231 -43.10 64.92 23.86
C ARG A 231 -44.33 65.24 23.01
N LYS A 232 -44.81 66.48 23.07
CA LYS A 232 -45.93 66.99 22.26
C LYS A 232 -45.43 67.81 21.06
N ILE A 233 -46.05 67.62 19.89
CA ILE A 233 -45.86 68.40 18.67
C ILE A 233 -47.08 69.29 18.48
N ALA A 234 -46.94 70.61 18.59
CA ALA A 234 -48.02 71.54 18.33
C ALA A 234 -48.44 71.51 16.85
N LEU A 235 -49.75 71.42 16.55
CA LEU A 235 -50.25 71.52 15.16
C LEU A 235 -49.88 72.86 14.49
N ARG A 236 -49.64 73.91 15.30
CA ARG A 236 -49.15 75.24 14.88
C ARG A 236 -47.64 75.27 14.56
N ASN A 237 -46.90 74.17 14.70
CA ASN A 237 -45.48 74.10 14.29
C ASN A 237 -45.35 74.22 12.76
N LYS A 238 -44.62 75.24 12.27
CA LYS A 238 -44.50 75.53 10.83
C LYS A 238 -44.03 74.32 9.99
N LYS A 239 -43.08 73.53 10.50
CA LYS A 239 -42.54 72.34 9.79
C LYS A 239 -43.58 71.22 9.73
N PHE A 240 -44.30 70.99 10.83
CA PHE A 240 -45.37 70.00 10.90
C PHE A 240 -46.53 70.34 9.95
N THR A 241 -47.02 71.60 10.00
CA THR A 241 -48.13 72.06 9.15
C THR A 241 -47.82 71.88 7.66
N LEU A 242 -46.61 72.26 7.22
CA LEU A 242 -46.22 72.17 5.81
C LEU A 242 -45.91 70.74 5.33
N SER A 243 -45.52 69.83 6.24
CA SER A 243 -45.17 68.44 5.86
C SER A 243 -46.39 67.50 5.89
N PHE A 244 -47.25 67.60 6.90
CA PHE A 244 -48.27 66.59 7.21
C PHE A 244 -49.70 67.13 7.20
N ALA A 245 -49.90 68.34 7.74
CA ALA A 245 -51.22 68.94 7.95
C ALA A 245 -52.22 67.95 8.59
N ASN A 246 -53.50 68.02 8.22
CA ASN A 246 -54.52 67.06 8.65
C ASN A 246 -54.56 65.81 7.75
N ASP A 247 -54.00 65.88 6.54
CA ASP A 247 -54.05 64.83 5.52
C ASP A 247 -53.40 63.51 6.00
N CYS A 248 -52.37 63.60 6.85
CA CYS A 248 -51.66 62.44 7.40
C CYS A 248 -52.23 61.90 8.71
N THR A 249 -53.44 62.32 9.15
CA THR A 249 -54.01 61.92 10.46
C THR A 249 -53.99 60.41 10.69
N ASP A 250 -54.29 59.61 9.67
CA ASP A 250 -54.34 58.15 9.79
C ASP A 250 -52.95 57.51 9.86
N LEU A 251 -51.92 58.12 9.26
CA LEU A 251 -50.52 57.73 9.44
C LEU A 251 -50.07 57.96 10.88
N PHE A 252 -50.39 59.11 11.47
CA PHE A 252 -50.03 59.43 12.86
C PHE A 252 -50.73 58.48 13.85
N LYS A 253 -52.03 58.20 13.64
CA LYS A 253 -52.76 57.18 14.43
C LYS A 253 -52.20 55.76 14.25
N TYR A 254 -51.85 55.38 13.01
CA TYR A 254 -51.23 54.06 12.73
C TYR A 254 -49.91 53.88 13.49
N LEU A 255 -49.14 54.96 13.63
CA LEU A 255 -47.86 54.99 14.37
C LEU A 255 -48.00 55.33 15.86
N ASP A 256 -49.20 55.20 16.45
CA ASP A 256 -49.48 55.40 17.90
C ASP A 256 -49.24 56.82 18.44
N PHE A 257 -49.24 57.84 17.58
CA PHE A 257 -49.31 59.21 18.05
C PHE A 257 -50.70 59.51 18.61
N THR A 258 -50.75 60.19 19.74
CA THR A 258 -51.99 60.54 20.44
C THR A 258 -52.39 61.98 20.17
N TYR A 259 -53.67 62.25 19.95
CA TYR A 259 -54.16 63.62 19.81
C TYR A 259 -54.58 64.16 21.18
N SER A 260 -54.20 65.40 21.49
CA SER A 260 -54.54 66.07 22.75
C SER A 260 -54.84 67.55 22.53
N ASP A 261 -55.87 68.06 23.21
CA ASP A 261 -56.20 69.47 23.32
C ASP A 261 -55.79 70.01 24.70
N ASP A 262 -54.88 70.97 24.71
CA ASP A 262 -54.61 71.76 25.92
C ASP A 262 -55.33 73.10 25.76
N GLN A 263 -56.37 73.33 26.56
CA GLN A 263 -57.02 74.64 26.66
C GLN A 263 -56.13 75.57 27.49
N THR A 264 -55.78 76.74 26.95
CA THR A 264 -55.09 77.77 27.74
C THR A 264 -56.07 78.47 28.68
N GLU A 265 -55.56 79.09 29.74
CA GLU A 265 -56.37 79.89 30.68
C GLU A 265 -57.10 81.08 30.01
N GLU A 266 -56.69 81.45 28.79
CA GLU A 266 -57.29 82.50 27.96
C GLU A 266 -58.36 81.98 26.97
N GLY A 267 -58.66 80.67 26.96
CA GLY A 267 -59.71 80.06 26.12
C GLY A 267 -59.30 79.74 24.68
N GLU A 268 -58.03 79.93 24.31
CA GLU A 268 -57.51 79.45 23.02
C GLU A 268 -57.19 77.94 23.10
N SER A 269 -57.86 77.15 22.25
CA SER A 269 -57.60 75.70 22.15
C SER A 269 -56.31 75.44 21.35
N ASN A 270 -55.24 74.99 22.02
CA ASN A 270 -54.02 74.55 21.34
C ASN A 270 -54.04 73.03 21.17
N PHE A 271 -53.90 72.58 19.92
CA PHE A 271 -53.93 71.16 19.56
C PHE A 271 -52.51 70.60 19.38
N PHE A 272 -52.29 69.40 19.91
CA PHE A 272 -51.00 68.71 19.89
C PHE A 272 -51.12 67.23 19.50
N TRP A 273 -50.08 66.74 18.82
CA TRP A 273 -49.80 65.32 18.67
C TRP A 273 -48.73 64.88 19.67
N GLY A 274 -49.06 64.01 20.61
CA GLY A 274 -48.09 63.31 21.45
C GLY A 274 -47.32 62.26 20.64
N LEU A 275 -46.01 62.16 20.86
CA LEU A 275 -45.17 61.08 20.32
C LEU A 275 -45.65 59.70 20.80
N PRO A 276 -45.41 58.62 20.03
CA PRO A 276 -45.77 57.27 20.47
C PRO A 276 -45.01 56.85 21.72
N ARG A 277 -45.73 56.28 22.69
CA ARG A 277 -45.12 55.70 23.89
C ARG A 277 -44.50 54.35 23.55
N ILE A 278 -43.19 54.23 23.75
CA ILE A 278 -42.45 53.00 23.44
C ILE A 278 -42.66 51.95 24.55
N THR A 279 -43.05 50.75 24.15
CA THR A 279 -43.20 49.54 24.96
C THR A 279 -42.40 48.40 24.30
N ASP A 280 -42.14 47.31 25.02
CA ASP A 280 -41.40 46.18 24.44
C ASP A 280 -42.14 45.51 23.27
N GLN A 281 -43.48 45.66 23.21
CA GLN A 281 -44.30 45.19 22.09
C GLN A 281 -44.12 46.06 20.84
N ASN A 282 -44.16 47.40 20.96
CA ASN A 282 -44.11 48.29 19.79
C ASN A 282 -42.70 48.78 19.41
N ARG A 283 -41.68 48.60 20.27
CA ARG A 283 -40.30 49.04 20.01
C ARG A 283 -39.75 48.56 18.67
N ASN A 284 -39.90 47.27 18.37
CA ASN A 284 -39.41 46.68 17.12
C ASN A 284 -40.16 47.25 15.91
N PHE A 285 -41.49 47.44 16.02
CA PHE A 285 -42.31 48.04 14.97
C PHE A 285 -41.92 49.49 14.68
N ILE A 286 -41.72 50.33 15.72
CA ILE A 286 -41.29 51.73 15.53
C ILE A 286 -39.86 51.81 14.97
N GLN A 287 -38.96 50.89 15.37
CA GLN A 287 -37.63 50.78 14.76
C GLN A 287 -37.69 50.34 13.28
N ASP A 288 -38.51 49.34 12.94
CA ASP A 288 -38.71 48.89 11.55
C ASP A 288 -39.19 50.04 10.66
N VAL A 289 -40.20 50.79 11.12
CA VAL A 289 -40.72 51.99 10.45
C VAL A 289 -39.65 53.07 10.29
N LEU A 290 -38.83 53.31 11.32
CA LEU A 290 -37.75 54.29 11.26
C LEU A 290 -36.69 53.91 10.22
N GLU A 291 -36.31 52.64 10.14
CA GLU A 291 -35.40 52.16 9.09
C GLU A 291 -36.01 52.32 7.69
N GLU A 292 -37.28 51.94 7.49
CA GLU A 292 -38.00 52.15 6.20
C GLU A 292 -37.96 53.61 5.75
N ILE A 293 -38.26 54.54 6.66
CA ILE A 293 -38.25 56.00 6.38
C ILE A 293 -36.83 56.48 6.07
N ASN A 294 -35.81 56.02 6.81
CA ASN A 294 -34.42 56.40 6.56
C ASN A 294 -33.94 55.94 5.18
N TYR A 295 -34.26 54.70 4.78
CA TYR A 295 -33.93 54.18 3.46
C TYR A 295 -34.69 54.90 2.33
N ARG A 296 -35.96 55.29 2.54
CA ARG A 296 -36.71 56.11 1.57
C ARG A 296 -36.15 57.52 1.44
N ALA A 297 -35.79 58.16 2.55
CA ALA A 297 -35.15 59.45 2.53
C ALA A 297 -33.80 59.41 1.79
N TYR A 298 -33.01 58.33 1.97
CA TYR A 298 -31.75 58.13 1.24
C TYR A 298 -31.94 58.03 -0.27
N GLU A 299 -32.93 57.25 -0.75
CA GLU A 299 -33.27 57.13 -2.19
C GLU A 299 -33.63 58.48 -2.85
N MET A 300 -34.14 59.43 -2.08
CA MET A 300 -34.61 60.73 -2.57
C MET A 300 -33.53 61.83 -2.56
N GLN A 301 -32.29 61.51 -2.16
CA GLN A 301 -31.23 62.51 -2.04
C GLN A 301 -30.57 62.82 -3.39
N THR A 302 -30.90 63.96 -4.00
CA THR A 302 -30.41 64.38 -5.33
C THR A 302 -28.96 64.89 -5.37
N SER A 303 -28.20 64.84 -4.26
CA SER A 303 -26.79 65.24 -4.22
C SER A 303 -25.98 64.48 -3.16
N PRO A 304 -24.81 63.90 -3.51
CA PRO A 304 -24.02 63.10 -2.60
C PRO A 304 -23.25 63.99 -1.62
N LYS A 305 -23.80 64.24 -0.43
CA LYS A 305 -23.09 64.85 0.70
C LYS A 305 -22.71 63.77 1.72
N GLN A 306 -21.41 63.67 2.00
CA GLN A 306 -20.70 62.51 2.56
C GLN A 306 -20.97 62.16 4.05
N THR A 307 -22.06 62.62 4.66
CA THR A 307 -22.20 62.64 6.15
C THR A 307 -23.21 61.67 6.77
N LEU A 308 -24.01 60.93 5.99
CA LEU A 308 -24.87 59.82 6.48
C LEU A 308 -24.38 58.43 6.03
N GLN A 309 -23.19 58.35 5.43
CA GLN A 309 -22.76 57.21 4.62
C GLN A 309 -22.25 56.00 5.43
N SER A 310 -22.02 56.15 6.74
CA SER A 310 -21.34 55.14 7.57
C SER A 310 -22.26 54.16 8.32
N SER A 311 -23.53 54.48 8.56
CA SER A 311 -24.43 53.64 9.38
C SER A 311 -25.51 52.89 8.60
N LEU A 312 -25.79 53.25 7.35
CA LEU A 312 -26.88 52.68 6.53
C LEU A 312 -26.38 51.76 5.41
N THR A 313 -25.10 51.36 5.44
CA THR A 313 -24.40 50.76 4.29
C THR A 313 -23.78 49.39 4.57
N VAL A 314 -23.88 48.86 5.79
CA VAL A 314 -23.32 47.55 6.14
C VAL A 314 -24.25 46.43 5.68
N SER A 315 -23.78 45.61 4.74
CA SER A 315 -24.50 44.40 4.32
C SER A 315 -24.59 43.40 5.47
N ALA A 316 -25.77 42.80 5.66
CA ALA A 316 -25.99 41.75 6.66
C ALA A 316 -25.29 40.42 6.33
N MET A 317 -24.83 40.26 5.08
CA MET A 317 -24.36 38.97 4.55
C MET A 317 -23.15 38.40 5.31
N ASN A 318 -22.24 39.23 5.82
CA ASN A 318 -21.10 38.73 6.57
C ASN A 318 -21.52 38.17 7.93
N GLN A 319 -22.40 38.86 8.68
CA GLN A 319 -22.91 38.33 9.93
C GLN A 319 -23.77 37.08 9.71
N ILE A 320 -24.54 36.99 8.62
CA ILE A 320 -25.31 35.80 8.24
C ILE A 320 -24.38 34.59 7.99
N LYS A 321 -23.29 34.78 7.23
CA LYS A 321 -22.27 33.74 6.99
C LYS A 321 -21.65 33.24 8.29
N ILE A 322 -21.35 34.17 9.21
CA ILE A 322 -20.76 33.91 10.51
C ILE A 322 -21.72 33.10 11.40
N ILE A 323 -22.97 33.57 11.62
CA ILE A 323 -23.90 32.87 12.53
C ILE A 323 -24.31 31.48 12.01
N LEU A 324 -24.32 31.26 10.69
CA LEU A 324 -24.66 29.97 10.09
C LEU A 324 -23.44 29.05 9.85
N GLY A 325 -22.26 29.43 10.36
CA GLY A 325 -21.07 28.56 10.36
C GLY A 325 -20.45 28.29 8.98
N TYR A 326 -20.60 29.22 8.02
CA TYR A 326 -20.04 29.08 6.66
C TYR A 326 -19.22 30.29 6.18
N ALA A 327 -18.82 31.19 7.09
CA ALA A 327 -17.76 32.15 6.79
C ALA A 327 -16.44 31.38 6.58
N GLY A 328 -15.84 31.49 5.39
CA GLY A 328 -14.55 30.87 5.08
C GLY A 328 -14.59 29.45 4.49
N TYR A 329 -15.74 28.93 4.05
CA TYR A 329 -15.75 27.64 3.32
C TYR A 329 -15.02 27.75 1.96
N THR A 330 -14.26 26.72 1.59
CA THR A 330 -13.51 26.67 0.33
C THR A 330 -14.44 26.76 -0.88
N GLN A 331 -14.19 27.73 -1.76
CA GLN A 331 -14.93 27.93 -3.01
C GLN A 331 -14.04 27.64 -4.22
N ARG A 332 -14.67 27.25 -5.35
CA ARG A 332 -13.98 27.04 -6.62
C ARG A 332 -13.51 28.39 -7.19
N THR A 333 -12.25 28.48 -7.62
CA THR A 333 -11.66 29.66 -8.26
C THR A 333 -12.04 29.76 -9.73
N THR A 334 -13.30 30.11 -10.01
CA THR A 334 -13.81 30.40 -11.36
C THR A 334 -14.29 31.85 -11.46
N TYR A 335 -14.11 32.48 -12.63
CA TYR A 335 -14.74 33.76 -12.94
C TYR A 335 -16.26 33.59 -12.90
N PHE A 336 -16.88 34.12 -11.85
CA PHE A 336 -18.32 34.07 -11.64
C PHE A 336 -18.96 35.30 -12.28
N ASP A 337 -19.79 35.08 -13.31
CA ASP A 337 -20.70 36.10 -13.81
C ASP A 337 -21.93 36.13 -12.89
N ALA A 338 -22.16 37.26 -12.22
CA ALA A 338 -23.21 37.39 -11.21
C ALA A 338 -24.63 37.47 -11.80
N ASP A 339 -24.73 37.67 -13.12
CA ASP A 339 -25.98 37.79 -13.87
C ASP A 339 -26.39 36.48 -14.59
N THR A 340 -25.52 35.46 -14.65
CA THR A 340 -25.91 34.11 -15.12
C THR A 340 -26.63 33.32 -14.02
N GLU A 341 -27.80 32.74 -14.34
CA GLU A 341 -28.53 31.87 -13.39
C GLU A 341 -27.80 30.52 -13.20
N GLU A 342 -27.62 30.10 -11.94
CA GLU A 342 -26.99 28.82 -11.61
C GLU A 342 -27.79 27.62 -12.16
N HIS A 343 -27.11 26.55 -12.54
CA HIS A 343 -27.78 25.35 -13.03
C HIS A 343 -28.73 24.75 -11.97
N PRO A 344 -30.01 24.43 -12.28
CA PRO A 344 -31.00 24.00 -11.28
C PRO A 344 -30.64 22.74 -10.49
N TYR A 345 -29.73 21.91 -10.99
CA TYR A 345 -29.21 20.75 -10.27
C TYR A 345 -28.38 21.11 -9.02
N TYR A 346 -27.75 22.29 -8.94
CA TYR A 346 -27.12 22.74 -7.70
C TYR A 346 -28.16 22.88 -6.58
N ALA A 347 -29.29 23.52 -6.87
CA ALA A 347 -30.40 23.64 -5.95
C ALA A 347 -31.04 22.30 -5.59
N SER A 348 -31.12 21.38 -6.55
CA SER A 348 -31.59 20.01 -6.34
C SER A 348 -30.72 19.25 -5.33
N LEU A 349 -29.39 19.41 -5.38
CA LEU A 349 -28.46 18.84 -4.39
C LEU A 349 -28.39 19.66 -3.09
N GLY A 350 -29.17 20.73 -2.93
CA GLY A 350 -29.10 21.61 -1.75
C GLY A 350 -27.80 22.43 -1.65
N ALA A 351 -27.09 22.58 -2.76
CA ALA A 351 -25.77 23.22 -2.89
C ALA A 351 -25.83 24.51 -3.73
N VAL A 352 -24.70 25.18 -3.91
CA VAL A 352 -24.53 26.33 -4.82
C VAL A 352 -23.35 26.09 -5.77
N GLU A 353 -23.33 26.81 -6.89
CA GLU A 353 -22.28 26.68 -7.91
C GLU A 353 -20.85 26.91 -7.38
N GLY A 354 -20.66 27.79 -6.40
CA GLY A 354 -19.35 28.05 -5.81
C GLY A 354 -18.70 26.87 -5.07
N PHE A 355 -19.42 25.76 -4.85
CA PHE A 355 -18.90 24.60 -4.10
C PHE A 355 -17.75 23.90 -4.83
N THR A 356 -16.79 23.40 -4.05
CA THR A 356 -15.81 22.40 -4.52
C THR A 356 -16.52 21.08 -4.83
N ASP A 357 -15.86 20.25 -5.63
CA ASP A 357 -16.41 18.95 -6.03
C ASP A 357 -16.58 17.99 -4.84
N GLU A 358 -15.72 18.09 -3.83
CA GLU A 358 -15.87 17.40 -2.53
C GLU A 358 -17.14 17.83 -1.78
N LEU A 359 -17.46 19.14 -1.76
CA LEU A 359 -18.66 19.66 -1.10
C LEU A 359 -19.94 19.29 -1.85
N LEU A 360 -19.90 19.21 -3.19
CA LEU A 360 -21.02 18.68 -3.99
C LEU A 360 -21.23 17.19 -3.75
N ALA A 361 -20.15 16.41 -3.77
CA ALA A 361 -20.19 14.99 -3.46
C ALA A 361 -20.75 14.74 -2.06
N TRP A 362 -20.36 15.53 -1.07
CA TRP A 362 -20.90 15.46 0.29
C TRP A 362 -22.38 15.87 0.36
N ALA A 363 -22.78 16.93 -0.36
CA ALA A 363 -24.18 17.38 -0.41
C ALA A 363 -25.09 16.31 -1.03
N TYR A 364 -24.65 15.65 -2.12
CA TYR A 364 -25.31 14.47 -2.70
C TYR A 364 -25.51 13.35 -1.66
N ASP A 365 -24.47 12.98 -0.90
CA ASP A 365 -24.60 11.94 0.14
C ASP A 365 -25.60 12.34 1.22
N ARG A 366 -25.60 13.62 1.64
CA ARG A 366 -26.57 14.11 2.62
C ARG A 366 -28.00 14.02 2.09
N GLN A 367 -28.25 14.41 0.84
CA GLN A 367 -29.58 14.27 0.23
C GLN A 367 -30.00 12.80 0.13
N CYS A 368 -29.11 11.91 -0.31
CA CYS A 368 -29.41 10.47 -0.44
C CYS A 368 -29.70 9.79 0.90
N GLU A 369 -29.04 10.18 1.99
CA GLU A 369 -29.33 9.66 3.34
C GLU A 369 -30.63 10.22 3.94
N CYS A 370 -30.94 11.50 3.68
CA CYS A 370 -32.08 12.18 4.28
C CYS A 370 -33.38 11.98 3.49
N ASP A 371 -33.28 11.96 2.16
CA ASP A 371 -34.36 11.73 1.20
C ASP A 371 -33.99 10.62 0.21
N PRO A 372 -34.07 9.34 0.63
CA PRO A 372 -33.80 8.21 -0.26
C PRO A 372 -34.85 8.06 -1.38
N SER A 373 -35.98 8.78 -1.32
CA SER A 373 -37.05 8.66 -2.34
C SER A 373 -36.69 9.37 -3.64
N ASN A 374 -35.97 10.49 -3.56
CA ASN A 374 -35.50 11.25 -4.71
C ASN A 374 -34.06 10.91 -5.11
N LYS A 375 -33.47 9.85 -4.53
CA LYS A 375 -32.09 9.41 -4.79
C LYS A 375 -31.76 9.21 -6.29
N PRO A 376 -32.61 8.59 -7.12
CA PRO A 376 -32.36 8.51 -8.57
C PRO A 376 -32.21 9.90 -9.23
N TYR A 377 -33.06 10.85 -8.86
CA TYR A 377 -33.01 12.21 -9.38
C TYR A 377 -31.76 12.97 -8.90
N TYR A 378 -31.32 12.77 -7.65
CA TYR A 378 -30.05 13.33 -7.18
C TYR A 378 -28.83 12.75 -7.91
N LEU A 379 -28.90 11.51 -8.41
CA LEU A 379 -27.83 10.92 -9.21
C LEU A 379 -27.79 11.51 -10.62
N ASP A 380 -28.95 11.77 -11.26
CA ASP A 380 -29.00 12.55 -12.52
C ASP A 380 -28.41 13.96 -12.33
N CYS A 381 -28.76 14.62 -11.21
CA CYS A 381 -28.21 15.93 -10.85
C CYS A 381 -26.69 15.90 -10.72
N LEU A 382 -26.14 14.86 -10.07
CA LEU A 382 -24.70 14.73 -9.85
C LEU A 382 -23.96 14.42 -11.15
N ASP A 383 -24.48 13.52 -11.99
CA ASP A 383 -23.89 13.18 -13.30
C ASP A 383 -23.82 14.38 -14.24
N ASP A 384 -24.92 15.11 -14.37
CA ASP A 384 -24.95 16.26 -15.27
C ASP A 384 -24.04 17.40 -14.80
N LEU A 385 -23.99 17.67 -13.49
CA LEU A 385 -23.01 18.60 -12.91
C LEU A 385 -21.57 18.09 -13.07
N ALA A 386 -21.32 16.78 -12.99
CA ALA A 386 -20.01 16.18 -13.20
C ALA A 386 -19.53 16.34 -14.65
N ARG A 387 -20.43 16.17 -15.62
CA ARG A 387 -20.22 16.42 -17.05
C ARG A 387 -20.00 17.92 -17.31
N GLY A 388 -20.90 18.78 -16.85
CA GLY A 388 -20.84 20.23 -17.05
C GLY A 388 -19.60 20.89 -16.43
N ARG A 389 -19.08 20.33 -15.32
CA ARG A 389 -17.83 20.80 -14.69
C ARG A 389 -16.55 20.22 -15.29
N ASN A 390 -16.67 19.17 -16.12
CA ASN A 390 -15.59 18.26 -16.51
C ASN A 390 -14.78 17.74 -15.31
N SER A 391 -15.47 17.32 -14.24
CA SER A 391 -14.84 16.88 -12.99
C SER A 391 -14.67 15.36 -12.92
N TYR A 392 -13.43 14.89 -13.03
CA TYR A 392 -13.10 13.48 -12.87
C TYR A 392 -13.51 12.92 -11.49
N TYR A 393 -13.42 13.74 -10.43
CA TYR A 393 -13.81 13.32 -9.07
C TYR A 393 -15.32 13.04 -8.97
N LEU A 394 -16.16 13.94 -9.50
CA LEU A 394 -17.60 13.74 -9.51
C LEU A 394 -18.01 12.59 -10.45
N GLN A 395 -17.38 12.49 -11.63
CA GLN A 395 -17.61 11.38 -12.57
C GLN A 395 -17.27 10.02 -11.92
N THR A 396 -16.14 9.93 -11.23
CA THR A 396 -15.76 8.73 -10.45
C THR A 396 -16.84 8.39 -9.43
N LYS A 397 -17.38 9.37 -8.71
CA LYS A 397 -18.45 9.15 -7.73
C LYS A 397 -19.76 8.64 -8.36
N VAL A 398 -20.14 9.17 -9.52
CA VAL A 398 -21.31 8.71 -10.28
C VAL A 398 -21.11 7.27 -10.77
N VAL A 399 -19.91 6.93 -11.26
CA VAL A 399 -19.55 5.56 -11.67
C VAL A 399 -19.56 4.60 -10.48
N MET A 400 -19.09 5.02 -9.30
CA MET A 400 -19.16 4.23 -8.06
C MET A 400 -20.61 3.95 -7.63
N ALA A 401 -21.49 4.96 -7.66
CA ALA A 401 -22.91 4.77 -7.37
C ALA A 401 -23.59 3.85 -8.40
N THR A 402 -23.29 4.03 -9.69
CA THR A 402 -23.80 3.19 -10.78
C THR A 402 -23.36 1.73 -10.62
N SER A 403 -22.09 1.49 -10.29
CA SER A 403 -21.55 0.15 -10.02
C SER A 403 -22.12 -0.49 -8.75
N ALA A 404 -22.60 0.29 -7.79
CA ALA A 404 -23.35 -0.19 -6.62
C ALA A 404 -24.82 -0.58 -6.95
N GLY A 405 -25.24 -0.43 -8.22
CA GLY A 405 -26.61 -0.73 -8.67
C GLY A 405 -27.59 0.42 -8.46
N GLU A 406 -27.10 1.64 -8.30
CA GLU A 406 -27.91 2.86 -8.17
C GLU A 406 -28.02 3.55 -9.53
N TYR A 407 -29.24 3.78 -10.03
CA TYR A 407 -29.45 4.35 -11.36
C TYR A 407 -30.19 5.68 -11.31
N GLY A 408 -29.84 6.59 -12.21
CA GLY A 408 -30.55 7.85 -12.42
C GLY A 408 -31.96 7.64 -12.95
N THR A 409 -32.85 8.59 -12.69
CA THR A 409 -34.25 8.58 -13.14
C THR A 409 -34.35 8.46 -14.65
N ASN A 410 -33.51 9.17 -15.41
CA ASN A 410 -33.49 9.09 -16.87
C ASN A 410 -33.20 7.65 -17.34
N ALA A 411 -32.18 7.01 -16.76
CA ALA A 411 -31.80 5.65 -17.08
C ALA A 411 -32.88 4.61 -16.68
N ILE A 412 -33.63 4.89 -15.61
CA ILE A 412 -34.78 4.08 -15.20
C ILE A 412 -35.94 4.26 -16.20
N GLU A 413 -36.28 5.49 -16.59
CA GLU A 413 -37.35 5.74 -17.57
C GLU A 413 -37.04 5.12 -18.93
N GLU A 414 -35.81 5.24 -19.42
CA GLU A 414 -35.34 4.53 -20.63
C GLU A 414 -35.54 3.01 -20.52
N ALA A 415 -35.27 2.43 -19.35
CA ALA A 415 -35.44 1.00 -19.12
C ALA A 415 -36.90 0.55 -19.14
N TYR A 416 -37.81 1.32 -18.54
CA TYR A 416 -39.26 1.05 -18.62
C TYR A 416 -39.79 1.27 -20.04
N ASN A 417 -39.43 2.39 -20.67
CA ASN A 417 -39.80 2.73 -22.05
C ASN A 417 -39.32 1.67 -23.04
N TYR A 418 -38.16 1.04 -22.81
CA TYR A 418 -37.69 -0.08 -23.62
C TYR A 418 -38.72 -1.19 -23.70
N PHE A 419 -39.39 -1.57 -22.60
CA PHE A 419 -40.45 -2.58 -22.59
C PHE A 419 -41.85 -2.03 -22.88
N GLU A 420 -41.97 -0.80 -23.40
CA GLU A 420 -43.24 -0.11 -23.65
C GLU A 420 -44.08 0.11 -22.36
N LEU A 421 -43.39 0.19 -21.21
CA LEU A 421 -43.97 0.46 -19.90
C LEU A 421 -43.64 1.89 -19.44
N SER A 422 -44.44 2.43 -18.53
CA SER A 422 -44.10 3.65 -17.79
C SER A 422 -43.37 3.32 -16.49
N SER A 423 -42.51 4.22 -16.02
CA SER A 423 -41.81 4.14 -14.72
C SER A 423 -42.78 4.00 -13.53
N ASN A 424 -44.00 4.51 -13.66
CA ASN A 424 -45.10 4.42 -12.69
C ASN A 424 -46.04 3.20 -12.90
N SER A 425 -45.69 2.26 -13.79
CA SER A 425 -46.51 1.08 -14.08
C SER A 425 -46.69 0.18 -12.86
N ARG A 426 -47.93 -0.26 -12.62
CA ARG A 426 -48.31 -1.18 -11.53
C ARG A 426 -48.34 -2.65 -11.96
N GLU A 427 -47.88 -2.95 -13.16
CA GLU A 427 -47.85 -4.31 -13.70
C GLU A 427 -47.00 -5.25 -12.83
N SER A 428 -47.41 -6.51 -12.72
CA SER A 428 -46.68 -7.51 -11.94
C SER A 428 -45.33 -7.85 -12.55
N ASP A 429 -44.39 -8.31 -11.72
CA ASP A 429 -43.08 -8.73 -12.19
C ASP A 429 -43.18 -9.90 -13.19
N ASP A 430 -44.14 -10.82 -13.01
CA ASP A 430 -44.44 -11.88 -13.98
C ASP A 430 -44.81 -11.35 -15.38
N TYR A 431 -45.53 -10.22 -15.45
CA TYR A 431 -45.87 -9.58 -16.72
C TYR A 431 -44.62 -9.01 -17.39
N ILE A 432 -43.74 -8.35 -16.64
CA ILE A 432 -42.45 -7.85 -17.14
C ILE A 432 -41.55 -9.00 -17.61
N ILE A 433 -41.50 -10.11 -16.86
CA ILE A 433 -40.80 -11.35 -17.26
C ILE A 433 -41.37 -11.89 -18.59
N SER A 434 -42.69 -11.85 -18.78
CA SER A 434 -43.31 -12.30 -20.02
C SER A 434 -42.96 -11.41 -21.23
N LEU A 435 -42.95 -10.08 -21.06
CA LEU A 435 -42.53 -9.11 -22.07
C LEU A 435 -41.04 -9.28 -22.45
N TYR A 436 -40.18 -9.46 -21.45
CA TYR A 436 -38.76 -9.74 -21.64
C TYR A 436 -38.52 -11.03 -22.43
N ARG A 437 -39.19 -12.13 -22.06
CA ARG A 437 -39.09 -13.42 -22.78
C ARG A 437 -39.61 -13.31 -24.22
N ALA A 438 -40.73 -12.61 -24.44
CA ALA A 438 -41.28 -12.37 -25.78
C ALA A 438 -40.33 -11.54 -26.66
N ARG A 439 -39.73 -10.46 -26.12
CA ARG A 439 -38.75 -9.63 -26.82
C ARG A 439 -37.50 -10.43 -27.22
N ILE A 440 -36.96 -11.27 -26.33
CA ILE A 440 -35.79 -12.10 -26.64
C ILE A 440 -36.12 -13.16 -27.70
N ALA A 441 -37.29 -13.80 -27.63
CA ALA A 441 -37.72 -14.77 -28.64
C ALA A 441 -37.86 -14.16 -30.05
N LEU A 442 -38.26 -12.88 -30.14
CA LEU A 442 -38.36 -12.15 -31.41
C LEU A 442 -37.01 -11.60 -31.90
N ALA A 443 -36.14 -11.13 -31.00
CA ALA A 443 -34.87 -10.51 -31.34
C ALA A 443 -33.72 -10.91 -30.39
N PRO A 444 -33.15 -12.13 -30.52
CA PRO A 444 -32.10 -12.61 -29.62
C PRO A 444 -30.85 -11.72 -29.55
N ARG A 445 -30.56 -10.96 -30.63
CA ARG A 445 -29.45 -10.00 -30.68
C ARG A 445 -29.59 -8.83 -29.69
N LEU A 446 -30.79 -8.56 -29.18
CA LEU A 446 -31.06 -7.49 -28.21
C LEU A 446 -31.11 -8.00 -26.75
N LYS A 447 -30.72 -9.25 -26.49
CA LYS A 447 -30.77 -9.89 -25.16
C LYS A 447 -30.08 -9.06 -24.07
N GLU A 448 -28.88 -8.54 -24.33
CA GLU A 448 -28.14 -7.75 -23.33
C GLU A 448 -28.74 -6.39 -23.05
N MET A 449 -29.22 -5.68 -24.07
CA MET A 449 -29.92 -4.41 -23.88
C MET A 449 -31.21 -4.64 -23.08
N ALA A 450 -31.92 -5.73 -23.37
CA ALA A 450 -33.07 -6.17 -22.57
C ALA A 450 -32.68 -6.55 -21.14
N GLN A 451 -31.54 -7.22 -20.91
CA GLN A 451 -31.06 -7.58 -19.57
C GLN A 451 -30.66 -6.33 -18.77
N SER A 452 -29.94 -5.37 -19.36
CA SER A 452 -29.58 -4.12 -18.70
C SER A 452 -30.80 -3.28 -18.36
N CYS A 453 -31.80 -3.21 -19.24
CA CYS A 453 -33.09 -2.58 -18.92
C CYS A 453 -33.82 -3.33 -17.79
N LEU A 454 -33.80 -4.68 -17.79
CA LEU A 454 -34.42 -5.49 -16.75
C LEU A 454 -33.73 -5.31 -15.39
N GLU A 455 -32.41 -5.18 -15.35
CA GLU A 455 -31.60 -4.93 -14.15
C GLU A 455 -31.96 -3.58 -13.52
N LYS A 456 -32.04 -2.52 -14.33
CA LYS A 456 -32.48 -1.19 -13.90
C LYS A 456 -33.90 -1.19 -13.32
N ILE A 457 -34.82 -1.90 -13.96
CA ILE A 457 -36.20 -2.09 -13.47
C ILE A 457 -36.23 -2.87 -12.15
N ALA A 458 -35.44 -3.93 -12.05
CA ALA A 458 -35.35 -4.78 -10.85
C ALA A 458 -34.89 -4.00 -9.64
N LYS A 459 -33.81 -3.21 -9.78
CA LYS A 459 -33.30 -2.31 -8.73
C LYS A 459 -34.33 -1.22 -8.37
N HIS A 460 -34.97 -0.58 -9.35
CA HIS A 460 -36.02 0.42 -9.09
C HIS A 460 -37.18 -0.15 -8.26
N ARG A 461 -37.58 -1.41 -8.50
CA ARG A 461 -38.66 -2.09 -7.77
C ARG A 461 -38.22 -2.79 -6.48
N ASN A 462 -36.91 -2.91 -6.23
CA ASN A 462 -36.35 -3.84 -5.24
C ASN A 462 -36.88 -5.29 -5.43
N SER A 463 -37.00 -5.74 -6.69
CA SER A 463 -37.56 -7.04 -7.05
C SER A 463 -36.47 -8.09 -7.26
N SER A 464 -36.36 -9.04 -6.32
CA SER A 464 -35.40 -10.14 -6.40
C SER A 464 -35.69 -11.13 -7.54
N THR A 465 -36.94 -11.25 -8.00
CA THR A 465 -37.32 -12.12 -9.11
C THR A 465 -36.90 -11.54 -10.47
N LEU A 466 -37.06 -10.22 -10.66
CA LEU A 466 -36.54 -9.53 -11.84
C LEU A 466 -35.00 -9.47 -11.80
N GLU A 467 -34.41 -9.26 -10.62
CA GLU A 467 -32.96 -9.22 -10.43
C GLU A 467 -32.31 -10.57 -10.75
N ALA A 468 -32.91 -11.68 -10.31
CA ALA A 468 -32.44 -13.03 -10.66
C ALA A 468 -32.49 -13.32 -12.17
N LEU A 469 -33.49 -12.77 -12.89
CA LEU A 469 -33.63 -12.96 -14.34
C LEU A 469 -32.75 -11.99 -15.16
N ALA A 470 -32.49 -10.78 -14.65
CA ALA A 470 -31.56 -9.84 -15.27
C ALA A 470 -30.10 -10.29 -15.11
N ASN A 471 -29.78 -10.84 -13.93
CA ASN A 471 -28.49 -11.48 -13.64
C ASN A 471 -28.35 -12.90 -14.23
N ASP A 472 -29.37 -13.41 -14.92
CA ASP A 472 -29.27 -14.63 -15.74
C ASP A 472 -28.45 -14.36 -17.00
N ARG A 473 -27.15 -14.16 -16.80
CA ARG A 473 -26.14 -14.04 -17.84
C ARG A 473 -25.79 -15.40 -18.44
N THR A 474 -26.66 -16.42 -18.35
CA THR A 474 -26.36 -17.71 -18.99
C THR A 474 -26.50 -17.60 -20.51
N MET A 475 -25.46 -18.06 -21.20
CA MET A 475 -25.51 -18.43 -22.61
C MET A 475 -25.74 -19.95 -22.64
N THR A 476 -26.52 -20.46 -23.58
CA THR A 476 -26.63 -21.92 -23.76
C THR A 476 -25.42 -22.45 -24.53
N TYR A 477 -25.10 -23.74 -24.39
CA TYR A 477 -23.94 -24.35 -25.05
C TYR A 477 -23.96 -24.17 -26.58
N ASP A 478 -25.12 -24.37 -27.21
CA ASP A 478 -25.28 -24.20 -28.66
C ASP A 478 -25.19 -22.73 -29.11
N GLU A 479 -25.66 -21.79 -28.29
CA GLU A 479 -25.46 -20.35 -28.53
C GLU A 479 -23.97 -19.96 -28.44
N ALA A 480 -23.25 -20.52 -27.47
CA ALA A 480 -21.83 -20.24 -27.26
C ALA A 480 -20.95 -20.79 -28.38
N LEU A 481 -21.18 -22.04 -28.81
CA LEU A 481 -20.50 -22.63 -29.97
C LEU A 481 -20.76 -21.80 -31.23
N LYS A 482 -22.03 -21.46 -31.49
CA LYS A 482 -22.43 -20.66 -32.65
C LYS A 482 -21.89 -19.24 -32.62
N TYR A 483 -21.76 -18.62 -31.44
CA TYR A 483 -21.18 -17.28 -31.31
C TYR A 483 -19.68 -17.28 -31.66
N LEU A 484 -18.92 -18.26 -31.18
CA LEU A 484 -17.49 -18.41 -31.50
C LEU A 484 -17.21 -19.02 -32.88
N GLY A 485 -18.24 -19.33 -33.68
CA GLY A 485 -18.12 -19.93 -35.00
C GLY A 485 -17.56 -21.36 -35.02
N VAL A 486 -17.60 -22.05 -33.88
CA VAL A 486 -17.04 -23.40 -33.68
C VAL A 486 -18.15 -24.44 -33.51
N ASN A 487 -17.80 -25.72 -33.65
CA ASN A 487 -18.72 -26.83 -33.41
C ASN A 487 -18.28 -27.66 -32.18
N SER A 488 -19.14 -28.58 -31.75
CA SER A 488 -18.89 -29.43 -30.56
C SER A 488 -17.61 -30.28 -30.66
N GLU A 489 -17.21 -30.66 -31.89
CA GLU A 489 -16.03 -31.47 -32.20
C GLU A 489 -14.75 -30.65 -32.39
N THR A 490 -14.83 -29.31 -32.39
CA THR A 490 -13.68 -28.43 -32.63
C THR A 490 -12.65 -28.60 -31.51
N ALA A 491 -11.37 -28.70 -31.90
CA ALA A 491 -10.28 -28.88 -30.97
C ALA A 491 -10.11 -27.65 -30.04
N PRO A 492 -9.76 -27.85 -28.76
CA PRO A 492 -9.76 -26.79 -27.74
C PRO A 492 -8.92 -25.56 -28.07
N GLU A 493 -7.77 -25.79 -28.71
CA GLU A 493 -6.79 -24.76 -29.08
C GLU A 493 -7.33 -23.87 -30.20
N PHE A 494 -8.18 -24.41 -31.07
CA PHE A 494 -8.87 -23.65 -32.12
C PHE A 494 -10.07 -22.88 -31.57
N ILE A 495 -10.71 -23.37 -30.51
CA ILE A 495 -11.75 -22.62 -29.78
C ILE A 495 -11.10 -21.46 -29.00
N GLU A 496 -9.95 -21.67 -28.34
CA GLU A 496 -9.14 -20.59 -27.74
C GLU A 496 -8.72 -19.57 -28.79
N ALA A 497 -8.15 -19.99 -29.93
CA ALA A 497 -7.74 -19.08 -31.00
C ALA A 497 -8.91 -18.28 -31.58
N SER A 498 -10.08 -18.91 -31.83
CA SER A 498 -11.28 -18.22 -32.33
C SER A 498 -11.81 -17.22 -31.29
N ALA A 499 -11.81 -17.58 -30.00
CA ALA A 499 -12.14 -16.65 -28.93
C ALA A 499 -11.14 -15.49 -28.82
N VAL A 500 -9.84 -15.71 -28.96
CA VAL A 500 -8.82 -14.63 -28.94
C VAL A 500 -9.04 -13.66 -30.10
N VAL A 501 -9.27 -14.17 -31.32
CA VAL A 501 -9.58 -13.32 -32.49
C VAL A 501 -10.85 -12.51 -32.25
N MET A 502 -11.92 -13.14 -31.76
CA MET A 502 -13.18 -12.45 -31.44
C MET A 502 -13.08 -11.53 -30.21
N PHE A 503 -12.10 -11.70 -29.32
CA PHE A 503 -11.86 -10.82 -28.17
C PHE A 503 -11.13 -9.54 -28.59
N VAL A 504 -10.32 -9.60 -29.66
CA VAL A 504 -9.67 -8.41 -30.25
C VAL A 504 -10.68 -7.58 -31.03
N ASP A 505 -11.46 -8.21 -31.91
CA ASP A 505 -12.34 -7.50 -32.87
C ASP A 505 -13.83 -7.41 -32.46
N GLY A 506 -14.24 -8.07 -31.37
CA GLY A 506 -15.64 -8.25 -30.99
C GLY A 506 -15.98 -7.94 -29.53
N ASP A 507 -17.20 -8.30 -29.11
CA ASP A 507 -17.68 -8.04 -27.75
C ASP A 507 -17.04 -8.98 -26.74
N LYS A 508 -16.03 -8.46 -26.03
CA LYS A 508 -15.28 -9.11 -24.96
C LYS A 508 -16.17 -9.81 -23.93
N SER A 509 -17.30 -9.20 -23.58
CA SER A 509 -18.25 -9.73 -22.58
C SER A 509 -18.90 -11.02 -23.06
N LYS A 510 -19.36 -11.03 -24.31
CA LYS A 510 -19.94 -12.22 -24.94
C LYS A 510 -18.90 -13.30 -25.17
N VAL A 511 -17.69 -12.93 -25.58
CA VAL A 511 -16.60 -13.88 -25.83
C VAL A 511 -16.19 -14.60 -24.55
N ALA A 512 -15.92 -13.85 -23.46
CA ALA A 512 -15.60 -14.43 -22.15
C ALA A 512 -16.75 -15.31 -21.63
N LEU A 513 -18.01 -14.89 -21.82
CA LEU A 513 -19.18 -15.67 -21.41
C LEU A 513 -19.39 -16.94 -22.24
N ALA A 514 -19.24 -16.87 -23.56
CA ALA A 514 -19.32 -18.02 -24.46
C ALA A 514 -18.25 -19.06 -24.11
N LEU A 515 -17.00 -18.59 -23.93
CA LEU A 515 -15.87 -19.43 -23.61
C LEU A 515 -16.02 -20.08 -22.22
N LYS A 516 -16.49 -19.33 -21.21
CA LYS A 516 -16.84 -19.85 -19.88
C LYS A 516 -17.96 -20.89 -19.94
N THR A 517 -18.94 -20.71 -20.82
CA THR A 517 -20.05 -21.67 -21.03
C THR A 517 -19.53 -22.97 -21.66
N ILE A 518 -18.67 -22.88 -22.68
CA ILE A 518 -18.07 -24.06 -23.34
C ILE A 518 -17.10 -24.78 -22.40
N ALA A 519 -16.30 -24.05 -21.63
CA ALA A 519 -15.38 -24.63 -20.63
C ALA A 519 -16.12 -25.38 -19.51
N LYS A 520 -17.33 -24.93 -19.14
CA LYS A 520 -18.18 -25.59 -18.13
C LYS A 520 -18.76 -26.92 -18.62
N GLU A 521 -19.10 -27.04 -19.91
CA GLU A 521 -19.61 -28.28 -20.53
C GLU A 521 -18.48 -29.25 -20.95
N LYS A 522 -17.22 -28.78 -20.98
CA LYS A 522 -16.01 -29.62 -21.18
C LYS A 522 -15.10 -29.61 -19.94
N PRO A 523 -15.58 -30.06 -18.76
CA PRO A 523 -14.77 -30.08 -17.53
C PRO A 523 -13.53 -30.97 -17.71
N GLY A 524 -12.37 -30.44 -17.33
CA GLY A 524 -11.06 -31.06 -17.58
C GLY A 524 -10.32 -30.53 -18.80
N ASN A 525 -10.88 -29.59 -19.57
CA ASN A 525 -10.13 -28.89 -20.61
C ASN A 525 -9.46 -27.60 -20.10
N MET A 526 -8.18 -27.72 -19.73
CA MET A 526 -7.44 -26.64 -19.08
C MET A 526 -7.15 -25.44 -20.00
N VAL A 527 -7.06 -25.65 -21.31
CA VAL A 527 -6.89 -24.58 -22.32
C VAL A 527 -8.10 -23.65 -22.30
N LEU A 528 -9.31 -24.21 -22.36
CA LEU A 528 -10.56 -23.45 -22.36
C LEU A 528 -10.85 -22.76 -21.02
N GLN A 529 -10.55 -23.43 -19.90
CA GLN A 529 -10.71 -22.84 -18.57
C GLN A 529 -9.73 -21.67 -18.35
N ARG A 530 -8.45 -21.83 -18.75
CA ARG A 530 -7.45 -20.75 -18.70
C ARG A 530 -7.91 -19.56 -19.54
N ALA A 531 -8.25 -19.78 -20.81
CA ALA A 531 -8.65 -18.71 -21.72
C ALA A 531 -9.90 -17.97 -21.22
N ALA A 532 -10.89 -18.68 -20.65
CA ALA A 532 -12.05 -18.06 -20.02
C ALA A 532 -11.70 -17.22 -18.78
N ALA A 533 -10.71 -17.64 -17.98
CA ALA A 533 -10.24 -16.90 -16.81
C ALA A 533 -9.40 -15.67 -17.20
N THR A 534 -8.49 -15.80 -18.16
CA THR A 534 -7.68 -14.68 -18.69
C THR A 534 -8.56 -13.58 -19.27
N MET A 535 -9.53 -13.93 -20.12
CA MET A 535 -10.46 -12.96 -20.72
C MET A 535 -11.37 -12.29 -19.68
N ALA A 536 -11.73 -12.97 -18.60
CA ALA A 536 -12.48 -12.36 -17.49
C ALA A 536 -11.62 -11.39 -16.66
N SER A 537 -10.31 -11.65 -16.54
CA SER A 537 -9.34 -10.78 -15.86
C SER A 537 -9.11 -9.47 -16.62
N GLU A 538 -8.87 -9.55 -17.93
CA GLU A 538 -8.67 -8.37 -18.80
C GLU A 538 -9.90 -7.45 -18.91
N MET A 539 -11.08 -7.92 -18.50
CA MET A 539 -12.32 -7.14 -18.44
C MET A 539 -12.52 -6.38 -17.12
N GLY A 540 -11.61 -6.48 -16.15
CA GLY A 540 -11.74 -5.79 -14.87
C GLY A 540 -12.87 -6.30 -13.96
N GLN A 541 -13.42 -7.50 -14.23
CA GLN A 541 -14.42 -8.14 -13.37
C GLN A 541 -13.81 -8.83 -12.13
N VAL A 542 -12.48 -8.79 -11.98
CA VAL A 542 -11.78 -9.20 -10.77
C VAL A 542 -11.71 -7.99 -9.82
N THR A 543 -12.57 -7.99 -8.80
CA THR A 543 -12.70 -6.88 -7.83
C THR A 543 -11.52 -6.74 -6.86
N LEU A 544 -10.61 -7.70 -6.84
CA LEU A 544 -9.54 -7.80 -5.86
C LEU A 544 -8.17 -7.59 -6.53
N SER A 545 -7.43 -6.55 -6.12
CA SER A 545 -6.07 -6.33 -6.63
C SER A 545 -5.14 -7.46 -6.20
N ILE A 546 -4.05 -7.70 -6.94
CA ILE A 546 -3.06 -8.75 -6.62
C ILE A 546 -2.59 -8.61 -5.16
N ASN A 547 -2.14 -7.42 -4.76
CA ASN A 547 -1.74 -7.12 -3.39
C ASN A 547 -2.84 -7.39 -2.35
N ASP A 548 -4.10 -7.10 -2.68
CA ASP A 548 -5.21 -7.32 -1.74
C ASP A 548 -5.62 -8.80 -1.69
N ALA A 549 -5.39 -9.59 -2.74
CA ALA A 549 -5.56 -11.03 -2.73
C ALA A 549 -4.55 -11.71 -1.78
N TYR A 550 -3.26 -11.35 -1.84
CA TYR A 550 -2.26 -11.85 -0.89
C TYR A 550 -2.59 -11.43 0.55
N LYS A 551 -2.94 -10.16 0.79
CA LYS A 551 -3.41 -9.71 2.12
C LYS A 551 -4.66 -10.47 2.59
N ARG A 552 -5.60 -10.78 1.68
CA ARG A 552 -6.85 -11.48 2.01
C ARG A 552 -6.61 -12.91 2.47
N LEU A 553 -5.62 -13.60 1.91
CA LEU A 553 -5.13 -14.90 2.37
C LEU A 553 -4.10 -14.80 3.53
N GLN A 554 -3.88 -13.61 4.09
CA GLN A 554 -2.90 -13.35 5.16
C GLN A 554 -1.45 -13.73 4.79
N ILE A 555 -1.13 -13.65 3.50
CA ILE A 555 0.19 -13.96 2.95
C ILE A 555 1.01 -12.68 2.89
N SER A 556 2.08 -12.63 3.69
CA SER A 556 2.94 -11.45 3.84
C SER A 556 3.93 -11.23 2.68
N SER A 557 4.36 -12.30 1.99
CA SER A 557 5.27 -12.24 0.84
C SER A 557 4.64 -12.90 -0.39
N HIS A 558 4.82 -12.27 -1.55
CA HIS A 558 4.36 -12.79 -2.85
C HIS A 558 5.15 -14.03 -3.31
N GLU A 559 6.23 -14.40 -2.61
CA GLU A 559 7.18 -15.47 -2.98
C GLU A 559 6.84 -16.85 -2.38
N ILE A 560 5.82 -16.96 -1.53
CA ILE A 560 5.39 -18.24 -0.95
C ILE A 560 5.11 -19.27 -2.06
N SER A 561 5.44 -20.56 -1.88
CA SER A 561 5.13 -21.59 -2.89
C SER A 561 3.62 -21.72 -3.12
N ASP A 562 3.20 -22.26 -4.26
CA ASP A 562 1.76 -22.48 -4.51
C ASP A 562 1.11 -23.47 -3.53
N GLU A 563 1.85 -24.48 -3.04
CA GLU A 563 1.37 -25.28 -1.91
C GLU A 563 1.19 -24.43 -0.66
N GLY A 564 2.09 -23.48 -0.39
CA GLY A 564 1.95 -22.53 0.70
C GLY A 564 0.70 -21.65 0.53
N VAL A 565 0.46 -21.05 -0.64
CA VAL A 565 -0.80 -20.32 -0.92
C VAL A 565 -2.02 -21.20 -0.67
N LEU A 566 -2.00 -22.43 -1.18
CA LEU A 566 -3.09 -23.39 -1.00
C LEU A 566 -3.28 -23.76 0.48
N ASN A 567 -2.21 -23.93 1.26
CA ASN A 567 -2.26 -24.23 2.69
C ASN A 567 -2.82 -23.05 3.50
N TYR A 568 -2.43 -21.81 3.20
CA TYR A 568 -3.02 -20.61 3.80
C TYR A 568 -4.52 -20.50 3.46
N PHE A 569 -4.89 -20.73 2.19
CA PHE A 569 -6.28 -20.79 1.75
C PHE A 569 -7.07 -21.92 2.45
N GLN A 570 -6.52 -23.13 2.58
CA GLN A 570 -7.19 -24.25 3.24
C GLN A 570 -7.34 -24.01 4.75
N SER A 571 -6.32 -23.45 5.40
CA SER A 571 -6.36 -23.06 6.81
C SER A 571 -7.45 -22.01 7.07
N LEU A 572 -7.52 -20.96 6.25
CA LEU A 572 -8.50 -19.88 6.39
C LEU A 572 -9.92 -20.28 5.95
N SER A 573 -10.06 -21.21 5.00
CA SER A 573 -11.38 -21.66 4.50
C SER A 573 -11.99 -22.81 5.31
N ASN A 574 -11.20 -23.51 6.14
CA ASN A 574 -11.68 -24.54 7.06
C ASN A 574 -12.27 -23.92 8.33
N GLY A 575 -13.61 -23.86 8.40
CA GLY A 575 -14.35 -23.30 9.53
C GLY A 575 -14.85 -21.85 9.31
N ALA A 576 -14.56 -21.24 8.16
CA ALA A 576 -15.10 -19.94 7.79
C ALA A 576 -16.60 -20.00 7.44
N ALA A 577 -17.33 -18.92 7.74
CA ALA A 577 -18.69 -18.71 7.25
C ALA A 577 -18.74 -18.60 5.72
N ALA A 578 -19.85 -19.00 5.10
CA ALA A 578 -19.98 -19.14 3.64
C ALA A 578 -19.47 -17.92 2.84
N GLY A 579 -19.95 -16.71 3.15
CA GLY A 579 -19.51 -15.49 2.43
C GLY A 579 -18.03 -15.12 2.61
N SER A 580 -17.37 -15.60 3.68
CA SER A 580 -15.91 -15.46 3.81
C SER A 580 -15.17 -16.46 2.94
N ARG A 581 -15.73 -17.66 2.73
CA ARG A 581 -15.15 -18.72 1.90
C ARG A 581 -15.13 -18.31 0.42
N ASP A 582 -16.20 -17.73 -0.09
CA ASP A 582 -16.28 -17.25 -1.47
C ASP A 582 -15.22 -16.17 -1.76
N SER A 583 -15.03 -15.24 -0.81
CA SER A 583 -13.99 -14.20 -0.89
C SER A 583 -12.55 -14.75 -0.79
N PHE A 584 -12.33 -15.87 -0.10
CA PHE A 584 -11.04 -16.58 -0.14
C PHE A 584 -10.83 -17.33 -1.48
N ILE A 585 -11.90 -17.85 -2.09
CA ILE A 585 -11.85 -18.51 -3.40
C ILE A 585 -11.51 -17.48 -4.49
N GLU A 586 -12.15 -16.31 -4.46
CA GLU A 586 -11.81 -15.17 -5.34
C GLU A 586 -10.32 -14.81 -5.20
N ALA A 587 -9.82 -14.62 -3.97
CA ALA A 587 -8.41 -14.33 -3.73
C ALA A 587 -7.46 -15.41 -4.27
N LEU A 588 -7.81 -16.70 -4.14
CA LEU A 588 -7.03 -17.79 -4.70
C LEU A 588 -7.07 -17.80 -6.24
N GLN A 589 -8.19 -17.43 -6.87
CA GLN A 589 -8.29 -17.27 -8.33
C GLN A 589 -7.40 -16.13 -8.85
N VAL A 590 -7.36 -14.98 -8.15
CA VAL A 590 -6.47 -13.86 -8.52
C VAL A 590 -5.00 -14.26 -8.44
N ILE A 591 -4.61 -14.96 -7.37
CA ILE A 591 -3.23 -15.41 -7.19
C ILE A 591 -2.87 -16.52 -8.21
N ALA A 592 -3.81 -17.41 -8.54
CA ALA A 592 -3.61 -18.40 -9.61
C ALA A 592 -3.40 -17.73 -10.99
N LEU A 593 -4.18 -16.70 -11.30
CA LEU A 593 -4.06 -15.87 -12.52
C LEU A 593 -2.72 -15.12 -12.56
N ASP A 594 -2.39 -14.34 -11.52
CA ASP A 594 -1.10 -13.61 -11.41
C ASP A 594 0.08 -14.56 -11.61
N ARG A 595 0.08 -15.71 -10.93
CA ARG A 595 1.16 -16.68 -10.99
C ARG A 595 1.20 -17.54 -12.25
N ASN A 596 0.14 -17.52 -13.07
CA ASN A 596 -0.11 -18.51 -14.13
C ASN A 596 -0.03 -19.96 -13.60
N SER A 597 -0.46 -20.19 -12.35
CA SER A 597 -0.27 -21.46 -11.65
C SER A 597 -1.37 -22.47 -11.99
N HIS A 598 -1.06 -23.37 -12.91
CA HIS A 598 -1.91 -24.53 -13.26
C HIS A 598 -2.25 -25.40 -12.03
N PHE A 599 -1.34 -25.46 -11.05
CA PHE A 599 -1.58 -26.14 -9.77
C PHE A 599 -2.71 -25.49 -8.97
N LEU A 600 -2.67 -24.16 -8.80
CA LEU A 600 -3.69 -23.45 -8.02
C LEU A 600 -5.07 -23.53 -8.70
N PHE A 601 -5.15 -23.41 -10.02
CA PHE A 601 -6.43 -23.57 -10.74
C PHE A 601 -7.04 -24.97 -10.57
N ALA A 602 -6.26 -26.03 -10.81
CA ALA A 602 -6.75 -27.40 -10.70
C ALA A 602 -7.18 -27.74 -9.25
N LYS A 603 -6.46 -27.23 -8.25
CA LYS A 603 -6.80 -27.38 -6.82
C LYS A 603 -8.00 -26.54 -6.37
N LEU A 604 -8.34 -25.49 -7.13
CA LEU A 604 -9.51 -24.65 -6.87
C LEU A 604 -10.81 -25.32 -7.32
N GLU A 605 -10.80 -26.05 -8.44
CA GLU A 605 -11.95 -26.85 -8.88
C GLU A 605 -12.11 -28.14 -8.06
N ASN A 606 -11.01 -28.82 -7.74
CA ASN A 606 -11.02 -30.03 -6.92
C ASN A 606 -9.80 -30.08 -5.99
N PRO A 607 -9.98 -29.99 -4.64
CA PRO A 607 -8.88 -30.06 -3.67
C PRO A 607 -8.01 -31.32 -3.81
N ASN A 608 -8.60 -32.42 -4.30
CA ASN A 608 -7.92 -33.70 -4.49
C ASN A 608 -7.43 -33.93 -5.93
N ALA A 609 -7.43 -32.92 -6.81
CA ALA A 609 -6.90 -33.05 -8.17
C ALA A 609 -5.42 -33.44 -8.16
N GLU A 610 -5.05 -34.47 -8.91
CA GLU A 610 -3.66 -34.74 -9.30
C GLU A 610 -3.32 -33.87 -10.51
N VAL A 611 -2.41 -32.92 -10.33
CA VAL A 611 -2.05 -31.95 -11.38
C VAL A 611 -0.86 -32.49 -12.15
N ILE A 612 -1.07 -32.76 -13.44
CA ILE A 612 -0.03 -33.31 -14.32
C ILE A 612 0.91 -32.16 -14.72
N SER A 613 2.22 -32.32 -14.51
CA SER A 613 3.22 -31.32 -14.87
C SER A 613 3.46 -31.23 -16.38
N CYS A 614 3.65 -30.02 -16.90
CA CYS A 614 3.87 -29.78 -18.33
C CYS A 614 5.24 -30.32 -18.78
N LYS A 615 5.39 -30.64 -20.08
CA LYS A 615 6.70 -31.01 -20.66
C LYS A 615 7.76 -29.92 -20.55
N ALA A 616 7.34 -28.64 -20.46
CA ALA A 616 8.23 -27.48 -20.39
C ALA A 616 8.65 -27.09 -18.96
N GLU A 617 8.23 -27.87 -17.95
CA GLU A 617 8.49 -27.57 -16.54
C GLU A 617 9.33 -28.66 -15.86
N PRO A 618 10.39 -28.29 -15.12
CA PRO A 618 11.12 -29.22 -14.26
C PRO A 618 10.27 -29.65 -13.05
N ILE A 619 10.67 -30.75 -12.42
CA ILE A 619 9.97 -31.38 -11.30
C ILE A 619 10.72 -31.10 -9.98
N GLY A 620 10.01 -30.87 -8.88
CA GLY A 620 10.57 -30.71 -7.52
C GLY A 620 10.96 -32.03 -6.83
N LEU A 621 11.54 -31.96 -5.64
CA LEU A 621 11.89 -33.12 -4.81
C LEU A 621 11.22 -33.04 -3.44
N ASP A 622 10.47 -34.09 -3.06
CA ASP A 622 9.79 -34.14 -1.75
C ASP A 622 10.84 -34.12 -0.63
N ASN A 623 10.70 -33.22 0.34
CA ASN A 623 11.67 -33.13 1.42
C ASN A 623 11.45 -34.25 2.44
N ILE A 624 12.48 -35.05 2.69
CA ILE A 624 12.41 -36.23 3.59
C ILE A 624 13.00 -35.96 4.98
N GLY A 625 13.05 -34.70 5.39
CA GLY A 625 13.47 -34.25 6.72
C GLY A 625 14.38 -33.03 6.63
N ASN A 626 15.55 -33.10 7.26
CA ASN A 626 16.58 -32.07 7.16
C ASN A 626 17.42 -32.21 5.87
N THR A 627 16.76 -32.36 4.71
CA THR A 627 17.39 -32.76 3.43
C THR A 627 17.26 -31.73 2.30
N CYS A 628 16.85 -30.49 2.58
CA CYS A 628 16.69 -29.44 1.55
C CYS A 628 18.00 -29.08 0.82
N TYR A 629 19.16 -29.17 1.49
CA TYR A 629 20.47 -29.03 0.83
C TYR A 629 20.71 -30.14 -0.19
N LEU A 630 20.32 -31.38 0.13
CA LEU A 630 20.49 -32.54 -0.73
C LEU A 630 19.54 -32.46 -1.92
N ASN A 631 18.29 -32.02 -1.71
CA ASN A 631 17.35 -31.75 -2.79
C ASN A 631 17.90 -30.70 -3.76
N SER A 632 18.38 -29.57 -3.24
CA SER A 632 19.03 -28.52 -4.03
C SER A 632 20.21 -29.07 -4.86
N LEU A 633 21.03 -29.93 -4.23
CA LEU A 633 22.19 -30.53 -4.88
C LEU A 633 21.82 -31.55 -5.97
N LEU A 634 20.82 -32.40 -5.72
CA LEU A 634 20.33 -33.38 -6.69
C LEU A 634 19.71 -32.72 -7.93
N GLN A 635 19.00 -31.59 -7.75
CA GLN A 635 18.46 -30.78 -8.85
C GLN A 635 19.57 -30.15 -9.69
N TYR A 636 20.58 -29.57 -9.03
CA TYR A 636 21.77 -29.06 -9.71
C TYR A 636 22.47 -30.17 -10.52
N TYR A 637 22.72 -31.35 -9.93
CA TYR A 637 23.34 -32.46 -10.64
C TYR A 637 22.48 -32.99 -11.80
N TYR A 638 21.15 -32.94 -11.71
CA TYR A 638 20.27 -33.26 -12.83
C TYR A 638 20.37 -32.23 -13.98
N SER A 639 20.69 -30.96 -13.67
CA SER A 639 20.91 -29.92 -14.69
C SER A 639 22.22 -30.08 -15.48
N VAL A 640 23.19 -30.86 -14.99
CA VAL A 640 24.50 -31.06 -15.62
C VAL A 640 24.44 -32.22 -16.61
N LYS A 641 24.50 -31.94 -17.92
CA LYS A 641 24.35 -32.94 -19.00
C LYS A 641 25.33 -34.12 -18.88
N PRO A 642 26.67 -33.94 -18.77
CA PRO A 642 27.62 -35.06 -18.70
C PRO A 642 27.37 -36.00 -17.52
N LEU A 643 26.96 -35.44 -16.37
CA LEU A 643 26.63 -36.20 -15.16
C LEU A 643 25.30 -36.94 -15.31
N ARG A 644 24.25 -36.24 -15.75
CA ARG A 644 22.92 -36.83 -15.96
C ARG A 644 22.95 -37.98 -16.97
N GLU A 645 23.64 -37.80 -18.09
CA GLU A 645 23.77 -38.82 -19.13
C GLU A 645 24.54 -40.04 -18.61
N MET A 646 25.68 -39.85 -17.95
CA MET A 646 26.45 -40.94 -17.34
C MET A 646 25.63 -41.72 -16.29
N VAL A 647 24.81 -41.06 -15.49
CA VAL A 647 23.92 -41.71 -14.51
C VAL A 647 22.77 -42.45 -15.20
N LEU A 648 22.13 -41.86 -16.21
CA LEU A 648 21.04 -42.50 -16.96
C LEU A 648 21.52 -43.75 -17.74
N ASP A 649 22.73 -43.69 -18.30
CA ASP A 649 23.40 -44.76 -19.05
C ASP A 649 24.43 -45.54 -18.21
N PHE A 650 24.28 -45.55 -16.88
CA PHE A 650 25.30 -46.05 -15.94
C PHE A 650 25.86 -47.45 -16.28
N ASP A 651 25.07 -48.36 -16.84
CA ASP A 651 25.55 -49.70 -17.25
C ASP A 651 26.71 -49.67 -18.27
N LYS A 652 26.85 -48.59 -19.06
CA LYS A 652 27.99 -48.38 -19.96
C LYS A 652 29.26 -47.94 -19.22
N TYR A 653 29.10 -47.26 -18.10
CA TYR A 653 30.18 -46.65 -17.29
C TYR A 653 30.51 -47.47 -16.05
N ARG A 654 29.68 -48.44 -15.67
CA ARG A 654 29.81 -49.24 -14.44
C ARG A 654 31.12 -50.00 -14.40
N MET A 655 31.88 -49.87 -13.30
CA MET A 655 33.12 -50.63 -13.15
C MET A 655 32.86 -52.13 -12.96
N VAL A 656 33.47 -52.97 -13.81
CA VAL A 656 33.48 -54.42 -13.62
C VAL A 656 34.37 -54.77 -12.43
N LEU A 657 33.82 -55.51 -11.46
CA LEU A 657 34.56 -56.00 -10.30
C LEU A 657 35.50 -57.14 -10.71
N ASN A 658 36.80 -56.84 -10.79
CA ASN A 658 37.87 -57.82 -10.95
C ASN A 658 39.17 -57.30 -10.29
N ASP A 659 40.10 -58.21 -10.00
CA ASP A 659 41.36 -57.90 -9.31
C ASP A 659 42.20 -56.82 -10.01
N GLU A 660 42.18 -56.76 -11.35
CA GLU A 660 42.99 -55.80 -12.10
C GLU A 660 42.43 -54.37 -11.98
N ASN A 661 41.11 -54.21 -12.12
CA ASN A 661 40.44 -52.93 -11.96
C ASN A 661 40.56 -52.41 -10.53
N LEU A 662 40.33 -53.28 -9.53
CA LEU A 662 40.44 -52.91 -8.11
C LEU A 662 41.86 -52.45 -7.74
N ARG A 663 42.92 -53.13 -8.21
CA ARG A 663 44.32 -52.71 -7.97
C ARG A 663 44.68 -51.36 -8.58
N ARG A 664 44.01 -50.97 -9.67
CA ARG A 664 44.21 -49.67 -10.35
C ARG A 664 43.26 -48.60 -9.83
N LYS A 665 42.26 -48.93 -9.01
CA LYS A 665 41.19 -48.02 -8.60
C LYS A 665 41.63 -47.06 -7.51
N LYS A 666 42.23 -45.94 -7.93
CA LYS A 666 42.68 -44.86 -7.06
C LYS A 666 41.85 -43.58 -7.24
N VAL A 667 41.22 -43.11 -6.16
CA VAL A 667 40.34 -41.93 -6.12
C VAL A 667 40.70 -41.10 -4.89
N GLY A 668 41.01 -39.81 -5.07
CA GLY A 668 41.36 -38.89 -3.98
C GLY A 668 42.54 -39.38 -3.14
N GLY A 669 43.68 -39.65 -3.77
CA GLY A 669 44.91 -40.14 -3.14
C GLY A 669 44.89 -41.59 -2.65
N ARG A 670 43.71 -42.18 -2.40
CA ARG A 670 43.55 -43.51 -1.79
C ARG A 670 43.15 -44.60 -2.77
N GLN A 671 43.57 -45.84 -2.48
CA GLN A 671 43.03 -47.05 -3.10
C GLN A 671 41.63 -47.32 -2.57
N VAL A 672 40.71 -47.75 -3.45
CA VAL A 672 39.30 -47.96 -3.12
C VAL A 672 39.03 -49.45 -2.89
N GLU A 673 38.38 -49.78 -1.77
CA GLU A 673 38.02 -51.17 -1.46
C GLU A 673 36.80 -51.65 -2.28
N GLU A 674 36.72 -52.95 -2.54
CA GLU A 674 35.60 -53.56 -3.27
C GLU A 674 34.23 -53.24 -2.62
N ALA A 675 34.16 -53.26 -1.29
CA ALA A 675 32.94 -52.91 -0.55
C ALA A 675 32.54 -51.44 -0.73
N GLU A 676 33.49 -50.53 -0.93
CA GLU A 676 33.24 -49.11 -1.21
C GLU A 676 32.76 -48.93 -2.67
N VAL A 677 33.32 -49.68 -3.62
CA VAL A 677 32.82 -49.74 -5.00
C VAL A 677 31.38 -50.26 -5.05
N VAL A 678 31.06 -51.37 -4.38
CA VAL A 678 29.68 -51.92 -4.37
C VAL A 678 28.67 -50.92 -3.80
N LYS A 679 29.01 -50.22 -2.70
CA LYS A 679 28.19 -49.15 -2.13
C LYS A 679 28.04 -47.96 -3.09
N ALA A 680 29.12 -47.59 -3.79
CA ALA A 680 29.12 -46.54 -4.80
C ALA A 680 28.24 -46.88 -6.01
N GLN A 681 28.31 -48.12 -6.52
CA GLN A 681 27.43 -48.59 -7.60
C GLN A 681 25.95 -48.56 -7.17
N LYS A 682 25.65 -49.01 -5.95
CA LYS A 682 24.28 -48.95 -5.41
C LYS A 682 23.77 -47.51 -5.27
N PHE A 683 24.63 -46.57 -4.87
CA PHE A 683 24.31 -45.14 -4.85
C PHE A 683 23.95 -44.62 -6.25
N VAL A 684 24.73 -44.96 -7.29
CA VAL A 684 24.42 -44.54 -8.66
C VAL A 684 23.17 -45.23 -9.22
N GLU A 685 22.89 -46.47 -8.85
CA GLU A 685 21.62 -47.16 -9.18
C GLU A 685 20.41 -46.45 -8.57
N GLU A 686 20.47 -46.01 -7.31
CA GLU A 686 19.41 -45.22 -6.68
C GLU A 686 19.27 -43.81 -7.30
N LEU A 687 20.40 -43.16 -7.61
CA LEU A 687 20.41 -41.86 -8.30
C LEU A 687 19.82 -41.97 -9.71
N GLN A 688 20.11 -43.06 -10.43
CA GLN A 688 19.53 -43.35 -11.73
C GLN A 688 18.02 -43.56 -11.64
N LYS A 689 17.51 -44.27 -10.61
CA LYS A 689 16.06 -44.39 -10.38
C LYS A 689 15.42 -43.02 -10.15
N LEU A 690 16.08 -42.14 -9.39
CA LEU A 690 15.61 -40.76 -9.19
C LEU A 690 15.60 -39.97 -10.51
N PHE A 691 16.69 -39.98 -11.27
CA PHE A 691 16.81 -39.25 -12.54
C PHE A 691 15.81 -39.75 -13.59
N LYS A 692 15.57 -41.07 -13.67
CA LYS A 692 14.51 -41.65 -14.51
C LYS A 692 13.12 -41.17 -14.09
N ARG A 693 12.85 -41.02 -12.78
CA ARG A 693 11.58 -40.47 -12.26
C ARG A 693 11.46 -38.96 -12.54
N LEU A 694 12.49 -38.15 -12.32
CA LEU A 694 12.49 -36.72 -12.70
C LEU A 694 12.18 -36.55 -14.20
N LYS A 695 12.77 -37.39 -15.05
CA LYS A 695 12.52 -37.38 -16.50
C LYS A 695 11.08 -37.74 -16.89
N THR A 696 10.45 -38.70 -16.20
CA THR A 696 9.21 -39.36 -16.70
C THR A 696 7.97 -39.17 -15.83
N ALA A 697 8.09 -38.74 -14.57
CA ALA A 697 6.95 -38.66 -13.67
C ALA A 697 5.92 -37.62 -14.15
N PRO A 698 4.60 -37.90 -14.03
CA PRO A 698 3.55 -36.93 -14.30
C PRO A 698 3.32 -35.95 -13.13
N THR A 699 3.89 -36.24 -11.95
CA THR A 699 3.70 -35.43 -10.73
C THR A 699 4.48 -34.11 -10.78
N ARG A 700 4.15 -33.17 -9.87
CA ARG A 700 4.89 -31.91 -9.68
C ARG A 700 6.27 -32.14 -9.04
N SER A 701 6.32 -33.07 -8.09
CA SER A 701 7.49 -33.42 -7.31
C SER A 701 7.72 -34.94 -7.29
N VAL A 702 8.93 -35.37 -6.92
CA VAL A 702 9.35 -36.77 -6.85
C VAL A 702 10.12 -37.02 -5.56
N ARG A 703 9.62 -37.92 -4.70
CA ARG A 703 10.33 -38.32 -3.48
C ARG A 703 11.67 -39.02 -3.74
N PRO A 704 12.82 -38.50 -3.24
CA PRO A 704 14.05 -39.28 -3.14
C PRO A 704 13.86 -40.49 -2.23
N THR A 705 14.57 -41.60 -2.48
CA THR A 705 14.51 -42.76 -1.57
C THR A 705 15.28 -42.45 -0.28
N LYS A 706 14.79 -42.95 0.87
CA LYS A 706 15.55 -42.87 2.14
C LYS A 706 16.94 -43.51 2.01
N GLU A 707 17.05 -44.55 1.18
CA GLU A 707 18.32 -45.20 0.87
C GLU A 707 19.29 -44.30 0.08
N LEU A 708 18.83 -43.55 -0.93
CA LEU A 708 19.67 -42.57 -1.63
C LEU A 708 20.23 -41.52 -0.65
N ALA A 709 19.38 -40.97 0.21
CA ALA A 709 19.82 -39.99 1.21
C ALA A 709 20.81 -40.60 2.22
N ALA A 710 20.52 -41.78 2.76
CA ALA A 710 21.44 -42.47 3.68
C ALA A 710 22.80 -42.79 3.02
N LEU A 711 22.80 -43.24 1.76
CA LEU A 711 24.01 -43.47 0.97
C LEU A 711 24.76 -42.19 0.62
N THR A 712 24.13 -41.01 0.73
CA THR A 712 24.78 -39.72 0.48
C THR A 712 25.37 -39.12 1.76
N ILE A 713 24.61 -39.20 2.86
CA ILE A 713 24.84 -38.53 4.15
C ILE A 713 25.86 -39.26 5.02
N PHE A 714 25.81 -40.59 5.05
CA PHE A 714 26.68 -41.37 5.95
C PHE A 714 27.97 -41.80 5.27
N SER A 715 29.09 -41.73 6.01
CA SER A 715 30.36 -42.32 5.60
C SER A 715 30.25 -43.85 5.48
N THR A 716 31.19 -44.45 4.73
CA THR A 716 31.20 -45.87 4.36
C THR A 716 31.09 -46.83 5.56
N GLN A 717 31.50 -46.41 6.76
CA GLN A 717 31.42 -47.18 8.01
C GLN A 717 30.12 -46.94 8.81
N ALA A 718 29.62 -45.71 8.90
CA ALA A 718 28.39 -45.39 9.65
C ALA A 718 27.14 -46.05 9.02
N ALA A 719 27.09 -46.10 7.69
CA ALA A 719 26.02 -46.77 6.96
C ALA A 719 25.92 -48.28 7.27
N GLU A 720 27.01 -48.94 7.66
CA GLU A 720 26.98 -50.36 8.01
C GLU A 720 26.30 -50.65 9.35
N GLN A 721 26.45 -49.78 10.35
CA GLN A 721 25.77 -49.96 11.63
C GLN A 721 24.25 -49.81 11.46
N ALA A 722 23.81 -48.82 10.68
CA ALA A 722 22.40 -48.65 10.32
C ALA A 722 21.84 -49.86 9.57
N ALA A 723 22.56 -50.38 8.57
CA ALA A 723 22.13 -51.53 7.79
C ALA A 723 22.12 -52.86 8.57
N ARG A 724 23.10 -53.10 9.46
CA ARG A 724 23.18 -54.33 10.26
C ARG A 724 22.01 -54.50 11.23
N ASN A 725 21.46 -53.40 11.76
CA ASN A 725 20.29 -53.44 12.64
C ASN A 725 19.05 -54.00 11.92
N TYR A 726 18.91 -53.74 10.62
CA TYR A 726 17.75 -54.16 9.82
C TYR A 726 17.70 -55.69 9.59
N SER A 727 18.86 -56.35 9.49
CA SER A 727 18.94 -57.80 9.26
C SER A 727 18.46 -58.66 10.44
N ILE A 728 18.29 -58.08 11.64
CA ILE A 728 17.85 -58.80 12.84
C ILE A 728 16.32 -58.83 12.94
N GLU A 729 15.62 -57.82 12.42
CA GLU A 729 14.16 -57.70 12.53
C GLU A 729 13.39 -58.51 11.47
N GLY A 730 13.99 -58.73 10.29
CA GLY A 730 13.37 -59.50 9.20
C GLY A 730 13.02 -60.97 9.52
N SER A 731 13.55 -61.54 10.60
CA SER A 731 13.33 -62.94 10.99
C SER A 731 12.06 -63.18 11.84
N LYS A 732 11.25 -62.16 12.12
CA LYS A 732 10.05 -62.29 13.00
C LYS A 732 8.69 -62.22 12.31
N ILE A 733 8.63 -61.99 10.99
CA ILE A 733 7.36 -61.85 10.25
C ILE A 733 7.08 -63.11 9.39
N LEU A 734 7.08 -64.28 10.02
CA LEU A 734 6.58 -65.51 9.37
C LEU A 734 6.08 -66.58 10.35
N GLN A 735 5.23 -66.19 11.28
CA GLN A 735 4.26 -67.11 11.91
C GLN A 735 3.09 -66.35 12.58
N ASN A 736 1.91 -66.95 12.46
CA ASN A 736 0.66 -66.69 13.20
C ASN A 736 -0.34 -65.67 12.62
N ASN A 737 -1.24 -66.22 11.81
CA ASN A 737 -2.68 -66.06 12.04
C ASN A 737 -3.34 -67.44 11.89
N ASP A 738 -3.65 -68.10 13.01
CA ASP A 738 -4.91 -68.83 13.16
C ASP A 738 -5.19 -69.16 14.63
N GLN A 739 -6.47 -69.35 14.98
CA GLN A 739 -6.96 -69.31 16.35
C GLN A 739 -7.15 -70.68 17.04
N ASN A 740 -7.14 -70.61 18.39
CA ASN A 740 -7.90 -71.41 19.36
C ASN A 740 -7.40 -72.81 19.83
N GLN A 741 -7.39 -72.89 21.17
CA GLN A 741 -7.93 -73.95 22.05
C GLN A 741 -6.98 -74.89 22.84
N PHE A 742 -7.33 -75.03 24.13
CA PHE A 742 -6.95 -76.05 25.15
C PHE A 742 -5.52 -76.16 25.71
N ASP A 743 -5.27 -75.43 26.80
CA ASP A 743 -5.13 -75.90 28.20
C ASP A 743 -4.31 -77.17 28.59
N ILE A 744 -3.66 -77.07 29.76
CA ILE A 744 -3.01 -78.10 30.63
C ILE A 744 -1.69 -78.76 30.15
N GLY A 745 -0.60 -78.60 30.95
CA GLY A 745 0.47 -79.61 31.05
C GLY A 745 1.88 -79.15 31.49
N SER A 746 2.18 -79.15 32.79
CA SER A 746 3.56 -79.07 33.35
C SER A 746 4.46 -80.25 32.92
N GLY A 747 5.80 -80.20 32.93
CA GLY A 747 6.74 -79.14 33.37
C GLY A 747 8.14 -79.72 33.67
N THR A 748 8.93 -79.04 34.53
CA THR A 748 10.23 -79.44 35.16
C THR A 748 11.53 -78.95 34.43
N GLN A 749 12.64 -78.52 35.06
CA GLN A 749 12.89 -77.62 36.22
C GLN A 749 14.41 -77.29 36.36
N TRP A 750 14.77 -76.13 36.96
CA TRP A 750 16.12 -75.76 37.50
C TRP A 750 17.27 -75.58 36.45
N SER A 751 18.25 -74.65 36.57
CA SER A 751 18.82 -73.98 37.75
C SER A 751 19.43 -72.58 37.47
N SER A 752 19.42 -71.69 38.47
CA SER A 752 20.47 -70.68 38.72
C SER A 752 21.46 -71.19 39.79
N PRO A 753 22.61 -70.53 40.04
CA PRO A 753 22.64 -69.63 41.21
C PRO A 753 23.55 -68.37 41.10
N ASN A 754 23.39 -67.50 42.09
CA ASN A 754 24.24 -66.32 42.43
C ASN A 754 25.57 -66.78 43.11
N SER A 755 26.50 -65.97 43.65
CA SER A 755 26.61 -64.52 43.99
C SER A 755 28.13 -64.12 43.97
N VAL A 756 28.56 -62.86 44.17
CA VAL A 756 28.86 -62.17 45.45
C VAL A 756 29.16 -60.67 45.18
N THR A 757 29.14 -59.85 46.24
CA THR A 757 29.00 -58.39 46.34
C THR A 757 30.30 -57.58 46.59
N GLU A 758 30.11 -56.25 46.74
CA GLU A 758 31.00 -55.20 47.32
C GLU A 758 31.93 -54.46 46.34
N ASN A 759 32.29 -53.18 46.51
CA ASN A 759 31.69 -51.90 46.98
C ASN A 759 32.86 -50.91 47.27
N GLU A 760 32.58 -49.60 47.32
CA GLU A 760 33.44 -48.49 47.83
C GLU A 760 34.68 -48.04 47.00
N VAL A 761 35.19 -46.80 47.04
CA VAL A 761 34.68 -45.43 47.36
C VAL A 761 35.64 -44.39 46.68
N GLU A 762 35.18 -43.14 46.55
CA GLU A 762 35.84 -41.89 46.11
C GLU A 762 37.35 -41.67 46.43
N MET A 763 38.05 -40.85 45.61
CA MET A 763 38.51 -39.47 45.95
C MET A 763 39.53 -38.84 44.96
N ILE A 764 39.25 -37.57 44.58
CA ILE A 764 40.10 -36.37 44.40
C ILE A 764 41.65 -36.52 44.22
N GLU A 765 42.25 -35.86 43.20
CA GLU A 765 43.27 -34.78 43.38
C GLU A 765 43.77 -34.11 42.07
N ASN A 766 44.30 -32.88 42.22
CA ASN A 766 44.81 -31.98 41.17
C ASN A 766 46.36 -32.02 41.09
N VAL A 767 46.92 -31.24 40.14
CA VAL A 767 48.29 -30.61 40.16
C VAL A 767 49.42 -31.30 39.36
N ASN A 768 49.62 -30.76 38.14
CA ASN A 768 50.87 -30.38 37.44
C ASN A 768 52.07 -31.32 37.12
N GLU A 769 52.50 -31.13 35.87
CA GLU A 769 53.89 -30.95 35.35
C GLU A 769 54.64 -32.06 34.54
N LYS A 770 54.88 -31.70 33.25
CA LYS A 770 56.06 -31.96 32.37
C LYS A 770 56.28 -33.34 31.69
N ILE A 771 55.88 -33.41 30.40
CA ILE A 771 56.73 -33.42 29.17
C ILE A 771 58.04 -34.25 29.21
N PRO A 772 58.43 -35.08 28.19
CA PRO A 772 58.18 -34.93 26.72
C PRO A 772 57.90 -36.19 25.85
N GLY A 773 57.42 -35.97 24.61
CA GLY A 773 58.12 -36.47 23.40
C GLY A 773 57.37 -37.37 22.39
N ARG A 774 57.27 -36.87 21.13
CA ARG A 774 57.37 -37.52 19.78
C ARG A 774 56.60 -38.84 19.49
N ASP A 775 56.02 -39.08 18.30
CA ASP A 775 55.88 -38.32 17.04
C ASP A 775 54.74 -38.95 16.18
N ASP A 776 54.40 -38.28 15.07
CA ASP A 776 53.84 -38.80 13.81
C ASP A 776 52.31 -38.99 13.57
N ASN A 777 51.76 -37.94 12.95
CA ASN A 777 51.16 -37.90 11.59
C ASN A 777 49.81 -38.60 11.29
N SER A 778 48.79 -37.77 11.04
CA SER A 778 48.40 -37.45 9.65
C SER A 778 47.67 -36.09 9.62
N SER A 779 47.92 -35.27 8.60
CA SER A 779 47.52 -33.86 8.55
C SER A 779 46.86 -33.48 7.23
N GLU A 780 45.66 -32.89 7.31
CA GLU A 780 45.07 -32.08 6.25
C GLU A 780 44.17 -31.00 6.87
N ILE A 781 44.75 -29.81 7.08
CA ILE A 781 44.06 -28.55 7.36
C ILE A 781 45.08 -27.43 7.12
N THR A 782 44.72 -26.44 6.31
CA THR A 782 45.46 -25.18 6.19
C THR A 782 44.60 -24.08 6.79
N LEU A 783 44.69 -23.92 8.10
CA LEU A 783 44.12 -22.78 8.81
C LEU A 783 44.95 -21.54 8.47
N VAL A 784 44.30 -20.51 7.91
CA VAL A 784 44.87 -19.17 7.80
C VAL A 784 44.33 -18.37 8.97
N ASP A 785 45.07 -18.35 10.08
CA ASP A 785 44.76 -17.47 11.21
C ASP A 785 44.98 -16.01 10.81
N ALA A 786 43.93 -15.20 10.94
CA ALA A 786 44.01 -13.75 10.73
C ALA A 786 44.75 -13.12 11.92
N ILE A 787 46.02 -12.77 11.74
CA ILE A 787 46.85 -12.18 12.80
C ILE A 787 46.38 -10.75 13.12
N SER A 788 45.77 -10.59 14.30
CA SER A 788 45.65 -9.28 14.97
C SER A 788 47.03 -8.78 15.40
N LEU A 789 47.61 -7.84 14.64
CA LEU A 789 48.90 -7.24 14.98
C LEU A 789 48.77 -6.18 16.10
N SER A 790 48.82 -6.64 17.34
CA SER A 790 49.10 -5.78 18.50
C SER A 790 50.57 -5.33 18.49
N TYR A 791 50.83 -4.03 18.31
CA TYR A 791 52.17 -3.48 18.50
C TYR A 791 52.48 -3.30 19.99
N ASN A 792 53.46 -4.06 20.48
CA ASN A 792 54.07 -3.85 21.79
C ASN A 792 55.34 -3.00 21.67
N SER A 793 55.59 -2.15 22.67
CA SER A 793 56.94 -1.65 22.97
C SER A 793 57.16 -1.61 24.49
N CYS A 794 58.26 -2.25 24.90
CA CYS A 794 58.84 -2.45 26.24
C CYS A 794 58.63 -1.31 27.27
N GLU A 795 58.30 -1.61 28.54
CA GLU A 795 59.23 -1.99 29.65
C GLU A 795 60.05 -0.75 30.14
N VAL A 796 60.26 -0.41 31.43
CA VAL A 796 60.60 -1.22 32.62
C VAL A 796 60.27 -0.47 33.96
N GLU A 797 59.97 -1.23 35.02
CA GLU A 797 60.15 -0.98 36.49
C GLU A 797 59.27 -0.08 37.42
N ASN A 798 58.87 -0.76 38.51
CA ASN A 798 58.92 -0.39 39.94
C ASN A 798 57.89 0.54 40.64
N ASP A 799 56.89 -0.14 41.22
CA ASP A 799 56.73 -0.32 42.69
C ASP A 799 55.85 0.68 43.50
N LYS A 800 55.17 0.12 44.52
CA LYS A 800 54.44 0.73 45.66
C LYS A 800 53.02 1.31 45.51
N THR A 801 52.06 0.41 45.76
CA THR A 801 51.07 0.43 46.87
C THR A 801 50.29 1.70 47.30
N LEU A 802 48.96 1.51 47.47
CA LEU A 802 48.06 2.10 48.50
C LEU A 802 47.94 3.65 48.53
N LEU A 803 46.78 4.27 48.29
CA LEU A 803 45.62 4.21 49.22
C LEU A 803 44.30 4.69 48.56
N SER A 804 43.19 4.43 49.26
CA SER A 804 41.77 4.71 48.95
C SER A 804 41.26 6.13 49.23
N HIS A 805 40.04 6.43 48.75
CA HIS A 805 39.06 7.41 49.28
C HIS A 805 39.35 8.92 49.04
N GLN A 806 38.37 9.85 48.98
CA GLN A 806 36.89 9.80 48.94
C GLN A 806 36.33 11.15 48.39
N ILE A 807 35.21 11.08 47.66
CA ILE A 807 33.96 11.89 47.67
C ILE A 807 33.98 13.34 48.23
N ILE A 808 33.06 14.17 47.68
CA ILE A 808 32.43 15.42 48.22
C ILE A 808 33.07 16.70 47.66
N GLN A 809 32.38 17.72 47.12
CA GLN A 809 31.04 17.95 46.56
C GLN A 809 30.91 19.48 46.36
N ASN A 810 30.02 19.90 45.45
CA ASN A 810 29.17 21.10 45.54
C ASN A 810 29.72 22.54 45.33
N LYS A 811 29.19 23.13 44.24
CA LYS A 811 28.55 24.48 44.14
C LYS A 811 29.49 25.69 44.21
N TYR A 812 29.27 26.75 43.41
CA TYR A 812 28.22 27.76 43.55
C TYR A 812 28.08 28.52 42.20
N GLN A 813 26.85 28.81 41.69
CA GLN A 813 26.20 30.15 41.61
C GLN A 813 26.87 31.20 40.66
N LYS A 814 26.19 32.15 39.98
CA LYS A 814 24.75 32.50 39.80
C LYS A 814 24.53 33.55 38.69
N LYS A 815 23.34 33.53 38.08
CA LYS A 815 22.40 34.64 37.76
C LYS A 815 22.89 36.08 37.52
N GLN A 816 22.29 36.72 36.50
CA GLN A 816 21.26 37.79 36.59
C GLN A 816 20.56 37.94 35.21
N ASN A 817 19.37 38.53 35.01
CA ASN A 817 18.07 38.53 35.71
C ASN A 817 17.04 39.22 34.77
N MET A 818 15.87 38.63 34.47
CA MET A 818 14.54 38.93 35.05
C MET A 818 13.87 40.29 34.73
N SER A 819 12.63 40.23 34.22
CA SER A 819 11.42 40.88 34.80
C SER A 819 10.15 40.44 34.04
N ASP A 820 8.91 40.56 34.55
CA ASP A 820 8.32 40.28 35.88
C ASP A 820 6.76 40.34 35.80
N PHE A 821 6.08 39.94 36.88
CA PHE A 821 4.63 40.07 37.22
C PHE A 821 3.62 39.16 36.46
N GLU A 822 2.79 38.29 37.08
CA GLU A 822 1.84 38.36 38.25
C GLU A 822 0.40 38.77 37.86
N ALA A 823 -0.69 38.35 38.54
CA ALA A 823 -0.89 37.57 39.78
C ALA A 823 -2.31 36.93 39.89
N ASP A 824 -2.58 36.35 41.08
CA ASP A 824 -3.87 36.33 41.84
C ASP A 824 -4.91 35.18 41.70
N THR A 825 -5.49 34.62 42.79
CA THR A 825 -5.10 34.41 44.22
C THR A 825 -6.05 33.42 44.95
N VAL A 826 -5.60 32.76 46.06
CA VAL A 826 -6.43 32.24 47.22
C VAL A 826 -7.32 30.98 46.92
N MET A 827 -7.75 30.06 47.82
CA MET A 827 -7.82 29.90 49.32
C MET A 827 -7.06 28.64 49.86
N VAL A 828 -7.67 27.77 50.71
CA VAL A 828 -7.10 27.24 52.00
C VAL A 828 -7.86 26.00 52.58
N ASN A 829 -7.13 25.02 53.16
CA ASN A 829 -7.44 23.99 54.23
C ASN A 829 -8.56 22.93 54.09
N ASN A 830 -8.53 21.72 54.72
CA ASN A 830 -7.53 20.87 55.44
C ASN A 830 -8.06 19.40 55.46
N ILE A 831 -7.26 18.32 55.51
CA ILE A 831 -6.78 17.53 56.70
C ILE A 831 -6.16 16.22 56.10
N PHE A 832 -5.11 15.52 56.59
CA PHE A 832 -3.86 15.81 57.32
C PHE A 832 -2.98 14.51 57.37
N GLN A 833 -1.68 14.62 57.69
CA GLN A 833 -0.69 13.59 58.14
C GLN A 833 -0.20 12.46 57.17
N GLU A 834 1.03 11.93 57.28
CA GLU A 834 2.40 12.46 57.57
C GLU A 834 3.42 11.29 57.43
N VAL A 835 4.69 11.52 57.00
CA VAL A 835 5.70 10.43 56.85
C VAL A 835 7.15 10.85 57.21
N LYS A 836 7.89 9.96 57.90
CA LYS A 836 9.37 9.88 58.05
C LYS A 836 9.83 8.39 58.19
N PRO A 837 11.12 8.02 57.96
CA PRO A 837 11.58 6.61 57.89
C PRO A 837 12.69 6.17 58.89
N ILE A 838 12.90 4.83 59.06
CA ILE A 838 14.17 4.06 59.28
C ILE A 838 13.86 2.52 59.58
N PRO A 839 14.70 1.49 59.20
CA PRO A 839 14.35 0.03 59.05
C PRO A 839 14.88 -0.89 60.21
N PRO A 840 15.08 -2.27 60.17
CA PRO A 840 14.94 -3.33 59.12
C PRO A 840 14.46 -4.81 59.49
N THR A 841 14.30 -5.70 58.48
CA THR A 841 14.27 -7.22 58.45
C THR A 841 13.18 -8.03 59.23
N PRO A 842 12.79 -9.30 58.90
CA PRO A 842 13.28 -10.30 57.88
C PRO A 842 12.17 -10.95 56.94
N GLU A 843 12.33 -12.23 56.53
CA GLU A 843 11.82 -12.97 55.32
C GLU A 843 10.34 -13.45 55.15
N ARG A 844 9.93 -13.68 53.86
CA ARG A 844 8.95 -14.66 53.26
C ARG A 844 7.46 -14.71 53.72
N PRO A 845 6.49 -15.38 53.00
CA PRO A 845 6.50 -16.06 51.67
C PRO A 845 5.33 -15.67 50.71
N SER A 846 5.18 -16.39 49.58
CA SER A 846 4.15 -16.24 48.51
C SER A 846 2.77 -16.89 48.81
N PRO A 847 1.68 -16.51 48.10
CA PRO A 847 0.40 -17.25 48.06
C PRO A 847 0.17 -18.06 46.75
N ALA A 848 -0.79 -19.00 46.76
CA ALA A 848 -0.93 -20.08 45.78
C ALA A 848 -2.39 -20.35 45.26
N LEU A 849 -2.50 -21.40 44.43
CA LEU A 849 -3.64 -21.97 43.69
C LEU A 849 -4.94 -22.26 44.46
N PRO A 850 -6.06 -22.50 43.73
CA PRO A 850 -7.18 -23.33 44.18
C PRO A 850 -7.27 -24.70 43.46
N ASN A 851 -7.33 -25.76 44.26
CA ASN A 851 -7.71 -27.16 43.98
C ASN A 851 -8.85 -27.50 45.01
N ASP A 852 -9.72 -28.53 44.96
CA ASP A 852 -9.86 -29.79 44.19
C ASP A 852 -11.38 -30.12 44.06
N MET A 853 -11.74 -31.09 43.21
CA MET A 853 -12.56 -32.27 43.61
C MET A 853 -12.61 -33.29 42.47
N ALA A 854 -12.74 -34.58 42.81
CA ALA A 854 -12.40 -35.70 41.93
C ALA A 854 -13.59 -36.50 41.35
N ASP A 855 -13.24 -37.37 40.39
CA ASP A 855 -13.83 -38.68 40.05
C ASP A 855 -15.09 -38.83 39.15
N ILE A 856 -15.04 -39.96 38.40
CA ILE A 856 -16.08 -40.60 37.56
C ILE A 856 -16.40 -39.94 36.20
N PHE A 857 -15.75 -40.41 35.12
CA PHE A 857 -16.41 -41.19 34.03
C PHE A 857 -15.37 -41.73 33.01
N GLY A 858 -15.59 -42.96 32.53
CA GLY A 858 -14.65 -43.72 31.68
C GLY A 858 -14.69 -43.44 30.16
N PRO A 859 -13.86 -44.14 29.37
CA PRO A 859 -13.40 -43.67 28.06
C PRO A 859 -14.26 -44.11 26.86
N LYS A 860 -14.23 -43.32 25.77
CA LYS A 860 -14.60 -43.78 24.42
C LYS A 860 -13.60 -43.35 23.35
N LYS A 861 -12.86 -44.37 22.87
CA LYS A 861 -12.18 -44.54 21.58
C LYS A 861 -12.30 -43.39 20.56
N LYS A 862 -11.14 -42.86 20.14
CA LYS A 862 -10.88 -42.56 18.73
C LYS A 862 -9.84 -43.56 18.20
N SER A 863 -10.14 -44.15 17.06
CA SER A 863 -9.24 -45.03 16.32
C SER A 863 -8.62 -44.27 15.14
N CYS A 864 -7.30 -44.23 15.07
CA CYS A 864 -6.58 -44.53 13.84
C CYS A 864 -5.14 -44.94 14.17
N GLN A 865 -4.56 -45.76 13.29
CA GLN A 865 -3.34 -46.54 13.51
C GLN A 865 -2.12 -45.72 13.96
N SER A 866 -1.30 -46.36 14.80
CA SER A 866 0.04 -45.93 15.17
C SER A 866 1.08 -46.45 14.17
N ASP A 867 1.68 -45.56 13.38
CA ASP A 867 3.00 -45.81 12.78
C ASP A 867 4.07 -45.53 13.86
N SER A 868 4.35 -46.53 14.71
CA SER A 868 5.32 -46.42 15.81
C SER A 868 6.79 -46.61 15.39
N ASP A 869 7.04 -46.95 14.12
CA ASP A 869 8.31 -47.55 13.70
C ASP A 869 9.34 -46.53 13.15
N ASN A 870 9.01 -45.23 13.13
CA ASN A 870 9.87 -44.19 12.52
C ASN A 870 10.94 -43.58 13.46
N ARG A 871 11.04 -43.97 14.74
CA ARG A 871 11.99 -43.37 15.71
C ARG A 871 13.49 -43.69 15.48
N ALA A 872 13.83 -44.50 14.48
CA ALA A 872 15.22 -44.84 14.15
C ALA A 872 15.89 -43.88 13.14
N TRP A 873 15.17 -42.86 12.65
CA TRP A 873 15.61 -41.99 11.54
C TRP A 873 15.57 -40.48 11.88
N ASP A 874 16.01 -40.10 13.07
CA ASP A 874 16.25 -38.69 13.38
C ASP A 874 17.49 -38.19 12.60
N PHE A 875 17.25 -37.55 11.46
CA PHE A 875 18.23 -36.72 10.74
C PHE A 875 18.52 -35.41 11.52
N GLY A 876 18.81 -35.52 12.82
CA GLY A 876 18.72 -34.44 13.80
C GLY A 876 19.75 -33.31 13.67
N THR A 877 20.75 -33.46 12.82
CA THR A 877 21.79 -32.47 12.54
C THR A 877 21.97 -32.30 11.03
N GLN A 878 21.91 -31.05 10.54
CA GLN A 878 22.25 -30.75 9.15
C GLN A 878 23.77 -30.90 8.95
N GLN A 879 24.19 -31.49 7.83
CA GLN A 879 25.58 -31.60 7.42
C GLN A 879 26.01 -30.43 6.54
N ASP A 880 27.32 -30.20 6.43
CA ASP A 880 27.86 -29.19 5.52
C ASP A 880 27.62 -29.61 4.06
N VAL A 881 27.11 -28.68 3.25
CA VAL A 881 26.83 -28.91 1.83
C VAL A 881 28.09 -29.33 1.06
N THR A 882 29.26 -28.84 1.46
CA THR A 882 30.53 -29.18 0.82
C THR A 882 31.02 -30.59 1.14
N GLU A 883 30.79 -31.08 2.38
CA GLU A 883 31.04 -32.48 2.76
C GLU A 883 30.19 -33.42 1.89
N VAL A 884 28.91 -33.05 1.72
CA VAL A 884 27.93 -33.80 0.91
C VAL A 884 28.33 -33.80 -0.57
N ILE A 885 28.78 -32.66 -1.12
CA ILE A 885 29.32 -32.57 -2.48
C ILE A 885 30.55 -33.49 -2.65
N GLY A 886 31.50 -33.43 -1.72
CA GLY A 886 32.68 -34.30 -1.72
C GLY A 886 32.29 -35.78 -1.70
N ASN A 887 31.36 -36.17 -0.83
CA ASN A 887 30.84 -37.52 -0.72
C ASN A 887 30.15 -37.99 -2.02
N VAL A 888 29.33 -37.15 -2.67
CA VAL A 888 28.68 -37.51 -3.95
C VAL A 888 29.71 -37.67 -5.06
N LEU A 889 30.61 -36.69 -5.25
CA LEU A 889 31.64 -36.76 -6.31
C LEU A 889 32.55 -37.98 -6.13
N PHE A 890 33.00 -38.24 -4.90
CA PHE A 890 33.80 -39.42 -4.57
C PHE A 890 33.05 -40.74 -4.89
N ARG A 891 31.76 -40.83 -4.54
CA ARG A 891 30.95 -42.03 -4.83
C ARG A 891 30.71 -42.22 -6.33
N LEU A 892 30.42 -41.15 -7.08
CA LEU A 892 30.32 -41.20 -8.54
C LEU A 892 31.62 -41.71 -9.17
N GLN A 893 32.77 -41.17 -8.74
CA GLN A 893 34.09 -41.61 -9.17
C GLN A 893 34.36 -43.08 -8.83
N CYS A 894 33.98 -43.56 -7.65
CA CYS A 894 34.17 -44.95 -7.25
C CYS A 894 33.32 -45.95 -8.06
N ALA A 895 32.12 -45.56 -8.49
CA ALA A 895 31.19 -46.42 -9.21
C ALA A 895 31.60 -46.73 -10.66
N ILE A 896 32.28 -45.79 -11.33
CA ILE A 896 32.54 -45.81 -12.78
C ILE A 896 33.92 -46.38 -13.17
N THR A 897 34.09 -46.80 -14.43
CA THR A 897 35.39 -47.10 -15.04
C THR A 897 36.19 -45.82 -15.29
N ALA A 898 37.51 -45.88 -15.06
CA ALA A 898 38.43 -44.84 -15.50
C ALA A 898 38.51 -44.78 -17.04
N ILE A 899 38.66 -43.57 -17.59
CA ILE A 899 38.97 -43.32 -19.00
C ILE A 899 40.47 -43.47 -19.23
N ASP A 900 41.28 -42.90 -18.32
CA ASP A 900 42.74 -42.98 -18.30
C ASP A 900 43.24 -42.83 -16.84
N TYR A 901 44.56 -42.84 -16.63
CA TYR A 901 45.19 -42.64 -15.31
C TYR A 901 46.29 -41.58 -15.37
N GLU A 902 46.30 -40.68 -14.39
CA GLU A 902 47.27 -39.60 -14.32
C GLU A 902 48.68 -40.15 -14.01
N THR A 903 49.64 -39.87 -14.90
CA THR A 903 50.97 -40.53 -14.92
C THR A 903 51.84 -40.26 -13.69
N THR A 904 51.57 -39.20 -12.93
CA THR A 904 52.32 -38.81 -11.72
C THR A 904 51.70 -39.35 -10.44
N SER A 905 50.38 -39.24 -10.29
CA SER A 905 49.65 -39.60 -9.07
C SER A 905 49.10 -41.03 -9.09
N GLY A 906 48.92 -41.61 -10.27
CA GLY A 906 48.21 -42.87 -10.49
C GLY A 906 46.70 -42.78 -10.24
N GLU A 907 46.13 -41.57 -10.11
CA GLU A 907 44.70 -41.37 -9.93
C GLU A 907 43.93 -41.54 -11.23
N GLN A 908 42.68 -41.98 -11.14
CA GLN A 908 41.84 -42.10 -12.31
C GLN A 908 41.48 -40.74 -12.93
N ILE A 909 41.41 -40.72 -14.25
CA ILE A 909 40.80 -39.67 -15.07
C ILE A 909 39.47 -40.21 -15.57
N ASP A 910 38.41 -39.45 -15.35
CA ASP A 910 37.03 -39.84 -15.64
C ASP A 910 36.17 -38.59 -15.94
N ILE A 911 34.92 -38.80 -16.34
CA ILE A 911 33.99 -37.73 -16.71
C ILE A 911 33.69 -36.75 -15.54
N ILE A 912 33.78 -37.19 -14.29
CA ILE A 912 33.62 -36.34 -13.10
C ILE A 912 34.86 -35.45 -12.91
N ARG A 913 36.06 -36.03 -13.02
CA ARG A 913 37.35 -35.29 -12.94
C ARG A 913 37.53 -34.32 -14.11
N GLU A 914 37.02 -34.63 -15.29
CA GLU A 914 37.02 -33.69 -16.41
C GLU A 914 36.00 -32.55 -16.25
N SER A 915 34.83 -32.84 -15.68
CA SER A 915 33.76 -31.84 -15.54
C SER A 915 33.99 -30.87 -14.38
N PHE A 916 34.32 -31.39 -13.19
CA PHE A 916 34.28 -30.63 -11.93
C PHE A 916 35.64 -30.35 -11.28
N PHE A 917 36.73 -31.01 -11.70
CA PHE A 917 38.03 -30.88 -11.01
C PHE A 917 39.03 -30.01 -11.77
N GLY A 918 39.43 -28.92 -11.14
CA GLY A 918 40.57 -28.10 -11.52
C GLY A 918 41.85 -28.52 -10.81
N ALA A 919 42.93 -27.81 -11.08
CA ALA A 919 44.19 -27.94 -10.34
C ALA A 919 44.86 -26.58 -10.14
N ASN A 920 45.45 -26.40 -8.97
CA ASN A 920 46.27 -25.24 -8.61
C ASN A 920 47.74 -25.64 -8.53
N THR A 921 48.63 -24.76 -8.98
CA THR A 921 50.05 -24.78 -8.63
C THR A 921 50.27 -23.82 -7.46
N VAL A 922 50.63 -24.37 -6.30
CA VAL A 922 51.08 -23.63 -5.13
C VAL A 922 52.59 -23.40 -5.24
N TYR A 923 52.99 -22.14 -5.15
CA TYR A 923 54.36 -21.67 -5.31
C TYR A 923 54.91 -21.21 -3.96
N THR A 924 55.88 -21.95 -3.40
CA THR A 924 56.47 -21.64 -2.09
C THR A 924 57.95 -21.28 -2.23
N GLN A 925 58.33 -20.09 -1.79
CA GLN A 925 59.72 -19.63 -1.87
C GLN A 925 60.51 -20.05 -0.62
N LYS A 926 61.15 -21.23 -0.66
CA LYS A 926 62.16 -21.60 0.33
C LYS A 926 63.51 -20.99 -0.05
N ALA A 927 64.35 -20.69 0.95
CA ALA A 927 65.56 -19.86 0.89
C ALA A 927 66.30 -19.69 -0.46
N HIS A 928 66.58 -20.79 -1.19
CA HIS A 928 67.30 -20.76 -2.47
C HIS A 928 66.57 -21.51 -3.62
N SER A 929 65.32 -21.93 -3.43
CA SER A 929 64.57 -22.71 -4.41
C SER A 929 63.07 -22.51 -4.31
N LEU A 930 62.43 -22.24 -5.44
CA LEU A 930 60.98 -22.21 -5.55
C LEU A 930 60.43 -23.64 -5.64
N GLN A 931 59.66 -24.06 -4.64
CA GLN A 931 58.94 -25.34 -4.67
C GLN A 931 57.58 -25.13 -5.34
N LYS A 932 57.27 -25.98 -6.33
CA LYS A 932 55.94 -26.08 -6.95
C LYS A 932 55.25 -27.33 -6.43
N LYS A 933 54.03 -27.20 -5.89
CA LYS A 933 53.14 -28.33 -5.57
C LYS A 933 51.88 -28.19 -6.41
N VAL A 934 51.44 -29.25 -7.08
CA VAL A 934 50.17 -29.26 -7.82
C VAL A 934 49.12 -29.97 -6.96
N GLU A 935 47.97 -29.33 -6.78
CA GLU A 935 46.87 -29.81 -5.95
C GLU A 935 45.58 -29.75 -6.76
N ALA A 936 44.87 -30.89 -6.86
CA ALA A 936 43.57 -30.97 -7.51
C ALA A 936 42.46 -30.55 -6.53
N TRP A 937 41.43 -29.89 -7.04
CA TRP A 937 40.32 -29.38 -6.24
C TRP A 937 39.00 -29.48 -7.01
N SER A 938 37.90 -29.68 -6.30
CA SER A 938 36.53 -29.71 -6.86
C SER A 938 35.77 -28.39 -6.68
N TYR A 939 36.24 -27.52 -5.77
CA TYR A 939 35.76 -26.15 -5.56
C TYR A 939 36.87 -25.27 -4.99
N ILE A 940 36.70 -23.94 -5.08
CA ILE A 940 37.59 -22.94 -4.50
C ILE A 940 36.88 -22.21 -3.35
N LEU A 941 37.60 -21.93 -2.25
CA LEU A 941 37.12 -21.12 -1.14
C LEU A 941 37.16 -19.62 -1.48
N VAL A 942 36.08 -18.93 -1.14
CA VAL A 942 35.86 -17.49 -1.34
C VAL A 942 35.56 -16.83 0.00
N PHE A 943 36.37 -15.84 0.39
CA PHE A 943 36.31 -15.25 1.73
C PHE A 943 35.56 -13.91 1.77
N PRO A 944 34.36 -13.85 2.39
CA PRO A 944 33.60 -12.61 2.55
C PRO A 944 34.36 -11.57 3.39
N ASN A 945 33.91 -10.31 3.40
CA ASN A 945 34.55 -9.28 4.21
C ASN A 945 34.34 -9.58 5.72
N PRO A 946 35.38 -9.55 6.57
CA PRO A 946 35.21 -9.68 8.02
C PRO A 946 34.25 -8.63 8.62
N ASN A 947 34.17 -7.45 8.01
CA ASN A 947 33.19 -6.42 8.38
C ASN A 947 31.88 -6.64 7.60
N GLU A 948 30.80 -7.01 8.31
CA GLU A 948 29.49 -7.31 7.70
C GLU A 948 28.86 -6.14 6.92
N SER A 949 29.26 -4.90 7.23
CA SER A 949 28.73 -3.69 6.57
C SER A 949 29.37 -3.37 5.22
N VAL A 950 30.47 -4.04 4.86
CA VAL A 950 31.25 -3.71 3.65
C VAL A 950 31.09 -4.84 2.61
N PRO A 951 30.53 -4.56 1.41
CA PRO A 951 30.49 -5.55 0.33
C PRO A 951 31.91 -5.88 -0.17
N ARG A 952 32.07 -7.08 -0.73
CA ARG A 952 33.32 -7.50 -1.40
C ARG A 952 33.01 -8.16 -2.73
N SER A 953 33.73 -7.82 -3.79
CA SER A 953 33.60 -8.52 -5.07
C SER A 953 34.14 -9.95 -4.99
N ILE A 954 33.62 -10.87 -5.83
CA ILE A 954 34.16 -12.23 -5.92
C ILE A 954 35.67 -12.26 -6.23
N TYR A 955 36.18 -11.28 -7.01
CA TYR A 955 37.61 -11.17 -7.30
C TYR A 955 38.42 -10.84 -6.04
N GLU A 956 38.04 -9.81 -5.28
CA GLU A 956 38.74 -9.47 -4.02
C GLU A 956 38.67 -10.60 -2.99
N ALA A 957 37.58 -11.38 -3.00
CA ALA A 957 37.39 -12.52 -2.12
C ALA A 957 38.16 -13.78 -2.55
N LEU A 958 38.45 -13.94 -3.86
CA LEU A 958 39.35 -14.94 -4.43
C LEU A 958 40.82 -14.55 -4.25
N ASP A 959 41.15 -13.27 -4.40
CA ASP A 959 42.49 -12.75 -4.26
C ASP A 959 43.10 -13.08 -2.88
N VAL A 960 42.28 -13.22 -1.84
CA VAL A 960 42.69 -13.74 -0.53
C VAL A 960 43.45 -15.08 -0.66
N SER A 961 42.93 -16.03 -1.43
CA SER A 961 43.51 -17.38 -1.61
C SER A 961 44.62 -17.44 -2.66
N PHE A 962 44.68 -16.47 -3.58
CA PHE A 962 45.56 -16.49 -4.73
C PHE A 962 46.80 -15.59 -4.60
N ASP A 963 46.70 -14.45 -3.93
CA ASP A 963 47.79 -13.48 -3.77
C ASP A 963 48.91 -13.99 -2.84
N GLU A 964 50.03 -13.24 -2.79
CA GLU A 964 51.17 -13.57 -1.94
C GLU A 964 50.82 -13.44 -0.45
N GLN A 965 50.84 -14.58 0.25
CA GLN A 965 50.72 -14.69 1.71
C GLN A 965 52.05 -15.08 2.34
N LEU A 966 52.23 -14.75 3.62
CA LEU A 966 53.34 -15.27 4.44
C LEU A 966 52.83 -16.46 5.25
N VAL A 967 53.37 -17.65 4.97
CA VAL A 967 53.00 -18.91 5.65
C VAL A 967 54.15 -19.36 6.52
N GLU A 968 53.87 -19.80 7.76
CA GLU A 968 54.89 -20.38 8.64
C GLU A 968 55.20 -21.82 8.21
N ILE A 969 56.41 -22.05 7.70
CA ILE A 969 56.93 -23.36 7.36
C ILE A 969 58.26 -23.53 8.09
N ASP A 970 58.43 -24.63 8.83
CA ASP A 970 59.66 -24.91 9.60
C ASP A 970 60.05 -23.77 10.58
N LYS A 971 59.06 -23.06 11.15
CA LYS A 971 59.21 -21.85 11.98
C LYS A 971 59.80 -20.62 11.27
N GLN A 972 59.69 -20.56 9.94
CA GLN A 972 60.04 -19.41 9.13
C GLN A 972 58.84 -18.95 8.32
N LEU A 973 58.56 -17.64 8.35
CA LEU A 973 57.58 -17.04 7.45
C LEU A 973 58.15 -16.97 6.03
N VAL A 974 57.58 -17.75 5.12
CA VAL A 974 57.98 -17.79 3.70
C VAL A 974 56.82 -17.30 2.82
N PRO A 975 57.10 -16.54 1.75
CA PRO A 975 56.05 -16.13 0.83
C PRO A 975 55.58 -17.32 -0.01
N GLN A 976 54.26 -17.44 -0.11
CA GLN A 976 53.54 -18.43 -0.89
C GLN A 976 52.45 -17.74 -1.69
N PHE A 977 52.26 -18.14 -2.95
CA PHE A 977 51.15 -17.69 -3.79
C PHE A 977 50.60 -18.86 -4.63
N THR A 978 49.38 -18.71 -5.12
CA THR A 978 48.69 -19.77 -5.87
C THR A 978 48.36 -19.31 -7.29
N SER A 979 48.34 -20.23 -8.25
CA SER A 979 47.87 -20.01 -9.62
C SER A 979 47.11 -21.25 -10.12
N ILE A 980 46.10 -21.06 -10.96
CA ILE A 980 45.33 -22.15 -11.57
C ILE A 980 46.14 -22.72 -12.74
N SER A 981 46.48 -24.01 -12.68
CA SER A 981 47.17 -24.73 -13.76
C SER A 981 46.25 -25.58 -14.62
N LYS A 982 45.07 -25.96 -14.10
CA LYS A 982 44.00 -26.58 -14.87
C LYS A 982 42.64 -26.01 -14.46
N LEU A 983 41.87 -25.54 -15.43
CA LEU A 983 40.49 -25.12 -15.24
C LEU A 983 39.51 -26.30 -15.42
N PRO A 984 38.46 -26.43 -14.58
CA PRO A 984 37.36 -27.37 -14.82
C PRO A 984 36.36 -26.80 -15.83
N ARG A 985 35.57 -27.66 -16.48
CA ARG A 985 34.46 -27.20 -17.35
C ARG A 985 33.34 -26.53 -16.55
N ILE A 986 33.14 -27.00 -15.31
CA ILE A 986 32.18 -26.47 -14.33
C ILE A 986 33.00 -25.99 -13.12
N MET A 987 33.05 -24.68 -12.93
CA MET A 987 33.78 -24.02 -11.85
C MET A 987 32.85 -23.81 -10.64
N GLN A 988 33.32 -24.19 -9.45
CA GLN A 988 32.51 -24.17 -8.23
C GLN A 988 33.21 -23.37 -7.13
N PHE A 989 32.47 -22.50 -6.46
CA PHE A 989 32.95 -21.62 -5.40
C PHE A 989 32.14 -21.83 -4.13
N HIS A 990 32.83 -22.03 -3.01
CA HIS A 990 32.24 -22.09 -1.67
C HIS A 990 32.53 -20.79 -0.93
N ILE A 991 31.49 -20.09 -0.49
CA ILE A 991 31.62 -18.84 0.25
C ILE A 991 31.74 -19.19 1.73
N GLN A 992 32.94 -19.04 2.29
CA GLN A 992 33.26 -19.43 3.66
C GLN A 992 32.63 -18.44 4.66
N ARG A 993 31.36 -18.67 5.02
CA ARG A 993 30.61 -17.83 5.95
C ARG A 993 30.74 -18.23 7.41
N THR A 994 31.14 -19.46 7.71
CA THR A 994 31.33 -19.92 9.09
C THR A 994 32.70 -19.49 9.60
N ALA A 995 32.69 -18.72 10.70
CA ALA A 995 33.89 -18.32 11.42
C ALA A 995 33.72 -18.64 12.91
N PHE A 996 34.81 -18.99 13.58
CA PHE A 996 34.82 -19.25 15.02
C PHE A 996 35.42 -18.05 15.74
N ASP A 997 34.66 -17.44 16.63
CA ASP A 997 35.18 -16.40 17.50
C ASP A 997 35.88 -17.04 18.71
N GLN A 998 37.20 -16.85 18.79
CA GLN A 998 38.03 -17.36 19.87
C GLN A 998 37.74 -16.67 21.22
N GLU A 999 37.21 -15.44 21.24
CA GLU A 999 36.90 -14.73 22.48
C GLU A 999 35.58 -15.20 23.10
N SER A 1000 34.50 -15.31 22.31
CA SER A 1000 33.20 -15.78 22.80
C SER A 1000 33.01 -17.30 22.80
N LEU A 1001 33.98 -18.06 22.24
CA LEU A 1001 33.92 -19.51 22.03
C LEU A 1001 32.67 -19.97 21.26
N ARG A 1002 32.23 -19.17 20.29
CA ARG A 1002 31.04 -19.43 19.48
C ARG A 1002 31.33 -19.34 17.99
N SER A 1003 30.71 -20.23 17.23
CA SER A 1003 30.63 -20.11 15.78
C SER A 1003 29.62 -19.03 15.41
N TRP A 1004 29.97 -18.16 14.47
CA TRP A 1004 29.09 -17.15 13.90
C TRP A 1004 29.06 -17.27 12.36
N LYS A 1005 28.00 -16.73 11.76
CA LYS A 1005 27.80 -16.73 10.30
C LYS A 1005 28.02 -15.32 9.76
N ASN A 1006 29.09 -15.13 9.01
CA ASN A 1006 29.40 -13.88 8.33
C ASN A 1006 28.36 -13.56 7.25
N ARG A 1007 27.62 -12.46 7.48
CA ARG A 1007 26.53 -11.98 6.62
C ARG A 1007 26.97 -10.95 5.57
N SER A 1008 28.26 -10.58 5.49
CA SER A 1008 28.79 -9.65 4.48
C SER A 1008 28.36 -10.07 3.06
N PRO A 1009 27.83 -9.14 2.24
CA PRO A 1009 27.47 -9.42 0.86
C PRO A 1009 28.71 -9.63 -0.01
N VAL A 1010 28.70 -10.71 -0.79
CA VAL A 1010 29.71 -10.98 -1.82
C VAL A 1010 29.07 -10.72 -3.18
N THR A 1011 29.63 -9.82 -3.98
CA THR A 1011 29.09 -9.47 -5.29
C THR A 1011 29.49 -10.52 -6.32
N ILE A 1012 28.49 -11.21 -6.86
CA ILE A 1012 28.62 -12.32 -7.82
C ILE A 1012 28.18 -11.79 -9.20
N PRO A 1013 29.09 -11.65 -10.20
CA PRO A 1013 28.71 -11.23 -11.54
C PRO A 1013 28.05 -12.36 -12.34
N GLU A 1014 27.23 -12.02 -13.35
CA GLU A 1014 26.69 -13.02 -14.31
C GLU A 1014 27.81 -13.68 -15.15
N THR A 1015 28.94 -12.99 -15.35
CA THR A 1015 30.09 -13.48 -16.12
C THR A 1015 31.40 -13.22 -15.36
N LEU A 1016 32.24 -14.25 -15.29
CA LEU A 1016 33.52 -14.27 -14.59
C LEU A 1016 34.67 -14.57 -15.57
N TYR A 1017 35.78 -13.83 -15.45
CA TYR A 1017 36.98 -14.04 -16.26
C TYR A 1017 38.14 -14.47 -15.37
N LEU A 1018 38.62 -15.70 -15.54
CA LEU A 1018 39.61 -16.31 -14.65
C LEU A 1018 41.06 -16.09 -15.11
N ASP A 1019 41.26 -15.42 -16.25
CA ASP A 1019 42.55 -15.12 -16.86
C ASP A 1019 43.63 -14.64 -15.87
N ARG A 1020 43.25 -13.77 -14.91
CA ARG A 1020 44.18 -13.18 -13.92
C ARG A 1020 44.79 -14.19 -12.95
N TYR A 1021 44.26 -15.41 -12.85
CA TYR A 1021 44.72 -16.44 -11.92
C TYR A 1021 45.49 -17.58 -12.61
N ILE A 1022 45.57 -17.60 -13.94
CA ILE A 1022 46.09 -18.74 -14.71
C ILE A 1022 47.62 -18.75 -14.78
N ASP A 1023 48.19 -19.96 -14.71
CA ASP A 1023 49.62 -20.23 -14.88
C ASP A 1023 49.99 -20.41 -16.37
N ASP A 1024 50.08 -19.29 -17.10
CA ASP A 1024 50.29 -19.23 -18.56
C ASP A 1024 51.69 -19.68 -19.04
N SER A 1025 52.67 -19.90 -18.15
CA SER A 1025 53.98 -20.37 -18.58
C SER A 1025 54.80 -21.07 -17.50
N ASN A 1026 55.66 -22.00 -17.91
CA ASN A 1026 56.65 -22.62 -17.02
C ASN A 1026 57.66 -21.62 -16.39
N THR A 1027 57.74 -20.40 -16.92
CA THR A 1027 58.62 -19.30 -16.48
C THR A 1027 57.94 -18.34 -15.51
N LEU A 1028 58.66 -17.90 -14.47
CA LEU A 1028 58.08 -17.08 -13.39
C LEU A 1028 57.82 -15.61 -13.74
N ASP A 1029 58.09 -15.20 -14.97
CA ASP A 1029 58.03 -13.81 -15.45
C ASP A 1029 57.04 -13.66 -16.62
N SER A 1030 55.91 -14.38 -16.56
CA SER A 1030 54.81 -14.16 -17.50
C SER A 1030 54.21 -12.76 -17.34
N SER A 1031 53.57 -12.26 -18.41
CA SER A 1031 52.86 -10.98 -18.40
C SER A 1031 51.81 -10.90 -17.27
N ILE A 1032 51.10 -12.02 -17.04
CA ILE A 1032 50.11 -12.17 -15.97
C ILE A 1032 50.78 -12.03 -14.60
N MET A 1033 51.86 -12.76 -14.33
CA MET A 1033 52.57 -12.68 -13.04
C MET A 1033 53.16 -11.30 -12.78
N SER A 1034 53.64 -10.61 -13.82
CA SER A 1034 54.09 -9.21 -13.71
C SER A 1034 52.94 -8.29 -13.26
N ARG A 1035 51.77 -8.41 -13.88
CA ARG A 1035 50.57 -7.64 -13.50
C ARG A 1035 50.07 -7.98 -12.09
N ARG A 1036 50.11 -9.25 -11.68
CA ARG A 1036 49.76 -9.68 -10.30
C ARG A 1036 50.71 -9.09 -9.26
N ARG A 1037 52.03 -9.19 -9.45
CA ARG A 1037 53.03 -8.57 -8.57
C ARG A 1037 52.81 -7.05 -8.41
N GLN A 1038 52.43 -6.35 -9.49
CA GLN A 1038 52.04 -4.93 -9.41
C GLN A 1038 50.81 -4.73 -8.52
N THR A 1039 49.75 -5.55 -8.65
CA THR A 1039 48.58 -5.44 -7.77
C THR A 1039 48.90 -5.72 -6.30
N TRP A 1040 49.80 -6.65 -5.99
CA TRP A 1040 50.23 -6.90 -4.60
C TRP A 1040 50.93 -5.68 -3.99
N LEU A 1041 51.78 -5.00 -4.78
CA LEU A 1041 52.41 -3.74 -4.37
C LEU A 1041 51.37 -2.63 -4.16
N TRP A 1042 50.41 -2.47 -5.07
CA TRP A 1042 49.34 -1.47 -4.94
C TRP A 1042 48.42 -1.75 -3.74
N LYS A 1043 48.01 -3.00 -3.49
CA LYS A 1043 47.24 -3.38 -2.30
C LYS A 1043 48.01 -3.09 -1.01
N LYS A 1044 49.32 -3.35 -0.98
CA LYS A 1044 50.20 -3.03 0.15
C LYS A 1044 50.42 -1.53 0.38
N GLN A 1045 50.31 -0.72 -0.67
CA GLN A 1045 50.27 0.75 -0.57
C GLN A 1045 48.91 1.23 -0.07
N LEU A 1046 47.83 0.74 -0.69
CA LEU A 1046 46.44 1.05 -0.35
C LEU A 1046 46.15 0.78 1.13
N SER A 1047 46.47 -0.41 1.64
CA SER A 1047 46.27 -0.76 3.06
C SER A 1047 47.02 0.16 4.03
N LYS A 1048 48.20 0.70 3.64
CA LYS A 1048 48.93 1.68 4.46
C LYS A 1048 48.26 3.06 4.44
N LEU A 1049 47.77 3.48 3.28
CA LEU A 1049 47.07 4.75 3.10
C LEU A 1049 45.71 4.73 3.80
N GLU A 1050 44.95 3.64 3.68
CA GLU A 1050 43.67 3.43 4.38
C GLU A 1050 43.86 3.44 5.90
N ALA A 1051 44.88 2.74 6.43
CA ALA A 1051 45.20 2.78 7.86
C ALA A 1051 45.62 4.19 8.34
N ARG A 1052 46.35 4.95 7.51
CA ARG A 1052 46.68 6.35 7.83
C ARG A 1052 45.45 7.25 7.78
N TYR A 1053 44.60 7.09 6.77
CA TYR A 1053 43.35 7.82 6.61
C TYR A 1053 42.43 7.59 7.81
N GLU A 1054 42.22 6.34 8.23
CA GLU A 1054 41.39 6.00 9.39
C GLU A 1054 41.89 6.69 10.68
N VAL A 1055 43.20 6.68 10.93
CA VAL A 1055 43.83 7.39 12.07
C VAL A 1055 43.62 8.90 12.02
N LEU A 1056 43.52 9.49 10.81
CA LEU A 1056 43.31 10.94 10.63
C LEU A 1056 41.84 11.36 10.66
N THR A 1057 40.90 10.46 10.34
CA THR A 1057 39.48 10.81 10.17
C THR A 1057 38.52 10.15 11.16
N ASN A 1058 38.93 9.09 11.86
CA ASN A 1058 38.01 8.19 12.57
C ASN A 1058 38.50 7.85 14.00
N ASP A 1059 38.35 8.78 14.93
CA ASP A 1059 38.50 8.50 16.37
C ASP A 1059 37.12 8.55 17.06
N LYS A 1060 36.90 7.64 18.02
CA LYS A 1060 35.61 7.41 18.71
C LYS A 1060 35.22 8.53 19.69
N LYS A 1061 35.89 9.68 19.65
CA LYS A 1061 35.64 10.85 20.53
C LYS A 1061 35.65 12.17 19.78
N ILE A 1062 36.79 12.57 19.20
CA ILE A 1062 36.98 13.82 18.43
C ILE A 1062 38.07 13.54 17.39
N THR A 1063 37.91 13.96 16.12
CA THR A 1063 38.96 13.77 15.11
C THR A 1063 40.17 14.68 15.38
N PRO A 1064 41.39 14.34 14.91
CA PRO A 1064 42.55 15.23 15.01
C PRO A 1064 42.31 16.64 14.44
N SER A 1065 41.51 16.78 13.38
CA SER A 1065 41.13 18.07 12.80
C SER A 1065 40.18 18.85 13.72
N ASP A 1066 39.11 18.22 14.20
CA ASP A 1066 38.14 18.85 15.10
C ASP A 1066 38.77 19.24 16.45
N ALA A 1067 39.72 18.43 16.94
CA ALA A 1067 40.46 18.71 18.16
C ALA A 1067 41.33 19.98 18.03
N LEU A 1068 41.97 20.18 16.87
CA LEU A 1068 42.76 21.38 16.60
C LEU A 1068 41.87 22.60 16.37
N LEU A 1069 40.74 22.45 15.68
CA LEU A 1069 39.74 23.52 15.52
C LEU A 1069 39.21 23.98 16.89
N ALA A 1070 38.76 23.05 17.73
CA ALA A 1070 38.30 23.36 19.08
C ALA A 1070 39.40 23.95 19.98
N THR A 1071 40.66 23.52 19.80
CA THR A 1071 41.81 24.11 20.51
C THR A 1071 42.07 25.54 20.04
N ARG A 1072 42.03 25.81 18.73
CA ARG A 1072 42.20 27.15 18.16
C ARG A 1072 41.10 28.09 18.66
N ASP A 1073 39.86 27.64 18.65
CA ASP A 1073 38.71 28.44 19.06
C ASP A 1073 38.82 28.80 20.55
N LEU A 1074 39.11 27.82 21.43
CA LEU A 1074 39.43 28.06 22.85
C LEU A 1074 40.60 29.05 23.05
N VAL A 1075 41.65 28.93 22.23
CA VAL A 1075 42.81 29.83 22.29
C VAL A 1075 42.44 31.25 21.87
N ASN A 1076 41.53 31.42 20.90
CA ASN A 1076 41.02 32.74 20.50
C ASN A 1076 40.11 33.32 21.59
N ASP A 1077 39.22 32.53 22.18
CA ASP A 1077 38.38 32.95 23.32
C ASP A 1077 39.22 33.51 24.48
N ILE A 1078 40.33 32.83 24.84
CA ILE A 1078 41.25 33.29 25.90
C ILE A 1078 42.04 34.54 25.48
N ARG A 1079 42.14 34.87 24.19
CA ARG A 1079 42.73 36.14 23.72
C ARG A 1079 41.73 37.29 23.75
N GLU A 1080 40.44 37.03 23.59
CA GLU A 1080 39.37 38.03 23.75
C GLU A 1080 39.08 38.30 25.23
N GLU A 1081 39.02 37.24 26.06
CA GLU A 1081 38.87 37.31 27.52
C GLU A 1081 40.10 36.69 28.24
N PRO A 1082 41.16 37.48 28.50
CA PRO A 1082 42.40 36.96 29.11
C PRO A 1082 42.19 36.49 30.55
N ILE A 1083 42.52 35.22 30.79
CA ILE A 1083 42.45 34.58 32.11
C ILE A 1083 43.74 34.86 32.90
N ASP A 1084 43.59 35.41 34.11
CA ASP A 1084 44.71 35.75 34.99
C ASP A 1084 45.63 34.54 35.25
N GLY A 1085 46.91 34.71 34.91
CA GLY A 1085 47.96 33.69 35.09
C GLY A 1085 48.25 32.80 33.87
N ILE A 1086 47.50 32.91 32.77
CA ILE A 1086 47.76 32.16 31.52
C ILE A 1086 48.30 33.12 30.45
N SER A 1087 49.56 32.94 30.05
CA SER A 1087 50.19 33.69 28.96
C SER A 1087 50.23 32.84 27.69
N ILE A 1088 49.49 33.25 26.66
CA ILE A 1088 49.47 32.61 25.34
C ILE A 1088 50.39 33.37 24.39
N ASP A 1089 51.19 32.65 23.60
CA ASP A 1089 52.01 33.24 22.54
C ASP A 1089 51.13 33.76 21.38
N ASN A 1090 51.40 34.97 20.90
CA ASN A 1090 50.66 35.58 19.80
C ASN A 1090 50.77 34.81 18.47
N ASP A 1091 51.85 34.03 18.28
CA ASP A 1091 52.01 33.18 17.10
C ASP A 1091 51.26 31.85 17.19
N PHE A 1092 50.80 31.43 18.38
CA PHE A 1092 50.21 30.10 18.58
C PHE A 1092 48.92 29.83 17.76
N PRO A 1093 47.94 30.75 17.64
CA PRO A 1093 46.76 30.53 16.78
C PRO A 1093 47.14 30.32 15.32
N ARG A 1094 48.11 31.12 14.82
CA ARG A 1094 48.61 31.01 13.44
C ARG A 1094 49.30 29.67 13.18
N LEU A 1095 50.00 29.13 14.17
CA LEU A 1095 50.60 27.79 14.10
C LEU A 1095 49.54 26.67 14.13
N LEU A 1096 48.43 26.86 14.84
CA LEU A 1096 47.29 25.93 14.81
C LEU A 1096 46.59 25.94 13.45
N ASP A 1097 46.29 27.12 12.88
CA ASP A 1097 45.71 27.23 11.53
C ASP A 1097 46.60 26.56 10.47
N ILE A 1098 47.92 26.83 10.47
CA ILE A 1098 48.88 26.15 9.59
C ILE A 1098 48.80 24.63 9.76
N ARG A 1099 48.70 24.12 10.99
CA ARG A 1099 48.65 22.67 11.23
C ARG A 1099 47.31 22.03 10.83
N ILE A 1100 46.21 22.78 10.91
CA ILE A 1100 44.89 22.37 10.40
C ILE A 1100 44.94 22.27 8.87
N ASP A 1101 45.51 23.28 8.19
CA ASP A 1101 45.68 23.29 6.73
C ASP A 1101 46.58 22.14 6.26
N GLU A 1102 47.72 21.91 6.93
CA GLU A 1102 48.62 20.76 6.65
C GLU A 1102 47.90 19.41 6.76
N LEU A 1103 47.04 19.24 7.76
CA LEU A 1103 46.26 18.01 7.95
C LEU A 1103 45.14 17.86 6.93
N GLY A 1104 44.47 18.96 6.55
CA GLY A 1104 43.49 18.96 5.47
C GLY A 1104 44.12 18.52 4.15
N MET A 1105 45.29 19.09 3.82
CA MET A 1105 46.09 18.67 2.66
C MET A 1105 46.51 17.21 2.74
N GLU A 1106 47.01 16.73 3.89
CA GLU A 1106 47.40 15.31 4.06
C GLU A 1106 46.20 14.36 3.83
N ILE A 1107 45.02 14.69 4.34
CA ILE A 1107 43.80 13.89 4.18
C ILE A 1107 43.35 13.87 2.70
N ASP A 1108 43.35 15.02 2.02
CA ASP A 1108 42.97 15.11 0.60
C ASP A 1108 43.97 14.41 -0.33
N GLU A 1109 45.28 14.52 -0.06
CA GLU A 1109 46.34 13.80 -0.79
C GLU A 1109 46.17 12.28 -0.64
N ILE A 1110 46.03 11.78 0.59
CA ILE A 1110 45.82 10.35 0.86
C ILE A 1110 44.55 9.83 0.20
N LYS A 1111 43.45 10.58 0.28
CA LYS A 1111 42.16 10.22 -0.35
C LYS A 1111 42.27 10.14 -1.87
N ASN A 1112 43.01 11.05 -2.49
CA ASN A 1112 43.28 11.03 -3.92
C ASN A 1112 44.17 9.82 -4.31
N GLU A 1113 45.24 9.54 -3.55
CA GLU A 1113 46.08 8.35 -3.80
C GLU A 1113 45.30 7.04 -3.65
N ILE A 1114 44.44 6.92 -2.63
CA ILE A 1114 43.50 5.79 -2.46
C ILE A 1114 42.65 5.61 -3.71
N GLY A 1115 41.99 6.67 -4.20
CA GLY A 1115 41.17 6.63 -5.40
C GLY A 1115 41.94 6.19 -6.65
N ILE A 1116 43.14 6.75 -6.86
CA ILE A 1116 44.03 6.39 -7.98
C ILE A 1116 44.49 4.92 -7.90
N LEU A 1117 44.78 4.40 -6.71
CA LEU A 1117 45.17 3.00 -6.53
C LEU A 1117 43.98 2.05 -6.73
N GLN A 1118 42.78 2.41 -6.27
CA GLN A 1118 41.56 1.65 -6.50
C GLN A 1118 41.21 1.59 -8.01
N GLU A 1119 41.30 2.71 -8.73
CA GLU A 1119 41.11 2.75 -10.19
C GLU A 1119 42.13 1.85 -10.92
N LYS A 1120 43.42 1.92 -10.55
CA LYS A 1120 44.46 1.05 -11.12
C LYS A 1120 44.18 -0.44 -10.87
N LEU A 1121 43.74 -0.80 -9.66
CA LEU A 1121 43.39 -2.18 -9.32
C LEU A 1121 42.19 -2.70 -10.11
N GLN A 1122 41.16 -1.87 -10.32
CA GLN A 1122 40.00 -2.23 -11.16
C GLN A 1122 40.40 -2.43 -12.63
N ASN A 1123 41.24 -1.53 -13.17
CA ASN A 1123 41.58 -1.50 -14.60
C ASN A 1123 42.63 -2.56 -15.03
N GLN A 1124 43.46 -3.08 -14.12
CA GLN A 1124 44.64 -3.91 -14.42
C GLN A 1124 44.39 -5.17 -15.27
N PHE A 1125 43.17 -5.72 -15.25
CA PHE A 1125 42.81 -6.98 -15.92
C PHE A 1125 41.53 -6.86 -16.78
N ILE A 1126 41.14 -5.65 -17.21
CA ILE A 1126 39.92 -5.43 -18.01
C ILE A 1126 40.08 -5.95 -19.45
N ASP A 1127 41.29 -5.94 -19.99
CA ASP A 1127 41.64 -6.43 -21.33
C ASP A 1127 41.76 -7.97 -21.42
N MET A 1128 41.73 -8.69 -20.30
CA MET A 1128 41.90 -10.15 -20.25
C MET A 1128 40.54 -10.85 -20.21
N ARG A 1129 40.21 -11.61 -21.27
CA ARG A 1129 38.85 -12.11 -21.57
C ARG A 1129 38.82 -13.51 -22.20
N ASN A 1130 39.91 -14.27 -22.16
CA ASN A 1130 40.04 -15.55 -22.84
C ASN A 1130 39.36 -16.71 -22.09
N HIS A 1131 39.23 -16.61 -20.76
CA HIS A 1131 38.70 -17.68 -19.91
C HIS A 1131 37.39 -17.25 -19.26
N GLU A 1132 36.36 -17.14 -20.11
CA GLU A 1132 35.00 -16.72 -19.76
C GLU A 1132 34.15 -17.86 -19.17
N TYR A 1133 33.50 -17.55 -18.06
CA TYR A 1133 32.59 -18.41 -17.33
C TYR A 1133 31.27 -17.70 -17.05
N THR A 1134 30.15 -18.35 -17.37
CA THR A 1134 28.79 -17.85 -17.14
C THR A 1134 28.19 -18.48 -15.89
N LEU A 1135 27.49 -17.68 -15.09
CA LEU A 1135 26.86 -18.15 -13.86
C LEU A 1135 25.71 -19.12 -14.19
N HIS A 1136 25.73 -20.32 -13.59
CA HIS A 1136 24.73 -21.37 -13.83
C HIS A 1136 23.84 -21.63 -12.63
N ALA A 1137 24.41 -21.71 -11.41
CA ALA A 1137 23.63 -21.97 -10.21
C ALA A 1137 24.12 -21.21 -8.98
N VAL A 1138 23.18 -20.80 -8.12
CA VAL A 1138 23.45 -20.12 -6.85
C VAL A 1138 22.65 -20.79 -5.74
N PHE A 1139 23.35 -21.40 -4.79
CA PHE A 1139 22.76 -22.01 -3.61
C PHE A 1139 22.64 -20.95 -2.50
N ILE A 1140 21.43 -20.74 -2.01
CA ILE A 1140 21.15 -19.82 -0.91
C ILE A 1140 20.95 -20.60 0.38
N HIS A 1141 21.50 -20.07 1.48
CA HIS A 1141 21.27 -20.58 2.83
C HIS A 1141 20.61 -19.50 3.72
N HIS A 1142 19.38 -19.74 4.14
CA HIS A 1142 18.67 -18.94 5.14
C HIS A 1142 18.67 -19.65 6.50
N GLY A 1143 19.31 -19.06 7.50
CA GLY A 1143 19.44 -19.67 8.83
C GLY A 1143 20.81 -19.45 9.47
N GLU A 1144 21.04 -20.12 10.59
CA GLU A 1144 22.24 -20.01 11.43
C GLU A 1144 23.16 -21.22 11.26
N VAL A 1145 24.33 -21.18 11.90
CA VAL A 1145 25.36 -22.24 11.80
C VAL A 1145 24.83 -23.63 12.21
N GLY A 1146 23.90 -23.69 13.17
CA GLY A 1146 23.31 -24.95 13.65
C GLY A 1146 22.09 -25.45 12.86
N GLY A 1147 21.60 -24.70 11.86
CA GLY A 1147 20.47 -25.12 11.05
C GLY A 1147 19.83 -23.99 10.24
N GLY A 1148 19.37 -24.32 9.05
CA GLY A 1148 18.65 -23.42 8.16
C GLY A 1148 18.00 -24.13 6.97
N HIS A 1149 17.47 -23.33 6.05
CA HIS A 1149 16.85 -23.80 4.82
C HIS A 1149 17.71 -23.49 3.61
N TYR A 1150 17.73 -24.43 2.65
CA TYR A 1150 18.52 -24.37 1.43
C TYR A 1150 17.62 -24.48 0.21
N TRP A 1151 17.88 -23.63 -0.78
CA TRP A 1151 17.33 -23.74 -2.13
C TRP A 1151 18.41 -23.33 -3.13
N VAL A 1152 18.17 -23.64 -4.41
CA VAL A 1152 19.09 -23.28 -5.49
C VAL A 1152 18.35 -22.52 -6.60
N TYR A 1153 18.95 -21.42 -7.06
CA TYR A 1153 18.60 -20.80 -8.33
C TYR A 1153 19.43 -21.46 -9.43
N ILE A 1154 18.80 -21.90 -10.52
CA ILE A 1154 19.48 -22.47 -11.70
C ILE A 1154 19.05 -21.69 -12.94
N TYR A 1155 20.01 -21.38 -13.80
CA TYR A 1155 19.82 -20.67 -15.06
C TYR A 1155 19.43 -21.62 -16.19
N ASP A 1156 18.44 -21.21 -16.97
CA ASP A 1156 17.92 -21.89 -18.15
C ASP A 1156 18.34 -21.09 -19.39
N ALA A 1157 19.52 -21.43 -19.91
CA ALA A 1157 20.16 -20.73 -21.03
C ALA A 1157 19.47 -20.93 -22.38
N GLU A 1158 18.51 -21.86 -22.50
CA GLU A 1158 17.69 -22.00 -23.71
C GLU A 1158 16.55 -20.99 -23.74
N ASN A 1159 16.04 -20.61 -22.56
CA ASN A 1159 14.90 -19.69 -22.41
C ASN A 1159 15.27 -18.31 -21.83
N ASP A 1160 16.53 -18.08 -21.43
CA ASP A 1160 17.07 -16.87 -20.75
C ASP A 1160 16.35 -16.52 -19.42
N ILE A 1161 16.00 -17.55 -18.66
CA ILE A 1161 15.27 -17.41 -17.39
C ILE A 1161 15.99 -18.07 -16.22
N TRP A 1162 15.77 -17.52 -15.03
CA TRP A 1162 16.20 -18.12 -13.78
C TRP A 1162 15.06 -18.89 -13.15
N ARG A 1163 15.35 -20.05 -12.55
CA ARG A 1163 14.38 -20.91 -11.87
C ARG A 1163 14.81 -21.19 -10.44
N GLN A 1164 13.88 -21.05 -9.49
CA GLN A 1164 14.10 -21.36 -8.08
C GLN A 1164 13.63 -22.80 -7.82
N TYR A 1165 14.54 -23.65 -7.34
CA TYR A 1165 14.26 -25.01 -6.92
C TYR A 1165 14.25 -25.05 -5.39
N ASN A 1166 13.05 -25.08 -4.82
CA ASN A 1166 12.79 -25.04 -3.39
C ASN A 1166 11.97 -26.27 -3.00
N ASP A 1167 12.69 -27.38 -2.74
CA ASP A 1167 12.15 -28.72 -2.49
C ASP A 1167 11.09 -29.13 -3.52
N GLU A 1168 9.84 -29.29 -3.08
CA GLU A 1168 8.66 -29.74 -3.85
C GLU A 1168 8.26 -28.75 -4.94
N SER A 1169 8.63 -27.48 -4.74
CA SER A 1169 8.26 -26.38 -5.60
C SER A 1169 9.42 -25.95 -6.50
N VAL A 1170 9.15 -25.88 -7.80
CA VAL A 1170 10.01 -25.18 -8.77
C VAL A 1170 9.22 -24.05 -9.38
N SER A 1171 9.81 -22.85 -9.43
CA SER A 1171 9.18 -21.62 -9.92
C SER A 1171 10.13 -20.82 -10.81
N GLN A 1172 9.60 -19.92 -11.64
CA GLN A 1172 10.41 -18.97 -12.40
C GLN A 1172 10.68 -17.71 -11.55
N VAL A 1173 11.94 -17.29 -11.50
CA VAL A 1173 12.35 -16.05 -10.84
C VAL A 1173 11.99 -14.87 -11.74
N ARG A 1174 11.09 -13.99 -11.27
CA ARG A 1174 10.59 -12.81 -12.01
C ARG A 1174 11.55 -11.62 -11.98
N ASN A 1175 12.25 -11.42 -10.86
CA ASN A 1175 13.19 -10.32 -10.66
C ASN A 1175 14.60 -10.88 -10.45
N ARG A 1176 15.55 -10.55 -11.33
CA ARG A 1176 16.95 -11.00 -11.20
C ARG A 1176 17.65 -10.41 -9.97
N ASP A 1177 17.18 -9.28 -9.43
CA ASP A 1177 17.82 -8.62 -8.28
C ASP A 1177 17.94 -9.54 -7.04
N TYR A 1178 17.01 -10.48 -6.83
CA TYR A 1178 17.10 -11.48 -5.74
C TYR A 1178 18.35 -12.38 -5.82
N ILE A 1179 18.96 -12.49 -7.00
CA ILE A 1179 20.15 -13.33 -7.26
C ILE A 1179 21.44 -12.49 -7.23
N PHE A 1180 21.36 -11.17 -7.48
CA PHE A 1180 22.54 -10.32 -7.69
C PHE A 1180 22.71 -9.17 -6.68
N LYS A 1181 21.62 -8.67 -6.07
CA LYS A 1181 21.63 -7.53 -5.14
C LYS A 1181 21.40 -7.99 -3.70
N HIS A 1182 22.44 -8.53 -3.07
CA HIS A 1182 22.38 -9.02 -1.68
C HIS A 1182 22.50 -7.91 -0.61
N GLU A 1183 22.12 -6.68 -0.92
CA GLU A 1183 22.33 -5.49 -0.08
C GLU A 1183 21.41 -5.45 1.16
N SER A 1184 20.42 -6.35 1.25
CA SER A 1184 19.54 -6.49 2.42
C SER A 1184 19.45 -7.96 2.88
N VAL A 1185 20.12 -8.28 3.99
CA VAL A 1185 20.32 -9.68 4.46
C VAL A 1185 19.10 -10.22 5.25
N SER A 1186 17.88 -10.00 4.74
CA SER A 1186 16.64 -10.53 5.33
C SER A 1186 16.22 -11.88 4.75
N GLU A 1187 16.45 -12.12 3.45
CA GLU A 1187 15.87 -13.27 2.74
C GLU A 1187 16.81 -14.48 2.65
N GLY A 1188 18.13 -14.30 2.56
CA GLY A 1188 19.09 -15.40 2.57
C GLY A 1188 20.46 -14.98 2.03
N SER A 1189 21.50 -15.79 2.28
CA SER A 1189 22.87 -15.49 1.83
C SER A 1189 23.40 -16.56 0.87
N PRO A 1190 24.02 -16.20 -0.28
CA PRO A 1190 24.71 -17.17 -1.14
C PRO A 1190 25.78 -17.92 -0.37
N TYR A 1191 25.76 -19.24 -0.49
CA TYR A 1191 26.67 -20.15 0.22
C TYR A 1191 27.56 -20.94 -0.75
N TYR A 1192 27.02 -21.36 -1.89
CA TYR A 1192 27.74 -22.07 -2.94
C TYR A 1192 27.33 -21.53 -4.32
N VAL A 1193 28.30 -21.37 -5.22
CA VAL A 1193 28.11 -20.67 -6.50
C VAL A 1193 28.77 -21.48 -7.61
N VAL A 1194 28.06 -21.71 -8.71
CA VAL A 1194 28.52 -22.53 -9.83
C VAL A 1194 28.49 -21.74 -11.12
N TYR A 1195 29.61 -21.75 -11.83
CA TYR A 1195 29.74 -21.24 -13.18
C TYR A 1195 30.09 -22.36 -14.16
N VAL A 1196 29.76 -22.17 -15.43
CA VAL A 1196 30.10 -23.07 -16.53
C VAL A 1196 30.91 -22.33 -17.59
N GLN A 1197 31.82 -23.03 -18.26
CA GLN A 1197 32.61 -22.43 -19.33
C GLN A 1197 31.69 -21.98 -20.49
N SER A 1198 31.69 -20.68 -20.81
CA SER A 1198 30.67 -20.07 -21.68
C SER A 1198 30.64 -20.67 -23.09
N SER A 1199 31.80 -21.01 -23.65
CA SER A 1199 31.92 -21.65 -24.97
C SER A 1199 31.26 -23.02 -25.07
N MET A 1200 31.03 -23.71 -23.93
CA MET A 1200 30.45 -25.05 -23.87
C MET A 1200 29.12 -25.09 -23.09
N GLN A 1201 28.52 -23.94 -22.74
CA GLN A 1201 27.33 -23.86 -21.88
C GLN A 1201 26.22 -24.83 -22.31
N LYS A 1202 25.86 -24.83 -23.59
CA LYS A 1202 24.80 -25.71 -24.16
C LYS A 1202 25.16 -27.19 -24.18
N GLU A 1203 26.44 -27.55 -24.08
CA GLU A 1203 26.90 -28.95 -24.00
C GLU A 1203 27.01 -29.43 -22.55
N LEU A 1204 27.25 -28.52 -21.60
CA LEU A 1204 27.46 -28.83 -20.19
C LEU A 1204 26.17 -28.85 -19.37
N VAL A 1205 25.19 -28.01 -19.70
CA VAL A 1205 23.98 -27.84 -18.89
C VAL A 1205 22.68 -27.81 -19.69
N ASP A 1206 21.62 -28.32 -19.07
CA ASP A 1206 20.22 -28.23 -19.47
C ASP A 1206 19.37 -28.53 -18.21
N PRO A 1207 18.65 -27.55 -17.65
CA PRO A 1207 17.83 -27.77 -16.46
C PRO A 1207 16.49 -28.48 -16.71
N VAL A 1208 16.02 -28.65 -17.96
CA VAL A 1208 14.65 -29.13 -18.27
C VAL A 1208 14.67 -30.33 -19.22
N CYS A 1209 14.93 -31.52 -18.65
CA CYS A 1209 14.89 -32.79 -19.40
C CYS A 1209 13.66 -33.63 -19.01
N ARG A 1210 12.64 -33.71 -19.90
CA ARG A 1210 11.31 -34.30 -19.62
C ARG A 1210 10.77 -35.16 -20.79
N ASP A 1211 10.53 -36.45 -20.54
CA ASP A 1211 9.94 -37.43 -21.48
C ASP A 1211 8.62 -37.99 -20.93
N LEU A 1212 7.49 -37.33 -21.21
CA LEU A 1212 6.16 -37.89 -20.96
C LEU A 1212 5.72 -38.79 -22.13
N GLN A 1213 5.55 -40.09 -21.87
CA GLN A 1213 4.96 -41.04 -22.81
C GLN A 1213 3.47 -40.71 -23.03
N GLN A 1214 3.05 -40.61 -24.30
CA GLN A 1214 1.63 -40.50 -24.64
C GLN A 1214 0.96 -41.86 -24.40
N VAL A 1215 -0.05 -41.89 -23.53
CA VAL A 1215 -0.88 -43.09 -23.34
C VAL A 1215 -1.87 -43.18 -24.49
N GLU A 1216 -1.57 -44.03 -25.48
CA GLU A 1216 -2.56 -44.43 -26.49
C GLU A 1216 -3.76 -45.09 -25.81
N ARG A 1217 -4.93 -44.46 -25.91
CA ARG A 1217 -6.20 -45.09 -25.48
C ARG A 1217 -6.64 -46.14 -26.50
N ASN A 1218 -6.07 -47.33 -26.40
CA ASN A 1218 -6.61 -48.50 -27.08
C ASN A 1218 -7.92 -48.95 -26.42
N GLY A 1219 -9.03 -48.75 -27.11
CA GLY A 1219 -10.37 -49.21 -26.75
C GLY A 1219 -11.12 -49.67 -28.01
N LEU A 1220 -11.45 -50.96 -28.04
CA LEU A 1220 -12.12 -51.72 -29.12
C LEU A 1220 -13.21 -50.93 -29.88
N ASP A 1221 -13.21 -51.01 -31.22
CA ASP A 1221 -13.89 -52.14 -31.86
C ASP A 1221 -13.42 -52.37 -33.32
N SER A 1222 -13.36 -53.64 -33.71
CA SER A 1222 -12.96 -54.07 -35.06
C SER A 1222 -14.19 -54.28 -35.96
N TYR A 1223 -14.15 -53.85 -37.22
CA TYR A 1223 -14.57 -54.69 -38.35
C TYR A 1223 -13.98 -54.20 -39.69
N SER A 1224 -13.77 -55.15 -40.60
CA SER A 1224 -13.01 -55.05 -41.85
C SER A 1224 -13.72 -54.33 -43.00
N THR A 1225 -12.96 -53.74 -43.92
CA THR A 1225 -12.95 -54.24 -45.32
C THR A 1225 -11.68 -53.85 -46.07
N ASP A 1226 -11.24 -54.74 -46.97
CA ASP A 1226 -10.02 -54.64 -47.79
C ASP A 1226 -10.16 -53.65 -48.97
N PRO A 1227 -9.05 -53.15 -49.56
CA PRO A 1227 -9.07 -52.13 -50.59
C PRO A 1227 -9.19 -52.71 -52.00
N ASN A 1228 -9.82 -51.99 -52.93
CA ASN A 1228 -9.43 -52.03 -54.35
C ASN A 1228 -10.08 -50.94 -55.22
N SER A 1229 -9.28 -50.38 -56.13
CA SER A 1229 -9.66 -49.83 -57.46
C SER A 1229 -10.56 -48.57 -57.52
N THR A 1230 -10.50 -47.69 -58.52
CA THR A 1230 -9.48 -47.28 -59.52
C THR A 1230 -10.06 -46.05 -60.25
N ASP A 1231 -9.19 -45.18 -60.79
CA ASP A 1231 -9.45 -44.23 -61.91
C ASP A 1231 -10.62 -43.22 -61.81
N SER A 1232 -10.41 -41.90 -61.91
CA SER A 1232 -9.78 -41.10 -62.99
C SER A 1232 -10.74 -40.72 -64.13
N LEU A 1233 -11.04 -39.41 -64.22
CA LEU A 1233 -11.41 -38.62 -65.42
C LEU A 1233 -11.63 -37.17 -64.93
N MET A 1234 -10.74 -36.18 -65.10
CA MET A 1234 -10.08 -35.59 -66.28
C MET A 1234 -10.98 -34.76 -67.22
N SER A 1235 -10.95 -33.44 -67.03
CA SER A 1235 -10.75 -32.42 -68.08
C SER A 1235 -10.09 -31.19 -67.45
N ASN A 1236 -8.81 -30.86 -67.70
CA ASN A 1236 -8.26 -30.18 -68.89
C ASN A 1236 -9.04 -28.89 -69.26
N ARG A 1237 -8.44 -27.71 -69.48
CA ARG A 1237 -7.00 -27.32 -69.56
C ARG A 1237 -6.86 -25.78 -69.62
N VAL A 1238 -5.79 -25.20 -69.02
CA VAL A 1238 -4.82 -24.18 -69.58
C VAL A 1238 -5.44 -22.79 -69.95
N GLU A 1239 -4.91 -21.60 -69.58
CA GLU A 1239 -3.55 -20.97 -69.59
C GLU A 1239 -3.37 -20.06 -68.33
N ASP A 1240 -2.26 -20.13 -67.55
CA ASP A 1240 -0.94 -19.46 -67.70
C ASP A 1240 -0.97 -17.92 -67.43
N ILE A 1241 -0.01 -17.25 -66.74
CA ILE A 1241 1.30 -17.63 -66.18
C ILE A 1241 1.82 -16.60 -65.12
N ASN A 1242 2.68 -17.05 -64.18
CA ASN A 1242 3.61 -16.34 -63.25
C ASN A 1242 3.10 -15.17 -62.35
N GLU A 1243 3.21 -15.22 -61.02
CA GLU A 1243 4.41 -15.31 -60.13
C GLU A 1243 5.35 -14.07 -60.13
N VAL A 1244 5.51 -13.46 -58.95
CA VAL A 1244 6.80 -13.29 -58.21
C VAL A 1244 6.51 -12.74 -56.79
N ARG A 1245 7.17 -13.30 -55.77
CA ARG A 1245 7.23 -12.78 -54.38
C ARG A 1245 8.51 -11.96 -54.18
N HIS A 1246 8.53 -11.08 -53.16
CA HIS A 1246 9.64 -10.64 -52.27
C HIS A 1246 9.33 -9.20 -51.81
N ILE A 1247 9.27 -8.76 -50.54
CA ILE A 1247 9.97 -9.00 -49.25
C ILE A 1247 10.73 -7.72 -48.82
N GLU A 1248 10.28 -7.16 -47.68
CA GLU A 1248 11.03 -6.38 -46.64
C GLU A 1248 11.41 -4.87 -46.72
N TYR A 1249 11.57 -4.35 -45.49
CA TYR A 1249 12.28 -3.16 -44.94
C TYR A 1249 11.73 -1.72 -44.98
N ALA A 1250 11.17 -1.33 -43.82
CA ALA A 1250 11.43 -0.19 -42.91
C ALA A 1250 12.20 1.10 -43.33
N GLY A 1251 11.90 2.20 -42.59
CA GLY A 1251 12.70 3.44 -42.46
C GLY A 1251 11.82 4.70 -42.58
N GLU A 1252 11.49 5.47 -41.53
CA GLU A 1252 12.27 6.32 -40.60
C GLU A 1252 12.51 7.79 -41.04
N LYS A 1253 12.17 8.71 -40.10
CA LYS A 1253 12.81 9.98 -39.71
C LYS A 1253 13.00 11.18 -40.69
N LEU A 1254 12.45 12.32 -40.23
CA LEU A 1254 13.06 13.67 -40.11
C LEU A 1254 14.38 13.99 -40.87
N HIS A 1255 14.36 14.99 -41.79
CA HIS A 1255 14.90 16.35 -41.55
C HIS A 1255 14.75 17.32 -42.77
N TYR A 1256 14.91 18.61 -42.50
CA TYR A 1256 14.80 19.82 -43.35
C TYR A 1256 15.52 19.82 -44.72
N THR A 1257 15.00 20.57 -45.72
CA THR A 1257 15.57 21.89 -46.16
C THR A 1257 14.91 22.56 -47.40
N ASN A 1258 14.76 23.90 -47.32
CA ASN A 1258 14.97 24.94 -48.36
C ASN A 1258 14.03 25.23 -49.57
N ILE A 1259 14.01 26.54 -49.93
CA ILE A 1259 13.52 27.23 -51.16
C ILE A 1259 11.98 27.39 -51.27
N SER A 1260 11.37 28.55 -51.57
CA SER A 1260 11.84 29.90 -52.01
C SER A 1260 10.94 31.02 -51.44
N ALA A 1261 11.42 32.28 -51.52
CA ALA A 1261 10.74 33.46 -50.96
C ALA A 1261 9.88 34.26 -51.96
N THR A 1262 8.76 34.80 -51.48
CA THR A 1262 8.15 36.07 -51.92
C THR A 1262 7.42 36.74 -50.75
N GLY A 1263 7.82 37.94 -50.35
CA GLY A 1263 7.01 38.85 -49.50
C GLY A 1263 6.42 40.01 -50.35
N PRO A 1264 6.00 41.15 -49.76
CA PRO A 1264 6.02 41.54 -48.34
C PRO A 1264 4.68 42.19 -47.84
N GLU A 1265 4.77 42.98 -46.76
CA GLU A 1265 3.74 43.88 -46.15
C GLU A 1265 2.70 43.21 -45.22
N GLY A 1266 2.46 43.66 -43.97
CA GLY A 1266 3.16 44.67 -43.16
C GLY A 1266 2.51 44.90 -41.77
N GLN A 1267 3.33 45.25 -40.76
CA GLN A 1267 3.03 45.92 -39.46
C GLN A 1267 1.61 45.74 -38.85
N TRP A 1268 1.43 45.07 -37.70
CA TRP A 1268 1.89 45.43 -36.34
C TRP A 1268 1.81 44.21 -35.41
#